data_AF-A0A7U9S030-F1
#
_entry.id   AF-A0A7U9S030-F1
#
_cell.length_a   1.000
_cell.length_b   1.000
_cell.length_c   1.000
_cell.angle_alpha   90.00
_cell.angle_beta   90.00
_cell.angle_gamma   90.00
#
_symmetry.space_group_name_H-M   'P 1'
#
loop_
_entity.id
_entity.type
_entity.pdbx_description
1 polymer ?
#
loop_
_entity_poly.entity_id
_entity_poly.type
_entity_poly.pdbx_seq_one_letter_code
_entity_poly.pdbx_strand_id
1 'polypeptide(L)'
;MGVYTKLIKKIAAVTAAAVVSAAVLPLWQVSVPVWAGQEVIQEDREASELTLESVRSEAAASYSGTEKMGFDLELAGHSFTGAAGLDYSQDTADRKYMQVFQNLKDRSESQTIIFRFRTTAANAFLFGTGIDGINNGKNMTFSLNNGKLRFRLRNQKKSEGGTAAGLQGNVGSNLNDGKYHTVAVSFHPGLGYAVGNVNLVIDASQDLYPAQWCPEWKAGFDQNNEAFTKFHIGSSALYGGDANGAALNGSLDFITVLNKGYTLQELQRLTAGDKDYRNFTEMFSGGTCNTWLFTGGTEGVADFAGNKTTRNWVGIFESSLRESGTFVERGRFVFNTAKKGADLAQLLDEYDTRILPFGTRVVGVMIGAADYRKKAEGLETFEETLTELLNRLVADRKIPLLLTPYPSQEASDAAEITRYTEAIERVAGEKFKIVDFSDLDPANLNSDGGLTPQGHQVVANKIKDAVGAGGKTSFTFDMLSDGSYTVAKQKDGALAQLLEVSAGADSITFKTEEASADTDAALEYTLTDSKGISISGEVPAGDTEFTIGGLKKYEQYLLHVYDTGRGSVRESYQPVSILTAEGEQGTAAEYEDHNRSVNEKIKETFTQDEAATWLFMGDSITHGVVTQGYDNVPQMFAKYLDEAGRTDDIVLNTGVTNATIATTLHQIEPRLKRYRPDVVFVMLGTNDVSVNGENTVTDAGSAVKGGITPEQYKERYKTLVGEIYETNPNASVVLRVPCEMKNAGQGNPPFPAHDGYEEKFAKIYEVAEEMREEHPGFNVAVVNHLKEWRDYRDNVRNDNIMTSGYGWLVADGVHPNGRGNLSMFQQLMKELGLYVHTSELVNYQYELSDWTDTSDLEVTVTQRGSRASVRMNALSGYTNGLKNVTLTLTADGRSIGTTADYAADGSITVDGLDASKPYTPSVTGKDAENSKEITFAASLVHEGGSDSEASADEKRELEDTLQAAEELDVTEYPQVIRNDYQAAILAVKEKYPADGELTSAQIDAALEEIRFVQANMKTLLAKFTEAKEALEQALLLAKKTLDGGKEARYSKDDWDNFTTIYRQAEAAAADESLSADELLRICSSLISAEQKLLNPPQILPPPPKVKKNKTYDIGDYHYLVTDLVKQTVTVTGTKNAGLSKIVILDQVKLLDGKTYQVTEVGSKAFLNHKKANSIQIGKNVEKIGAQAFSNCPALKKAVIRSTRLAEIGGKAFYKDKNLKSIEIKSKKLKKVGKNAFKGTAAKLKLIIPKKKYAAYKKLLAKKGQNKSASIKKK
;
A
#
# COMPACT_ATOMS: atom_id res chain seq x y z
N MET A 1 -43.44 -46.48 -2.47
CA MET A 1 -42.70 -47.25 -1.44
C MET A 1 -42.56 -48.67 -1.98
N GLY A 2 -41.33 -49.14 -2.24
CA GLY A 2 -41.07 -50.53 -2.67
C GLY A 2 -40.71 -50.76 -4.14
N VAL A 3 -39.62 -50.16 -4.66
CA VAL A 3 -38.69 -50.81 -5.63
C VAL A 3 -37.27 -50.23 -5.44
N TYR A 4 -36.76 -50.35 -4.22
CA TYR A 4 -35.33 -50.40 -3.95
C TYR A 4 -35.02 -51.86 -3.61
N THR A 5 -33.79 -52.32 -3.85
CA THR A 5 -33.26 -53.64 -3.46
C THR A 5 -33.43 -54.76 -4.50
N LYS A 6 -32.77 -54.66 -5.67
CA LYS A 6 -32.27 -55.87 -6.39
C LYS A 6 -31.30 -55.70 -7.57
N LEU A 7 -30.81 -54.48 -7.88
CA LEU A 7 -29.79 -54.31 -8.93
C LEU A 7 -28.44 -53.78 -8.41
N ILE A 8 -28.07 -54.20 -7.19
CA ILE A 8 -26.67 -54.33 -6.75
C ILE A 8 -26.42 -55.84 -6.65
N LYS A 9 -26.02 -56.48 -7.76
CA LYS A 9 -25.27 -57.76 -7.82
C LYS A 9 -25.18 -58.25 -9.27
N LYS A 10 -23.94 -58.41 -9.76
CA LYS A 10 -23.45 -58.71 -11.13
C LYS A 10 -23.03 -57.42 -11.87
N ILE A 11 -21.92 -56.74 -11.55
CA ILE A 11 -20.52 -57.16 -11.34
C ILE A 11 -20.01 -58.13 -12.42
N ALA A 12 -18.92 -57.67 -13.07
CA ALA A 12 -17.92 -58.42 -13.83
C ALA A 12 -18.42 -58.95 -15.18
N ALA A 13 -17.69 -58.91 -16.29
CA ALA A 13 -16.26 -58.79 -16.57
C ALA A 13 -16.21 -58.71 -18.13
N VAL A 14 -15.36 -57.96 -18.84
CA VAL A 14 -13.97 -58.31 -19.24
C VAL A 14 -13.75 -57.82 -20.70
N THR A 15 -12.70 -57.00 -20.88
CA THR A 15 -11.80 -56.80 -22.06
C THR A 15 -12.38 -56.52 -23.46
N ALA A 16 -12.11 -55.37 -24.08
CA ALA A 16 -10.94 -54.97 -24.93
C ALA A 16 -11.48 -54.66 -26.36
N ALA A 17 -11.06 -53.68 -27.17
CA ALA A 17 -9.76 -53.03 -27.35
C ALA A 17 -9.88 -51.67 -28.12
N ALA A 18 -8.85 -50.82 -27.90
CA ALA A 18 -8.22 -49.79 -28.77
C ALA A 18 -8.99 -48.53 -29.24
N VAL A 19 -8.67 -47.33 -28.70
CA VAL A 19 -7.73 -46.25 -29.19
C VAL A 19 -8.48 -45.21 -30.05
N VAL A 20 -8.43 -43.88 -29.92
CA VAL A 20 -7.86 -42.83 -29.03
C VAL A 20 -8.62 -41.53 -29.41
N SER A 21 -9.01 -40.69 -28.46
CA SER A 21 -9.08 -39.20 -28.57
C SER A 21 -9.48 -38.61 -27.22
N ALA A 22 -8.58 -37.81 -26.66
CA ALA A 22 -8.64 -37.27 -25.31
C ALA A 22 -9.53 -36.02 -25.21
N ALA A 23 -10.40 -35.98 -24.19
CA ALA A 23 -10.96 -34.77 -23.62
C ALA A 23 -10.74 -34.86 -22.10
N VAL A 24 -9.76 -34.10 -21.58
CA VAL A 24 -9.46 -34.01 -20.15
C VAL A 24 -10.03 -32.69 -19.63
N LEU A 25 -11.07 -32.82 -18.81
CA LEU A 25 -11.47 -31.81 -17.82
C LEU A 25 -10.40 -31.77 -16.71
N PRO A 26 -9.88 -30.61 -16.26
CA PRO A 26 -9.03 -30.59 -15.09
C PRO A 26 -9.85 -30.44 -13.80
N LEU A 27 -9.71 -31.46 -12.96
CA LEU A 27 -9.96 -31.44 -11.52
C LEU A 27 -9.02 -30.43 -10.84
N TRP A 28 -9.56 -29.42 -10.14
CA TRP A 28 -8.86 -28.67 -9.09
C TRP A 28 -9.67 -28.70 -7.80
N GLN A 29 -9.67 -29.87 -7.14
CA GLN A 29 -9.94 -30.01 -5.71
C GLN A 29 -9.02 -31.10 -5.15
N VAL A 30 -7.72 -30.81 -5.15
CA VAL A 30 -6.75 -31.50 -4.28
C VAL A 30 -5.81 -30.43 -3.74
N SER A 31 -6.18 -29.86 -2.62
CA SER A 31 -5.29 -29.04 -1.80
C SER A 31 -4.21 -29.92 -1.17
N VAL A 32 -2.94 -29.66 -1.51
CA VAL A 32 -1.74 -30.10 -0.78
C VAL A 32 -0.66 -29.01 -0.90
N PRO A 33 0.27 -28.95 0.07
CA PRO A 33 0.52 -27.77 0.88
C PRO A 33 1.17 -26.60 0.11
N VAL A 34 0.49 -25.46 0.15
CA VAL A 34 1.11 -24.15 -0.02
C VAL A 34 2.22 -24.02 1.03
N TRP A 35 3.40 -23.53 0.67
CA TRP A 35 4.33 -22.92 1.65
C TRP A 35 3.71 -21.61 2.16
N ALA A 36 2.62 -21.77 2.90
CA ALA A 36 2.03 -20.72 3.70
C ALA A 36 3.10 -20.30 4.69
N GLY A 37 3.49 -19.02 4.64
CA GLY A 37 4.01 -18.35 5.81
C GLY A 37 3.07 -18.69 6.95
N GLN A 38 3.59 -19.38 7.96
CA GLN A 38 2.80 -19.90 9.08
C GLN A 38 1.83 -18.82 9.57
N GLU A 39 0.54 -19.14 9.51
CA GLU A 39 -0.48 -18.44 10.26
C GLU A 39 0.02 -18.27 11.70
N VAL A 40 0.14 -17.02 12.14
CA VAL A 40 0.31 -16.69 13.54
C VAL A 40 -1.02 -17.02 14.21
N ILE A 41 -1.17 -18.29 14.62
CA ILE A 41 -2.16 -18.68 15.60
C ILE A 41 -1.76 -17.96 16.90
N GLN A 42 -2.49 -16.90 17.24
CA GLN A 42 -2.49 -16.33 18.58
C GLN A 42 -3.11 -17.35 19.54
N GLU A 43 -2.32 -18.31 20.00
CA GLU A 43 -2.61 -19.06 21.22
C GLU A 43 -2.14 -18.26 22.45
N ASP A 44 -2.95 -18.37 23.50
CA ASP A 44 -3.00 -17.57 24.72
C ASP A 44 -1.64 -17.19 25.35
N ARG A 45 -1.42 -15.88 25.55
CA ARG A 45 -0.32 -15.35 26.37
C ARG A 45 -0.60 -15.50 27.87
N GLU A 46 -0.14 -16.60 28.46
CA GLU A 46 0.32 -16.66 29.86
C GLU A 46 1.67 -17.41 30.05
N ALA A 47 2.47 -17.61 29.00
CA ALA A 47 3.83 -18.13 29.14
C ALA A 47 4.85 -17.00 29.35
N SER A 48 5.72 -17.14 30.37
CA SER A 48 6.99 -16.41 30.46
C SER A 48 7.72 -16.47 29.11
N GLU A 49 8.36 -15.38 28.67
CA GLU A 49 9.13 -15.39 27.42
C GLU A 49 10.07 -16.60 27.37
N LEU A 50 9.85 -17.47 26.38
CA LEU A 50 10.68 -18.65 26.16
C LEU A 50 12.09 -18.21 25.75
N THR A 51 13.03 -18.26 26.68
CA THR A 51 14.46 -17.96 26.47
C THR A 51 15.31 -19.20 26.69
N LEU A 52 16.52 -19.24 26.10
CA LEU A 52 17.46 -20.33 26.34
C LEU A 52 17.74 -20.52 27.84
N GLU A 53 17.92 -19.42 28.58
CA GLU A 53 18.12 -19.45 30.04
C GLU A 53 16.91 -20.03 30.80
N SER A 54 15.68 -19.72 30.37
CA SER A 54 14.48 -20.29 30.97
C SER A 54 14.40 -21.82 30.77
N VAL A 55 14.79 -22.31 29.60
CA VAL A 55 14.82 -23.76 29.28
C VAL A 55 15.90 -24.47 30.07
N ARG A 56 17.08 -23.86 30.20
CA ARG A 56 18.18 -24.38 31.03
C ARG A 56 17.78 -24.45 32.51
N SER A 57 17.13 -23.41 33.01
CA SER A 57 16.59 -23.37 34.38
C SER A 57 15.51 -24.43 34.61
N GLU A 58 14.64 -24.67 33.64
CA GLU A 58 13.63 -25.73 33.67
C GLU A 58 14.28 -27.12 33.73
N ALA A 59 15.30 -27.37 32.91
CA ALA A 59 16.05 -28.61 32.93
C ALA A 59 16.78 -28.84 34.28
N ALA A 60 17.40 -27.80 34.83
CA ALA A 60 18.02 -27.85 36.15
C ALA A 60 17.01 -28.11 37.29
N ALA A 61 15.83 -27.49 37.22
CA ALA A 61 14.74 -27.77 38.18
C ALA A 61 14.24 -29.21 38.04
N SER A 62 14.08 -29.71 36.82
CA SER A 62 13.68 -31.09 36.51
C SER A 62 14.66 -32.12 37.08
N TYR A 63 15.96 -31.80 37.06
CA TYR A 63 17.02 -32.62 37.66
C TYR A 63 16.90 -32.73 39.19
N SER A 64 16.48 -31.65 39.85
CA SER A 64 16.26 -31.62 41.31
C SER A 64 15.00 -32.37 41.76
N GLY A 65 14.11 -32.70 40.82
CA GLY A 65 12.87 -33.44 41.07
C GLY A 65 13.09 -34.89 41.51
N THR A 66 12.02 -35.50 42.02
CA THR A 66 12.01 -36.91 42.48
C THR A 66 12.27 -37.89 41.34
N GLU A 67 11.76 -37.60 40.14
CA GLU A 67 11.90 -38.46 38.96
C GLU A 67 13.04 -38.06 38.01
N LYS A 68 13.74 -36.93 38.21
CA LYS A 68 14.90 -36.52 37.37
C LYS A 68 14.64 -36.62 35.85
N MET A 69 13.85 -35.69 35.32
CA MET A 69 13.37 -35.74 33.93
C MET A 69 14.13 -34.79 32.98
N GLY A 70 15.28 -34.28 33.43
CA GLY A 70 16.14 -33.39 32.67
C GLY A 70 17.38 -33.04 33.46
N PHE A 71 18.37 -32.43 32.80
CA PHE A 71 19.54 -31.82 33.42
C PHE A 71 20.06 -30.66 32.57
N ASP A 72 20.70 -29.70 33.23
CA ASP A 72 21.56 -28.70 32.60
C ASP A 72 22.97 -28.92 33.14
N LEU A 73 23.89 -29.32 32.26
CA LEU A 73 25.29 -29.56 32.59
C LEU A 73 26.10 -28.33 32.17
N GLU A 74 26.48 -27.53 33.15
CA GLU A 74 27.35 -26.37 32.97
C GLU A 74 28.80 -26.82 32.78
N LEU A 75 29.42 -26.40 31.67
CA LEU A 75 30.77 -26.76 31.26
C LEU A 75 31.64 -25.54 30.97
N ALA A 76 31.09 -24.32 31.08
CA ALA A 76 31.86 -23.08 30.91
C ALA A 76 33.15 -23.10 31.74
N GLY A 77 34.27 -22.74 31.10
CA GLY A 77 35.60 -22.77 31.71
C GLY A 77 36.35 -24.10 31.62
N HIS A 78 35.72 -25.20 31.18
CA HIS A 78 36.43 -26.44 30.85
C HIS A 78 36.99 -26.37 29.42
N SER A 79 38.32 -26.39 29.29
CA SER A 79 38.99 -26.44 27.99
C SER A 79 39.31 -27.88 27.61
N PHE A 80 38.86 -28.32 26.43
CA PHE A 80 39.21 -29.63 25.89
C PHE A 80 40.44 -29.51 25.01
N THR A 81 41.52 -30.23 25.33
CA THR A 81 42.84 -30.14 24.66
C THR A 81 43.16 -31.37 23.80
N GLY A 82 42.15 -32.18 23.44
CA GLY A 82 42.32 -33.28 22.49
C GLY A 82 42.77 -34.64 23.06
N ALA A 83 42.89 -34.83 24.37
CA ALA A 83 43.25 -36.14 24.96
C ALA A 83 42.40 -36.59 26.16
N ALA A 84 41.99 -35.67 27.04
CA ALA A 84 41.15 -35.97 28.21
C ALA A 84 39.71 -35.49 27.97
N GLY A 85 38.76 -36.43 27.90
CA GLY A 85 37.33 -36.14 27.92
C GLY A 85 36.72 -36.39 29.29
N LEU A 86 35.43 -36.09 29.44
CA LEU A 86 34.68 -36.37 30.65
C LEU A 86 33.89 -37.67 30.48
N ASP A 87 33.87 -38.49 31.53
CA ASP A 87 33.08 -39.71 31.62
C ASP A 87 32.06 -39.57 32.75
N TYR A 88 30.79 -39.60 32.37
CA TYR A 88 29.63 -39.51 33.25
C TYR A 88 28.80 -40.81 33.25
N SER A 89 29.41 -41.93 32.86
CA SER A 89 28.74 -43.24 32.78
C SER A 89 28.39 -43.83 34.15
N GLN A 90 28.91 -43.25 35.24
CA GLN A 90 28.64 -43.68 36.62
C GLN A 90 27.94 -42.55 37.39
N ASP A 91 26.75 -42.84 37.92
CA ASP A 91 26.03 -41.92 38.80
C ASP A 91 26.66 -41.91 40.22
N THR A 92 26.87 -40.73 40.78
CA THR A 92 27.29 -40.50 42.17
C THR A 92 26.13 -39.95 43.01
N ALA A 93 26.34 -39.74 44.32
CA ALA A 93 25.32 -39.15 45.19
C ALA A 93 24.90 -37.73 44.71
N ASP A 94 25.84 -37.05 44.08
CA ASP A 94 25.86 -35.66 43.65
C ASP A 94 25.58 -35.50 42.13
N ARG A 95 25.77 -36.56 41.32
CA ARG A 95 25.57 -36.53 39.86
C ARG A 95 24.81 -37.77 39.38
N LYS A 96 23.57 -37.60 38.91
CA LYS A 96 22.65 -38.66 38.46
C LYS A 96 22.21 -38.47 37.01
N TYR A 97 23.16 -38.21 36.11
CA TYR A 97 22.86 -37.95 34.70
C TYR A 97 22.41 -39.20 33.96
N MET A 98 22.96 -40.38 34.27
CA MET A 98 22.54 -41.63 33.65
C MET A 98 21.10 -41.96 34.04
N GLN A 99 20.70 -41.71 35.28
CA GLN A 99 19.30 -41.83 35.72
C GLN A 99 18.34 -41.01 34.85
N VAL A 100 18.72 -39.79 34.42
CA VAL A 100 17.88 -38.98 33.51
C VAL A 100 17.70 -39.68 32.17
N PHE A 101 18.78 -40.17 31.55
CA PHE A 101 18.69 -40.90 30.29
C PHE A 101 17.83 -42.16 30.40
N GLN A 102 17.91 -42.89 31.54
CA GLN A 102 17.03 -44.05 31.78
C GLN A 102 15.57 -43.65 31.90
N ASN A 103 15.26 -42.54 32.57
CA ASN A 103 13.88 -42.12 32.80
C ASN A 103 13.22 -41.53 31.54
N LEU A 104 14.01 -41.00 30.61
CA LEU A 104 13.55 -40.51 29.30
C LEU A 104 13.36 -41.64 28.26
N LYS A 105 13.92 -42.83 28.52
CA LYS A 105 14.00 -43.95 27.57
C LYS A 105 12.63 -44.42 27.05
N ASP A 106 11.66 -44.61 27.95
CA ASP A 106 10.37 -45.25 27.66
C ASP A 106 9.21 -44.24 27.48
N ARG A 107 9.54 -42.96 27.24
CA ARG A 107 8.59 -41.86 27.23
C ARG A 107 8.03 -41.58 25.84
N SER A 108 6.72 -41.31 25.77
CA SER A 108 6.02 -40.92 24.53
C SER A 108 5.92 -39.40 24.36
N GLU A 109 6.26 -38.66 25.42
CA GLU A 109 6.40 -37.22 25.44
C GLU A 109 7.53 -36.77 24.50
N SER A 110 7.49 -35.52 24.05
CA SER A 110 8.59 -34.98 23.23
C SER A 110 9.79 -34.64 24.11
N GLN A 111 11.01 -34.82 23.59
CA GLN A 111 12.26 -34.57 24.32
C GLN A 111 13.15 -33.59 23.55
N THR A 112 14.02 -32.87 24.24
CA THR A 112 14.96 -31.93 23.60
C THR A 112 16.37 -32.06 24.16
N ILE A 113 17.35 -31.87 23.28
CA ILE A 113 18.77 -31.71 23.60
C ILE A 113 19.23 -30.35 23.06
N ILE A 114 19.90 -29.55 23.88
CA ILE A 114 20.53 -28.29 23.47
C ILE A 114 21.97 -28.28 23.97
N PHE A 115 22.91 -27.89 23.12
CA PHE A 115 24.31 -27.76 23.53
C PHE A 115 25.01 -26.67 22.74
N ARG A 116 26.02 -26.07 23.33
CA ARG A 116 26.77 -24.95 22.74
C ARG A 116 28.26 -25.23 22.73
N PHE A 117 28.91 -25.12 21.57
CA PHE A 117 30.33 -25.48 21.41
C PHE A 117 31.09 -24.49 20.52
N ARG A 118 32.43 -24.49 20.61
CA ARG A 118 33.32 -23.84 19.64
C ARG A 118 34.59 -24.66 19.44
N THR A 119 35.13 -24.65 18.23
CA THR A 119 36.38 -25.35 17.90
C THR A 119 36.96 -24.81 16.60
N THR A 120 38.25 -25.02 16.38
CA THR A 120 38.91 -24.82 15.07
C THR A 120 39.20 -26.15 14.36
N ALA A 121 38.97 -27.28 15.02
CA ALA A 121 39.24 -28.60 14.49
C ALA A 121 38.17 -29.04 13.49
N ALA A 122 38.59 -29.51 12.32
CA ALA A 122 37.67 -30.00 11.29
C ALA A 122 36.91 -31.28 11.73
N ASN A 123 37.49 -32.08 12.61
CA ASN A 123 36.87 -33.30 13.18
C ASN A 123 36.97 -33.25 14.70
N ALA A 124 35.88 -33.53 15.40
CA ALA A 124 35.84 -33.50 16.87
C ALA A 124 34.66 -34.31 17.42
N PHE A 125 34.86 -35.15 18.44
CA PHE A 125 33.75 -35.74 19.19
C PHE A 125 33.23 -34.76 20.25
N LEU A 126 31.96 -34.36 20.18
CA LEU A 126 31.37 -33.37 21.10
C LEU A 126 30.86 -34.08 22.36
N PHE A 127 29.83 -34.91 22.22
CA PHE A 127 29.37 -35.81 23.27
C PHE A 127 28.51 -36.95 22.71
N GLY A 128 28.28 -37.97 23.52
CA GLY A 128 27.40 -39.07 23.16
C GLY A 128 27.01 -39.94 24.34
N THR A 129 25.86 -40.61 24.21
CA THR A 129 25.35 -41.57 25.18
C THR A 129 24.87 -42.84 24.46
N GLY A 130 24.94 -43.99 25.13
CA GLY A 130 24.55 -45.26 24.53
C GLY A 130 25.05 -46.46 25.31
N ILE A 131 25.42 -47.52 24.62
CA ILE A 131 25.75 -48.83 25.22
C ILE A 131 27.18 -49.24 24.91
N ASP A 132 27.58 -49.09 23.66
CA ASP A 132 28.86 -49.57 23.14
C ASP A 132 29.48 -48.55 22.19
N GLY A 133 30.66 -48.86 21.63
CA GLY A 133 31.33 -48.00 20.66
C GLY A 133 30.98 -48.31 19.20
N ILE A 134 29.93 -49.10 18.96
CA ILE A 134 29.66 -49.76 17.69
C ILE A 134 28.49 -49.05 16.98
N ASN A 135 28.56 -48.92 15.66
CA ASN A 135 27.49 -48.31 14.88
C ASN A 135 26.32 -49.28 14.62
N ASN A 136 25.53 -49.58 15.65
CA ASN A 136 24.46 -50.59 15.62
C ASN A 136 23.07 -50.03 16.01
N GLY A 137 22.91 -48.69 16.04
CA GLY A 137 21.66 -48.04 16.44
C GLY A 137 21.41 -47.97 17.96
N LYS A 138 22.38 -48.38 18.79
CA LYS A 138 22.29 -48.32 20.26
C LYS A 138 22.88 -47.03 20.86
N ASN A 139 23.48 -46.19 20.03
CA ASN A 139 24.23 -45.01 20.46
C ASN A 139 23.64 -43.75 19.83
N MET A 140 23.57 -42.68 20.62
CA MET A 140 23.24 -41.33 20.17
C MET A 140 24.46 -40.45 20.38
N THR A 141 25.03 -39.93 19.29
CA THR A 141 26.29 -39.20 19.33
C THR A 141 26.24 -37.95 18.46
N PHE A 142 26.96 -36.93 18.91
CA PHE A 142 27.15 -35.66 18.22
C PHE A 142 28.65 -35.40 18.06
N SER A 143 29.08 -35.16 16.83
CA SER A 143 30.48 -34.93 16.45
C SER A 143 30.58 -33.91 15.33
N LEU A 144 31.81 -33.55 14.96
CA LEU A 144 32.13 -32.84 13.74
C LEU A 144 32.84 -33.77 12.77
N ASN A 145 32.50 -33.63 11.50
CA ASN A 145 33.14 -34.30 10.37
C ASN A 145 33.36 -33.28 9.24
N ASN A 146 34.62 -32.93 8.98
CA ASN A 146 35.02 -31.86 8.06
C ASN A 146 34.24 -30.55 8.26
N GLY A 147 34.14 -30.08 9.50
CA GLY A 147 33.47 -28.83 9.86
C GLY A 147 31.93 -28.88 9.80
N LYS A 148 31.32 -30.05 9.61
CA LYS A 148 29.86 -30.25 9.63
C LYS A 148 29.46 -30.98 10.90
N LEU A 149 28.29 -30.65 11.47
CA LEU A 149 27.72 -31.41 12.58
C LEU A 149 27.32 -32.79 12.08
N ARG A 150 27.98 -33.81 12.59
CA ARG A 150 27.62 -35.20 12.39
C ARG A 150 26.82 -35.69 13.59
N PHE A 151 25.75 -36.40 13.33
CA PHE A 151 24.93 -37.01 14.37
C PHE A 151 24.55 -38.45 14.04
N ARG A 152 24.33 -39.24 15.09
CA ARG A 152 23.71 -40.57 15.03
C ARG A 152 22.59 -40.63 16.04
N LEU A 153 21.45 -41.21 15.65
CA LEU A 153 20.25 -41.27 16.48
C LEU A 153 19.85 -42.72 16.77
N ARG A 154 19.16 -42.93 17.90
CA ARG A 154 18.57 -44.22 18.28
C ARG A 154 17.15 -44.33 17.71
N ASN A 155 17.01 -44.78 16.46
CA ASN A 155 15.76 -44.68 15.71
C ASN A 155 15.23 -46.02 15.16
N GLN A 156 13.96 -46.03 14.76
CA GLN A 156 13.28 -47.20 14.20
C GLN A 156 12.97 -46.97 12.72
N LYS A 157 13.42 -47.86 11.84
CA LYS A 157 13.07 -47.82 10.40
C LYS A 157 11.76 -48.54 10.15
N LYS A 158 10.85 -47.92 9.40
CA LYS A 158 9.51 -48.43 9.11
C LYS A 158 9.53 -49.83 8.49
N SER A 159 10.49 -50.10 7.61
CA SER A 159 10.64 -51.38 6.91
C SER A 159 11.16 -52.52 7.80
N GLU A 160 11.84 -52.22 8.90
CA GLU A 160 12.52 -53.22 9.73
C GLU A 160 11.68 -53.63 10.95
N GLY A 161 10.60 -52.90 11.26
CA GLY A 161 9.71 -53.21 12.38
C GLY A 161 10.35 -53.10 13.77
N GLY A 162 11.65 -52.78 13.84
CA GLY A 162 12.46 -52.66 15.06
C GLY A 162 13.64 -51.70 14.84
N THR A 163 14.56 -51.67 15.80
CA THR A 163 15.70 -50.75 15.79
C THR A 163 16.60 -51.00 14.60
N ALA A 164 16.84 -49.96 13.81
CA ALA A 164 17.62 -50.05 12.60
C ALA A 164 19.00 -49.43 12.82
N ALA A 165 20.06 -50.12 12.38
CA ALA A 165 21.41 -49.59 12.50
C ALA A 165 21.65 -48.45 11.49
N GLY A 166 22.21 -47.33 11.96
CA GLY A 166 22.97 -46.43 11.08
C GLY A 166 22.25 -45.23 10.46
N LEU A 167 21.15 -44.70 11.02
CA LEU A 167 20.75 -43.35 10.63
C LEU A 167 21.80 -42.35 11.13
N GLN A 168 22.54 -41.82 10.19
CA GLN A 168 23.58 -40.83 10.41
C GLN A 168 23.44 -39.69 9.41
N GLY A 169 23.64 -38.47 9.88
CA GLY A 169 23.62 -37.27 9.06
C GLY A 169 24.87 -36.44 9.25
N ASN A 170 25.24 -35.66 8.23
CA ASN A 170 26.17 -34.55 8.36
C ASN A 170 25.43 -33.29 7.89
N VAL A 171 25.30 -32.30 8.76
CA VAL A 171 24.50 -31.10 8.55
C VAL A 171 25.26 -29.86 9.02
N GLY A 172 24.85 -28.69 8.55
CA GLY A 172 25.62 -27.47 8.73
C GLY A 172 26.94 -27.47 7.94
N SER A 173 27.67 -26.37 8.04
CA SER A 173 28.94 -26.16 7.33
C SER A 173 29.80 -25.16 8.10
N ASN A 174 31.11 -25.36 8.08
CA ASN A 174 32.10 -24.46 8.70
C ASN A 174 31.89 -24.19 10.20
N LEU A 175 31.39 -25.19 10.94
CA LEU A 175 31.19 -25.10 12.41
C LEU A 175 32.51 -25.17 13.20
N ASN A 176 33.64 -25.08 12.51
CA ASN A 176 34.98 -25.07 13.05
C ASN A 176 35.67 -23.70 12.82
N ASP A 177 34.90 -22.62 12.79
CA ASP A 177 35.38 -21.25 12.57
C ASP A 177 35.91 -20.58 13.85
N GLY A 178 35.93 -21.30 14.97
CA GLY A 178 36.36 -20.81 16.28
C GLY A 178 35.28 -20.05 17.06
N LYS A 179 34.11 -19.79 16.48
CA LYS A 179 32.98 -19.15 17.16
C LYS A 179 32.12 -20.17 17.90
N TYR A 180 31.31 -19.67 18.81
CA TYR A 180 30.28 -20.49 19.46
C TYR A 180 29.15 -20.79 18.49
N HIS A 181 28.67 -22.02 18.53
CA HIS A 181 27.50 -22.52 17.83
C HIS A 181 26.58 -23.20 18.85
N THR A 182 25.30 -22.87 18.83
CA THR A 182 24.27 -23.53 19.64
C THR A 182 23.45 -24.47 18.75
N VAL A 183 23.46 -25.75 19.10
CA VAL A 183 22.69 -26.81 18.45
C VAL A 183 21.51 -27.18 19.33
N ALA A 184 20.33 -27.28 18.73
CA ALA A 184 19.14 -27.79 19.41
C ALA A 184 18.42 -28.85 18.57
N VAL A 185 18.03 -29.94 19.23
CA VAL A 185 17.32 -31.06 18.61
C VAL A 185 16.11 -31.41 19.45
N SER A 186 14.91 -31.30 18.88
CA SER A 186 13.68 -31.82 19.50
C SER A 186 13.20 -33.09 18.79
N PHE A 187 12.82 -34.08 19.58
CA PHE A 187 12.27 -35.36 19.16
C PHE A 187 10.78 -35.42 19.51
N HIS A 188 9.94 -35.76 18.54
CA HIS A 188 8.49 -35.83 18.67
C HIS A 188 7.98 -37.25 18.39
N PRO A 189 8.23 -38.22 19.28
CA PRO A 189 7.89 -39.63 19.04
C PRO A 189 6.39 -39.86 18.82
N GLY A 190 5.52 -38.98 19.33
CA GLY A 190 4.07 -39.00 19.10
C GLY A 190 3.65 -38.76 17.63
N LEU A 191 4.49 -38.14 16.81
CA LEU A 191 4.24 -37.96 15.37
C LEU A 191 4.55 -39.21 14.53
N GLY A 192 5.22 -40.22 15.12
CA GLY A 192 5.54 -41.46 14.43
C GLY A 192 6.40 -41.23 13.17
N TYR A 193 5.87 -41.60 12.01
CA TYR A 193 6.53 -41.49 10.69
C TYR A 193 6.00 -40.29 9.89
N ALA A 194 5.61 -39.19 10.54
CA ALA A 194 5.16 -37.98 9.89
C ALA A 194 6.29 -36.94 9.77
N VAL A 195 6.21 -36.05 8.78
CA VAL A 195 7.12 -34.91 8.62
C VAL A 195 7.15 -34.06 9.90
N GLY A 196 8.35 -33.64 10.32
CA GLY A 196 8.55 -32.86 11.55
C GLY A 196 8.67 -33.70 12.83
N ASN A 197 8.87 -35.02 12.73
CA ASN A 197 9.09 -35.88 13.90
C ASN A 197 10.44 -35.63 14.61
N VAL A 198 11.37 -34.95 13.95
CA VAL A 198 12.59 -34.35 14.52
C VAL A 198 12.71 -32.95 13.95
N ASN A 199 13.07 -32.00 14.80
CA ASN A 199 13.52 -30.68 14.37
C ASN A 199 14.98 -30.51 14.83
N LEU A 200 15.89 -30.20 13.91
CA LEU A 200 17.30 -29.96 14.21
C LEU A 200 17.71 -28.58 13.71
N VAL A 201 18.15 -27.73 14.64
CA VAL A 201 18.51 -26.34 14.36
C VAL A 201 19.91 -26.05 14.88
N ILE A 202 20.69 -25.32 14.08
CA ILE A 202 21.98 -24.76 14.49
C ILE A 202 21.90 -23.25 14.25
N ASP A 203 22.13 -22.45 15.28
CA ASP A 203 22.19 -20.98 15.19
C ASP A 203 21.00 -20.34 14.43
N ALA A 204 19.78 -20.73 14.79
CA ALA A 204 18.54 -20.31 14.14
C ALA A 204 18.46 -20.60 12.62
N SER A 205 19.13 -21.66 12.16
CA SER A 205 18.97 -22.19 10.81
C SER A 205 17.54 -22.66 10.52
N GLN A 206 17.24 -22.90 9.24
CA GLN A 206 16.12 -23.78 8.86
C GLN A 206 16.30 -25.18 9.48
N ASP A 207 15.25 -26.01 9.44
CA ASP A 207 15.36 -27.39 9.88
C ASP A 207 16.40 -28.13 9.02
N LEU A 208 17.43 -28.61 9.69
CA LEU A 208 18.52 -29.34 9.07
C LEU A 208 18.26 -30.85 9.06
N TYR A 209 17.19 -31.32 9.70
CA TYR A 209 16.78 -32.72 9.60
C TYR A 209 16.11 -32.98 8.23
N PRO A 210 16.61 -33.92 7.40
CA PRO A 210 16.05 -34.16 6.07
C PRO A 210 14.58 -34.60 6.12
N ALA A 211 13.68 -33.82 5.51
CA ALA A 211 12.24 -34.09 5.48
C ALA A 211 11.90 -35.50 4.96
N GLN A 212 12.67 -35.97 3.98
CA GLN A 212 12.55 -37.32 3.38
C GLN A 212 12.81 -38.47 4.36
N TRP A 213 13.50 -38.22 5.48
CA TRP A 213 13.72 -39.25 6.50
C TRP A 213 12.50 -39.47 7.39
N CYS A 214 11.67 -38.44 7.59
CA CYS A 214 10.55 -38.53 8.53
C CYS A 214 9.53 -39.63 8.17
N PRO A 215 9.15 -39.85 6.88
CA PRO A 215 8.25 -40.93 6.49
C PRO A 215 8.81 -42.36 6.66
N GLU A 216 10.14 -42.50 6.68
CA GLU A 216 10.82 -43.80 6.74
C GLU A 216 11.33 -44.13 8.15
N TRP A 217 11.60 -43.12 8.96
CA TRP A 217 12.27 -43.25 10.24
C TRP A 217 11.48 -42.58 11.34
N LYS A 218 11.10 -43.37 12.36
CA LYS A 218 10.57 -42.86 13.61
C LYS A 218 11.75 -42.60 14.53
N ALA A 219 12.03 -41.33 14.78
CA ALA A 219 13.06 -40.90 15.70
C ALA A 219 12.47 -40.62 17.09
N GLY A 220 13.29 -40.78 18.12
CA GLY A 220 12.96 -40.54 19.51
C GLY A 220 14.23 -40.53 20.33
N PHE A 221 14.14 -40.07 21.59
CA PHE A 221 15.28 -40.08 22.50
C PHE A 221 15.82 -41.51 22.75
N ASP A 222 14.94 -42.52 22.77
CA ASP A 222 15.29 -43.92 22.55
C ASP A 222 14.15 -44.67 21.82
N GLN A 223 14.42 -45.30 20.67
CA GLN A 223 13.48 -46.20 19.97
C GLN A 223 13.94 -47.67 19.97
N ASN A 224 15.01 -48.01 20.70
CA ASN A 224 15.56 -49.36 20.83
C ASN A 224 15.15 -50.07 22.12
N ASN A 225 14.61 -49.33 23.11
CA ASN A 225 14.20 -49.84 24.43
C ASN A 225 15.35 -50.48 25.26
N GLU A 226 16.62 -50.32 24.86
CA GLU A 226 17.79 -50.82 25.60
C GLU A 226 18.37 -49.73 26.53
N ALA A 227 18.78 -50.11 27.74
CA ALA A 227 19.26 -49.19 28.77
C ALA A 227 20.56 -48.47 28.37
N PHE A 228 20.66 -47.16 28.62
CA PHE A 228 21.90 -46.40 28.43
C PHE A 228 22.95 -46.79 29.48
N THR A 229 24.18 -47.12 29.09
CA THR A 229 25.26 -47.50 30.03
C THR A 229 26.50 -46.62 29.94
N LYS A 230 26.52 -45.68 28.98
CA LYS A 230 27.65 -44.78 28.72
C LYS A 230 27.21 -43.34 28.49
N PHE A 231 28.00 -42.38 28.96
CA PHE A 231 27.87 -40.96 28.64
C PHE A 231 29.24 -40.26 28.66
N HIS A 232 29.73 -39.85 27.48
CA HIS A 232 31.05 -39.24 27.31
C HIS A 232 30.97 -37.89 26.63
N ILE A 233 31.91 -37.01 26.99
CA ILE A 233 32.04 -35.65 26.43
C ILE A 233 33.48 -35.41 26.02
N GLY A 234 33.70 -34.88 24.82
CA GLY A 234 35.00 -34.40 24.35
C GLY A 234 36.06 -35.46 24.00
N SER A 235 35.87 -36.73 24.35
CA SER A 235 36.79 -37.83 23.98
C SER A 235 36.12 -38.91 23.14
N SER A 236 36.81 -39.30 22.07
CA SER A 236 36.39 -40.31 21.09
C SER A 236 36.71 -41.76 21.51
N ALA A 237 37.42 -41.96 22.62
CA ALA A 237 38.03 -43.23 23.02
C ALA A 237 37.06 -44.42 23.10
N LEU A 238 35.75 -44.16 23.24
CA LEU A 238 34.72 -45.18 23.44
C LEU A 238 33.70 -45.30 22.31
N TYR A 239 33.69 -44.38 21.34
CA TYR A 239 32.78 -44.36 20.18
C TYR A 239 33.57 -44.30 18.87
N GLY A 240 34.57 -45.19 18.75
CA GLY A 240 35.74 -45.16 17.85
C GLY A 240 35.55 -45.09 16.32
N GLY A 241 34.51 -44.41 15.82
CA GLY A 241 34.28 -44.12 14.41
C GLY A 241 33.44 -42.87 14.11
N ASP A 242 33.10 -42.04 15.11
CA ASP A 242 32.10 -40.97 14.95
C ASP A 242 32.70 -39.64 14.46
N ALA A 243 33.93 -39.33 14.83
CA ALA A 243 34.68 -38.14 14.38
C ALA A 243 36.01 -38.51 13.72
N ASN A 244 36.09 -39.70 13.08
CA ASN A 244 37.36 -40.32 12.65
C ASN A 244 38.37 -40.44 13.81
N GLY A 245 37.90 -40.65 15.04
CA GLY A 245 38.74 -40.79 16.23
C GLY A 245 39.24 -39.47 16.84
N ALA A 246 38.88 -38.30 16.33
CA ALA A 246 39.34 -37.02 16.88
C ALA A 246 38.59 -36.61 18.17
N ALA A 247 39.34 -36.28 19.23
CA ALA A 247 38.81 -35.66 20.45
C ALA A 247 38.56 -34.16 20.23
N LEU A 248 37.70 -33.55 21.06
CA LEU A 248 37.43 -32.11 21.00
C LEU A 248 38.69 -31.31 21.38
N ASN A 249 39.08 -30.39 20.49
CA ASN A 249 40.04 -29.34 20.77
C ASN A 249 39.31 -28.00 20.68
N GLY A 250 38.87 -27.46 21.82
CA GLY A 250 37.94 -26.33 21.87
C GLY A 250 37.17 -26.25 23.19
N SER A 251 35.98 -25.68 23.15
CA SER A 251 35.11 -25.51 24.32
C SER A 251 33.71 -26.07 24.05
N LEU A 252 33.12 -26.68 25.08
CA LEU A 252 31.70 -27.01 25.15
C LEU A 252 31.16 -26.25 26.36
N ASP A 253 30.19 -25.38 26.17
CA ASP A 253 29.72 -24.41 27.17
C ASP A 253 28.68 -25.05 28.10
N PHE A 254 27.70 -25.75 27.53
CA PHE A 254 26.71 -26.50 28.29
C PHE A 254 26.12 -27.65 27.46
N ILE A 255 25.49 -28.60 28.16
CA ILE A 255 24.59 -29.60 27.57
C ILE A 255 23.30 -29.63 28.40
N THR A 256 22.17 -29.34 27.77
CA THR A 256 20.84 -29.34 28.37
C THR A 256 20.00 -30.47 27.77
N VAL A 257 19.39 -31.29 28.61
CA VAL A 257 18.50 -32.39 28.23
C VAL A 257 17.22 -32.31 29.05
N LEU A 258 16.05 -32.46 28.43
CA LEU A 258 14.77 -32.42 29.15
C LEU A 258 13.63 -33.15 28.43
N ASN A 259 12.63 -33.58 29.21
CA ASN A 259 11.39 -34.20 28.74
C ASN A 259 10.36 -33.18 28.20
N LYS A 260 10.77 -32.32 27.27
CA LYS A 260 9.89 -31.34 26.62
C LYS A 260 10.35 -31.11 25.19
N GLY A 261 9.42 -31.08 24.25
CA GLY A 261 9.68 -30.74 22.84
C GLY A 261 9.36 -29.30 22.54
N TYR A 262 10.04 -28.76 21.53
CA TYR A 262 9.81 -27.42 21.02
C TYR A 262 9.54 -27.49 19.52
N THR A 263 8.70 -26.58 19.04
CA THR A 263 8.48 -26.38 17.60
C THR A 263 9.77 -25.90 16.93
N LEU A 264 9.87 -26.06 15.60
CA LEU A 264 10.98 -25.53 14.82
C LEU A 264 11.23 -24.04 15.10
N GLN A 265 10.16 -23.26 15.20
CA GLN A 265 10.23 -21.82 15.49
C GLN A 265 10.79 -21.51 16.88
N GLU A 266 10.41 -22.28 17.88
CA GLU A 266 10.91 -22.13 19.24
C GLU A 266 12.39 -22.53 19.30
N LEU A 267 12.81 -23.62 18.65
CA LEU A 267 14.22 -24.01 18.55
C LEU A 267 15.09 -22.95 17.86
N GLN A 268 14.57 -22.34 16.79
CA GLN A 268 15.24 -21.21 16.14
C GLN A 268 15.43 -20.06 17.12
N ARG A 269 14.42 -19.74 17.92
CA ARG A 269 14.52 -18.69 18.94
C ARG A 269 15.54 -19.01 20.03
N LEU A 270 15.60 -20.26 20.47
CA LEU A 270 16.53 -20.73 21.52
C LEU A 270 17.99 -20.72 21.06
N THR A 271 18.25 -20.90 19.77
CA THR A 271 19.60 -20.96 19.18
C THR A 271 20.06 -19.64 18.54
N ALA A 272 19.19 -18.63 18.43
CA ALA A 272 19.47 -17.36 17.73
C ALA A 272 20.61 -16.50 18.34
N GLY A 273 21.04 -16.79 19.57
CA GLY A 273 22.10 -16.05 20.25
C GLY A 273 23.42 -16.03 19.49
N ASP A 274 23.78 -17.17 18.88
CA ASP A 274 25.06 -17.41 18.19
C ASP A 274 24.97 -17.27 16.65
N LYS A 275 23.82 -16.88 16.11
CA LYS A 275 23.68 -16.65 14.66
C LYS A 275 24.57 -15.51 14.17
N ASP A 276 25.38 -15.80 13.15
CA ASP A 276 26.17 -14.81 12.41
C ASP A 276 25.26 -14.12 11.37
N TYR A 277 24.93 -12.86 11.59
CA TYR A 277 24.07 -12.06 10.71
C TYR A 277 24.86 -11.33 9.62
N ARG A 278 26.17 -11.58 9.48
CA ARG A 278 26.99 -10.91 8.46
C ARG A 278 26.92 -11.57 7.08
N ASN A 279 26.33 -12.77 7.00
CA ASN A 279 26.22 -13.52 5.76
C ASN A 279 24.87 -13.27 5.07
N PHE A 280 24.92 -12.72 3.86
CA PHE A 280 23.75 -12.39 3.04
C PHE A 280 23.48 -13.39 1.91
N THR A 281 24.23 -14.50 1.80
CA THR A 281 24.05 -15.48 0.71
C THR A 281 22.62 -16.03 0.63
N GLU A 282 21.91 -16.14 1.75
CA GLU A 282 20.49 -16.54 1.75
C GLU A 282 19.59 -15.57 0.98
N MET A 283 19.94 -14.27 0.92
CA MET A 283 19.17 -13.27 0.16
C MET A 283 19.17 -13.54 -1.35
N PHE A 284 20.20 -14.24 -1.84
CA PHE A 284 20.40 -14.53 -3.26
C PHE A 284 20.13 -15.99 -3.61
N SER A 285 19.59 -16.77 -2.68
CA SER A 285 19.27 -18.18 -2.92
C SER A 285 18.18 -18.31 -3.99
N GLY A 286 18.32 -19.32 -4.86
CA GLY A 286 17.38 -19.55 -5.95
C GLY A 286 16.00 -19.93 -5.46
N GLY A 287 14.96 -19.55 -6.20
CA GLY A 287 13.56 -19.81 -5.85
C GLY A 287 13.01 -19.03 -4.64
N THR A 288 13.70 -17.97 -4.19
CA THR A 288 13.25 -17.12 -3.08
C THR A 288 12.87 -15.70 -3.55
N CYS A 289 11.96 -15.05 -2.84
CA CYS A 289 11.60 -13.63 -3.00
C CYS A 289 12.14 -12.80 -1.80
N ASN A 290 13.36 -13.06 -1.35
CA ASN A 290 13.90 -12.39 -0.15
C ASN A 290 14.03 -10.87 -0.38
N THR A 291 13.27 -10.08 0.37
CA THR A 291 13.15 -8.63 0.19
C THR A 291 13.96 -7.82 1.20
N TRP A 292 14.32 -6.62 0.79
CA TRP A 292 15.13 -5.65 1.53
C TRP A 292 14.29 -4.44 1.92
N LEU A 293 14.58 -3.88 3.08
CA LEU A 293 14.05 -2.58 3.50
C LEU A 293 15.23 -1.72 3.95
N PHE A 294 15.38 -0.54 3.36
CA PHE A 294 16.27 0.49 3.84
C PHE A 294 15.47 1.56 4.56
N THR A 295 16.06 2.09 5.63
CA THR A 295 15.48 3.11 6.49
C THR A 295 16.58 3.95 7.13
N GLY A 296 16.19 5.00 7.85
CA GLY A 296 17.10 5.96 8.45
C GLY A 296 16.56 7.38 8.37
N GLY A 297 17.45 8.34 8.59
CA GLY A 297 17.17 9.77 8.54
C GLY A 297 17.16 10.34 7.12
N THR A 298 17.48 11.63 7.03
CA THR A 298 17.54 12.43 5.78
C THR A 298 18.38 11.78 4.69
N GLU A 299 19.46 11.10 5.05
CA GLU A 299 20.46 10.49 4.17
C GLU A 299 19.91 9.32 3.34
N GLY A 300 18.82 8.71 3.80
CA GLY A 300 18.11 7.65 3.07
C GLY A 300 16.95 8.16 2.22
N VAL A 301 16.53 9.41 2.38
CA VAL A 301 15.36 9.98 1.68
C VAL A 301 15.73 10.25 0.21
N ALA A 302 14.82 9.94 -0.70
CA ALA A 302 14.92 10.40 -2.07
C ALA A 302 14.34 11.81 -2.14
N ASP A 303 15.17 12.79 -2.49
CA ASP A 303 14.72 14.17 -2.69
C ASP A 303 15.01 14.66 -4.10
N PHE A 304 14.20 15.61 -4.57
CA PHE A 304 14.41 16.23 -5.86
C PHE A 304 15.42 17.38 -5.77
N ALA A 305 15.44 18.11 -4.64
CA ALA A 305 16.34 19.25 -4.44
C ALA A 305 17.83 18.87 -4.60
N GLY A 306 18.27 17.76 -3.99
CA GLY A 306 19.67 17.32 -4.05
C GLY A 306 20.04 16.53 -5.31
N ASN A 307 19.07 15.83 -5.92
CA ASN A 307 19.35 14.78 -6.92
C ASN A 307 18.58 14.91 -8.24
N LYS A 308 17.73 15.92 -8.38
CA LYS A 308 16.86 16.15 -9.55
C LYS A 308 16.16 14.85 -9.96
N THR A 309 16.25 14.43 -11.23
CA THR A 309 15.62 13.21 -11.77
C THR A 309 16.52 11.96 -11.71
N THR A 310 17.54 11.95 -10.85
CA THR A 310 18.44 10.80 -10.66
C THR A 310 18.12 10.00 -9.40
N ARG A 311 18.32 8.69 -9.46
CA ARG A 311 18.01 7.79 -8.35
C ARG A 311 18.88 8.06 -7.13
N ASN A 312 18.27 7.95 -5.96
CA ASN A 312 19.03 7.85 -4.72
C ASN A 312 19.74 6.48 -4.64
N TRP A 313 20.61 6.33 -3.64
CA TRP A 313 21.45 5.14 -3.47
C TRP A 313 20.62 3.85 -3.26
N VAL A 314 19.40 3.94 -2.71
CA VAL A 314 18.50 2.79 -2.55
C VAL A 314 18.01 2.31 -3.92
N GLY A 315 17.58 3.22 -4.79
CA GLY A 315 17.16 2.90 -6.15
C GLY A 315 18.31 2.40 -7.04
N ILE A 316 19.54 2.87 -6.82
CA ILE A 316 20.73 2.35 -7.51
C ILE A 316 21.14 0.98 -6.94
N PHE A 317 21.00 0.75 -5.63
CA PHE A 317 21.22 -0.56 -5.03
C PHE A 317 20.29 -1.61 -5.67
N GLU A 318 19.03 -1.25 -5.88
CA GLU A 318 18.01 -2.10 -6.50
C GLU A 318 18.28 -2.46 -7.97
N SER A 319 18.85 -1.53 -8.77
CA SER A 319 18.81 -1.60 -10.24
C SER A 319 19.34 -2.92 -10.82
N SER A 320 20.41 -3.48 -10.24
CA SER A 320 21.05 -4.73 -10.72
C SER A 320 20.57 -6.00 -10.00
N LEU A 321 19.79 -5.88 -8.92
CA LEU A 321 19.37 -7.02 -8.11
C LEU A 321 18.31 -7.90 -8.78
N ARG A 322 17.56 -7.33 -9.72
CA ARG A 322 16.35 -7.93 -10.29
C ARG A 322 16.37 -7.99 -11.82
N GLU A 323 17.55 -7.87 -12.42
CA GLU A 323 17.74 -7.86 -13.89
C GLU A 323 17.66 -9.27 -14.50
N SER A 324 17.99 -10.32 -13.73
CA SER A 324 18.11 -11.69 -14.23
C SER A 324 17.65 -12.75 -13.21
N GLY A 325 17.54 -14.00 -13.66
CA GLY A 325 17.00 -15.12 -12.86
C GLY A 325 15.55 -15.47 -13.22
N THR A 326 14.93 -16.38 -12.48
CA THR A 326 13.50 -16.73 -12.63
C THR A 326 12.60 -15.56 -12.20
N PHE A 327 11.32 -15.55 -12.59
CA PHE A 327 10.39 -14.48 -12.16
C PHE A 327 10.25 -14.41 -10.63
N VAL A 328 10.38 -15.54 -9.93
CA VAL A 328 10.44 -15.61 -8.47
C VAL A 328 11.67 -14.88 -7.92
N GLU A 329 12.85 -15.13 -8.50
CA GLU A 329 14.11 -14.52 -8.11
C GLU A 329 14.17 -13.02 -8.42
N ARG A 330 13.52 -12.57 -9.51
CA ARG A 330 13.35 -11.14 -9.82
C ARG A 330 12.39 -10.43 -8.86
N GLY A 331 11.72 -11.16 -7.95
CA GLY A 331 10.85 -10.65 -6.89
C GLY A 331 11.56 -10.22 -5.59
N ARG A 332 12.88 -10.01 -5.61
CA ARG A 332 13.67 -9.53 -4.45
C ARG A 332 13.54 -8.01 -4.26
N PHE A 333 12.34 -7.56 -3.92
CA PHE A 333 12.00 -6.13 -3.77
C PHE A 333 12.91 -5.41 -2.79
N VAL A 334 13.16 -4.13 -3.08
CA VAL A 334 13.87 -3.21 -2.19
C VAL A 334 12.93 -2.06 -1.85
N PHE A 335 12.60 -1.89 -0.58
CA PHE A 335 11.76 -0.81 -0.11
C PHE A 335 12.58 0.26 0.61
N ASN A 336 12.14 1.51 0.50
CA ASN A 336 12.72 2.63 1.23
C ASN A 336 11.67 3.24 2.15
N THR A 337 12.00 3.35 3.44
CA THR A 337 11.11 3.90 4.47
C THR A 337 11.78 5.00 5.29
N ALA A 338 12.92 5.50 4.80
CA ALA A 338 13.66 6.59 5.41
C ALA A 338 12.78 7.84 5.57
N LYS A 339 13.03 8.60 6.63
CA LYS A 339 12.24 9.78 6.98
C LYS A 339 13.17 10.94 7.28
N LYS A 340 12.91 12.08 6.64
CA LYS A 340 13.72 13.29 6.81
C LYS A 340 13.72 13.71 8.29
N GLY A 341 14.92 13.90 8.84
CA GLY A 341 15.14 14.27 10.24
C GLY A 341 14.90 13.18 11.29
N ALA A 342 14.52 11.95 10.90
CA ALA A 342 14.35 10.87 11.86
C ALA A 342 15.69 10.41 12.44
N ASP A 343 15.70 10.18 13.75
CA ASP A 343 16.81 9.55 14.47
C ASP A 343 16.48 8.08 14.79
N LEU A 344 17.44 7.38 15.39
CA LEU A 344 17.27 5.98 15.73
C LEU A 344 16.15 5.69 16.74
N ALA A 345 15.89 6.63 17.66
CA ALA A 345 14.86 6.49 18.69
C ALA A 345 13.47 6.59 18.07
N GLN A 346 13.27 7.54 17.16
CA GLN A 346 12.05 7.64 16.38
C GLN A 346 11.82 6.40 15.52
N LEU A 347 12.88 5.87 14.88
CA LEU A 347 12.76 4.65 14.09
C LEU A 347 12.31 3.45 14.94
N LEU A 348 12.83 3.31 16.15
CA LEU A 348 12.42 2.25 17.09
C LEU A 348 10.97 2.41 17.54
N ASP A 349 10.53 3.64 17.81
CA ASP A 349 9.14 3.97 18.15
C ASP A 349 8.18 3.68 16.99
N GLU A 350 8.61 3.92 15.75
CA GLU A 350 7.84 3.73 14.52
C GLU A 350 8.05 2.34 13.88
N TYR A 351 8.74 1.40 14.56
CA TYR A 351 9.09 0.09 14.02
C TYR A 351 7.87 -0.70 13.49
N ASP A 352 6.76 -0.70 14.24
CA ASP A 352 5.54 -1.45 13.89
C ASP A 352 4.78 -0.85 12.70
N THR A 353 5.16 0.36 12.27
CA THR A 353 4.56 1.06 11.13
C THR A 353 5.50 1.17 9.95
N ARG A 354 6.82 1.28 10.18
CA ARG A 354 7.83 1.52 9.13
C ARG A 354 8.69 0.31 8.78
N ILE A 355 8.76 -0.72 9.63
CA ILE A 355 9.64 -1.88 9.40
C ILE A 355 8.85 -3.18 9.37
N LEU A 356 8.06 -3.45 10.42
CA LEU A 356 7.38 -4.72 10.59
C LEU A 356 6.37 -5.04 9.46
N PRO A 357 5.50 -4.11 9.01
CA PRO A 357 4.41 -4.41 8.09
C PRO A 357 4.86 -4.97 6.73
N PHE A 358 6.06 -4.62 6.28
CA PHE A 358 6.56 -4.98 4.96
C PHE A 358 7.09 -6.43 4.89
N GLY A 359 7.24 -7.09 6.04
CA GLY A 359 7.66 -8.49 6.10
C GLY A 359 9.02 -8.75 5.43
N THR A 360 9.89 -7.74 5.37
CA THR A 360 11.21 -7.84 4.72
C THR A 360 12.21 -8.65 5.54
N ARG A 361 13.14 -9.30 4.84
CA ARG A 361 14.15 -10.18 5.44
C ARG A 361 15.38 -9.41 5.90
N VAL A 362 15.84 -8.41 5.15
CA VAL A 362 16.93 -7.51 5.55
C VAL A 362 16.38 -6.14 5.90
N VAL A 363 16.93 -5.53 6.96
CA VAL A 363 16.72 -4.12 7.29
C VAL A 363 18.06 -3.41 7.34
N GLY A 364 18.30 -2.54 6.36
CA GLY A 364 19.41 -1.61 6.32
C GLY A 364 19.08 -0.32 7.05
N VAL A 365 19.85 0.04 8.07
CA VAL A 365 19.65 1.26 8.87
C VAL A 365 20.81 2.22 8.61
N MET A 366 20.50 3.34 7.96
CA MET A 366 21.43 4.45 7.75
C MET A 366 21.36 5.42 8.91
N ILE A 367 22.48 5.53 9.61
CA ILE A 367 22.64 6.40 10.77
C ILE A 367 23.17 7.75 10.27
N GLY A 368 22.50 8.82 10.68
CA GLY A 368 22.64 10.13 10.07
C GLY A 368 22.83 11.27 11.06
N ALA A 369 22.73 12.49 10.53
CA ALA A 369 22.95 13.74 11.25
C ALA A 369 22.04 13.92 12.46
N ALA A 370 20.80 13.42 12.39
CA ALA A 370 19.87 13.48 13.51
C ALA A 370 20.37 12.72 14.75
N ASP A 371 21.21 11.69 14.56
CA ASP A 371 21.85 10.97 15.65
C ASP A 371 23.15 11.64 16.09
N TYR A 372 24.13 11.80 15.18
CA TYR A 372 25.48 12.25 15.58
C TYR A 372 25.53 13.70 16.04
N ARG A 373 24.59 14.57 15.60
CA ARG A 373 24.53 15.98 16.07
C ARG A 373 24.01 16.14 17.49
N LYS A 374 23.57 15.04 18.15
CA LYS A 374 23.35 15.01 19.60
C LYS A 374 24.67 14.97 20.39
N LYS A 375 25.80 14.81 19.70
CA LYS A 375 27.16 14.86 20.24
C LYS A 375 27.38 13.84 21.35
N ALA A 376 28.41 14.05 22.17
CA ALA A 376 28.71 13.20 23.32
C ALA A 376 27.53 13.01 24.30
N GLU A 377 26.62 13.98 24.43
CA GLU A 377 25.46 13.92 25.33
C GLU A 377 24.44 12.87 24.89
N GLY A 378 24.33 12.59 23.59
CA GLY A 378 23.38 11.61 23.03
C GLY A 378 23.94 10.20 22.86
N LEU A 379 25.24 9.99 23.08
CA LEU A 379 25.93 8.76 22.70
C LEU A 379 25.42 7.52 23.45
N GLU A 380 25.25 7.63 24.78
CA GLU A 380 24.78 6.52 25.63
C GLU A 380 23.37 6.08 25.22
N THR A 381 22.45 7.04 25.07
CA THR A 381 21.08 6.77 24.61
C THR A 381 21.05 6.18 23.21
N PHE A 382 21.95 6.60 22.32
CA PHE A 382 22.08 6.03 20.99
C PHE A 382 22.52 4.55 21.05
N GLU A 383 23.53 4.20 21.84
CA GLU A 383 23.99 2.81 22.01
C GLU A 383 22.90 1.89 22.59
N GLU A 384 22.15 2.38 23.59
CA GLU A 384 21.00 1.66 24.16
C GLU A 384 19.90 1.44 23.12
N THR A 385 19.54 2.49 22.37
CA THR A 385 18.49 2.43 21.35
C THR A 385 18.87 1.51 20.19
N LEU A 386 20.14 1.57 19.74
CA LEU A 386 20.66 0.68 18.70
C LEU A 386 20.62 -0.77 19.14
N THR A 387 20.99 -1.04 20.39
CA THR A 387 20.94 -2.39 20.97
C THR A 387 19.49 -2.91 20.98
N GLU A 388 18.53 -2.08 21.39
CA GLU A 388 17.11 -2.46 21.41
C GLU A 388 16.56 -2.71 20.00
N LEU A 389 16.88 -1.84 19.04
CA LEU A 389 16.48 -2.01 17.64
C LEU A 389 17.03 -3.32 17.05
N LEU A 390 18.32 -3.61 17.24
CA LEU A 390 18.96 -4.82 16.73
C LEU A 390 18.34 -6.08 17.35
N ASN A 391 18.09 -6.07 18.67
CA ASN A 391 17.43 -7.17 19.36
C ASN A 391 16.02 -7.40 18.82
N ARG A 392 15.28 -6.33 18.55
CA ARG A 392 13.92 -6.41 17.97
C ARG A 392 13.94 -6.94 16.54
N LEU A 393 14.83 -6.43 15.68
CA LEU A 393 15.03 -6.95 14.32
C LEU A 393 15.33 -8.45 14.34
N VAL A 394 16.23 -8.91 15.22
CA VAL A 394 16.56 -10.33 15.38
C VAL A 394 15.36 -11.14 15.88
N ALA A 395 14.62 -10.63 16.86
CA ALA A 395 13.42 -11.28 17.39
C ALA A 395 12.35 -11.47 16.30
N ASP A 396 12.22 -10.50 15.40
CA ASP A 396 11.33 -10.54 14.24
C ASP A 396 11.96 -11.24 13.01
N ARG A 397 13.06 -11.98 13.23
CA ARG A 397 13.78 -12.79 12.22
C ARG A 397 14.23 -11.97 11.01
N LYS A 398 14.72 -10.76 11.24
CA LYS A 398 15.33 -9.91 10.22
C LYS A 398 16.86 -10.00 10.31
N ILE A 399 17.54 -9.69 9.21
CA ILE A 399 19.00 -9.51 9.16
C ILE A 399 19.28 -8.01 9.24
N PRO A 400 19.88 -7.52 10.32
CA PRO A 400 20.31 -6.13 10.40
C PRO A 400 21.54 -5.87 9.52
N LEU A 401 21.51 -4.78 8.77
CA LEU A 401 22.63 -4.19 8.06
C LEU A 401 22.81 -2.75 8.53
N LEU A 402 23.98 -2.42 9.09
CA LEU A 402 24.25 -1.09 9.61
C LEU A 402 25.07 -0.30 8.59
N LEU A 403 24.64 0.93 8.33
CA LEU A 403 25.26 1.86 7.39
C LEU A 403 25.72 3.08 8.19
N THR A 404 27.03 3.32 8.26
CA THR A 404 27.58 4.42 9.08
C THR A 404 27.27 5.78 8.47
N PRO A 405 27.43 6.89 9.20
CA PRO A 405 27.42 8.21 8.59
C PRO A 405 28.54 8.36 7.55
N TYR A 406 28.29 9.13 6.48
CA TYR A 406 29.32 9.60 5.56
C TYR A 406 29.85 10.99 6.00
N PRO A 407 31.00 11.48 5.48
CA PRO A 407 31.59 12.76 5.86
C PRO A 407 30.63 13.94 5.65
N SER A 408 30.61 14.88 6.59
CA SER A 408 29.81 16.12 6.50
C SER A 408 30.64 17.27 5.92
N GLN A 409 30.00 18.20 5.22
CA GLN A 409 30.61 19.46 4.80
C GLN A 409 30.88 20.40 6.00
N GLU A 410 30.16 20.20 7.11
CA GLU A 410 30.37 20.95 8.34
C GLU A 410 31.56 20.36 9.12
N ALA A 411 32.68 21.09 9.18
CA ALA A 411 33.89 20.63 9.84
C ALA A 411 33.69 20.27 11.33
N SER A 412 32.68 20.84 12.00
CA SER A 412 32.32 20.50 13.38
C SER A 412 31.73 19.11 13.55
N ASP A 413 31.20 18.50 12.49
CA ASP A 413 30.53 17.20 12.55
C ASP A 413 31.54 16.04 12.51
N ALA A 414 32.75 16.25 11.99
CA ALA A 414 33.74 15.18 11.76
C ALA A 414 34.07 14.38 13.03
N ALA A 415 34.27 15.05 14.16
CA ALA A 415 34.58 14.40 15.43
C ALA A 415 33.39 13.56 15.97
N GLU A 416 32.16 14.00 15.73
CA GLU A 416 30.96 13.28 16.17
C GLU A 416 30.63 12.12 15.24
N ILE A 417 30.86 12.24 13.93
CA ILE A 417 30.77 11.13 12.98
C ILE A 417 31.72 10.00 13.41
N THR A 418 32.98 10.30 13.72
CA THR A 418 33.92 9.28 14.24
C THR A 418 33.39 8.63 15.52
N ARG A 419 32.93 9.44 16.49
CA ARG A 419 32.41 8.95 17.78
C ARG A 419 31.22 7.99 17.61
N TYR A 420 30.30 8.32 16.71
CA TYR A 420 29.12 7.49 16.45
C TYR A 420 29.45 6.26 15.59
N THR A 421 30.40 6.34 14.65
CA THR A 421 30.92 5.16 13.94
C THR A 421 31.54 4.15 14.90
N GLU A 422 32.38 4.61 15.84
CA GLU A 422 32.94 3.73 16.88
C GLU A 422 31.85 3.13 17.79
N ALA A 423 30.76 3.86 18.07
CA ALA A 423 29.62 3.34 18.83
C ALA A 423 28.87 2.24 18.08
N ILE A 424 28.67 2.42 16.77
CA ILE A 424 28.09 1.39 15.89
C ILE A 424 28.95 0.13 15.94
N GLU A 425 30.27 0.25 15.82
CA GLU A 425 31.20 -0.89 15.89
C GLU A 425 31.15 -1.61 17.24
N ARG A 426 31.09 -0.87 18.36
CA ARG A 426 30.96 -1.45 19.71
C ARG A 426 29.67 -2.24 19.88
N VAL A 427 28.53 -1.69 19.45
CA VAL A 427 27.21 -2.33 19.62
C VAL A 427 27.02 -3.49 18.64
N ALA A 428 27.45 -3.33 17.40
CA ALA A 428 27.29 -4.36 16.37
C ALA A 428 28.24 -5.56 16.58
N GLY A 429 29.46 -5.30 17.06
CA GLY A 429 30.51 -6.27 17.27
C GLY A 429 30.77 -7.15 16.04
N GLU A 430 31.13 -8.41 16.26
CA GLU A 430 31.27 -9.40 15.19
C GLU A 430 29.95 -10.06 14.78
N LYS A 431 28.80 -9.55 15.24
CA LYS A 431 27.50 -10.21 15.03
C LYS A 431 26.75 -9.68 13.81
N PHE A 432 26.83 -8.38 13.55
CA PHE A 432 26.08 -7.70 12.48
C PHE A 432 27.02 -7.09 11.44
N LYS A 433 26.54 -6.94 10.20
CA LYS A 433 27.34 -6.34 9.12
C LYS A 433 27.28 -4.82 9.20
N ILE A 434 28.45 -4.20 9.12
CA ILE A 434 28.62 -2.76 8.98
C ILE A 434 29.12 -2.46 7.57
N VAL A 435 28.57 -1.43 6.94
CA VAL A 435 29.14 -0.77 5.75
C VAL A 435 29.58 0.61 6.20
N ASP A 436 30.90 0.79 6.26
CA ASP A 436 31.52 2.06 6.61
C ASP A 436 31.54 3.00 5.40
N PHE A 437 31.21 4.28 5.57
CA PHE A 437 31.28 5.34 4.54
C PHE A 437 32.23 6.47 4.91
N SER A 438 33.02 6.34 5.98
CA SER A 438 33.94 7.38 6.47
C SER A 438 35.03 7.81 5.45
N ASP A 439 35.29 6.98 4.44
CA ASP A 439 36.27 7.18 3.36
C ASP A 439 35.66 7.80 2.09
N LEU A 440 34.39 8.20 2.10
CA LEU A 440 33.73 8.76 0.91
C LEU A 440 34.40 10.07 0.50
N ASP A 441 34.78 10.16 -0.78
CA ASP A 441 35.42 11.37 -1.35
C ASP A 441 34.48 12.59 -1.24
N PRO A 442 34.93 13.73 -0.69
CA PRO A 442 34.13 14.97 -0.63
C PRO A 442 33.57 15.45 -1.97
N ALA A 443 34.17 15.09 -3.11
CA ALA A 443 33.62 15.38 -4.45
C ALA A 443 32.29 14.68 -4.73
N ASN A 444 31.93 13.68 -3.93
CA ASN A 444 30.64 12.97 -3.98
C ASN A 444 29.55 13.65 -3.14
N LEU A 445 29.82 14.83 -2.56
CA LEU A 445 28.89 15.57 -1.73
C LEU A 445 28.52 16.91 -2.37
N ASN A 446 27.23 17.23 -2.31
CA ASN A 446 26.69 18.54 -2.64
C ASN A 446 27.10 19.58 -1.58
N SER A 447 26.89 20.86 -1.90
CA SER A 447 27.21 21.97 -0.97
C SER A 447 26.38 21.96 0.31
N ASP A 448 25.18 21.36 0.30
CA ASP A 448 24.30 21.17 1.46
C ASP A 448 24.67 19.94 2.31
N GLY A 449 25.71 19.20 1.90
CA GLY A 449 26.15 17.96 2.54
C GLY A 449 25.40 16.71 2.10
N GLY A 450 24.41 16.81 1.21
CA GLY A 450 23.78 15.65 0.58
C GLY A 450 24.72 14.94 -0.41
N LEU A 451 24.35 13.75 -0.89
CA LEU A 451 25.12 13.04 -1.91
C LEU A 451 24.86 13.63 -3.29
N THR A 452 25.90 13.75 -4.12
CA THR A 452 25.75 13.99 -5.57
C THR A 452 25.17 12.73 -6.25
N PRO A 453 24.68 12.79 -7.51
CA PRO A 453 24.30 11.59 -8.25
C PRO A 453 25.41 10.53 -8.30
N GLN A 454 26.65 10.98 -8.49
CA GLN A 454 27.83 10.10 -8.44
C GLN A 454 28.07 9.53 -7.03
N GLY A 455 27.86 10.33 -5.97
CA GLY A 455 27.94 9.88 -4.59
C GLY A 455 26.93 8.79 -4.25
N HIS A 456 25.68 8.94 -4.70
CA HIS A 456 24.68 7.88 -4.57
C HIS A 456 25.11 6.57 -5.25
N GLN A 457 25.73 6.65 -6.43
CA GLN A 457 26.26 5.49 -7.13
C GLN A 457 27.41 4.82 -6.35
N VAL A 458 28.33 5.60 -5.78
CA VAL A 458 29.44 5.09 -4.95
C VAL A 458 28.92 4.38 -3.70
N VAL A 459 27.99 5.01 -2.98
CA VAL A 459 27.36 4.43 -1.77
C VAL A 459 26.65 3.12 -2.10
N ALA A 460 25.82 3.10 -3.15
CA ALA A 460 25.10 1.89 -3.58
C ALA A 460 26.07 0.74 -3.92
N ASN A 461 27.13 1.03 -4.68
CA ASN A 461 28.13 0.02 -5.05
C ASN A 461 28.90 -0.52 -3.84
N LYS A 462 29.22 0.34 -2.86
CA LYS A 462 29.89 -0.08 -1.63
C LYS A 462 29.00 -1.02 -0.80
N ILE A 463 27.69 -0.74 -0.74
CA ILE A 463 26.72 -1.65 -0.12
C ILE A 463 26.65 -2.98 -0.87
N LYS A 464 26.56 -2.96 -2.21
CA LYS A 464 26.54 -4.18 -3.05
C LYS A 464 27.75 -5.06 -2.80
N ASP A 465 28.95 -4.47 -2.73
CA ASP A 465 30.20 -5.18 -2.43
C ASP A 465 30.15 -5.80 -1.03
N ALA A 466 29.69 -5.04 -0.03
CA ALA A 466 29.66 -5.49 1.35
C ALA A 466 28.73 -6.69 1.58
N VAL A 467 27.59 -6.75 0.87
CA VAL A 467 26.59 -7.83 1.00
C VAL A 467 26.73 -8.92 -0.05
N GLY A 468 27.66 -8.79 -1.02
CA GLY A 468 27.87 -9.77 -2.07
C GLY A 468 26.76 -9.81 -3.13
N ALA A 469 26.09 -8.68 -3.38
CA ALA A 469 25.03 -8.56 -4.38
C ALA A 469 25.53 -8.66 -5.84
N GLY A 470 26.82 -8.41 -6.09
CA GLY A 470 27.39 -8.34 -7.45
C GLY A 470 26.87 -7.16 -8.28
N GLY A 471 27.24 -7.10 -9.57
CA GLY A 471 26.67 -6.16 -10.55
C GLY A 471 26.84 -4.67 -10.20
N LYS A 472 28.08 -4.16 -10.25
CA LYS A 472 28.34 -2.73 -10.03
C LYS A 472 27.73 -1.88 -11.14
N THR A 473 27.10 -0.78 -10.75
CA THR A 473 26.59 0.21 -11.70
C THR A 473 27.66 1.26 -11.98
N SER A 474 27.73 1.71 -13.24
CA SER A 474 28.65 2.75 -13.70
C SER A 474 27.91 3.67 -14.67
N PHE A 475 26.80 4.23 -14.22
CA PHE A 475 26.03 5.20 -15.00
C PHE A 475 26.84 6.47 -15.17
N THR A 476 26.71 7.07 -16.35
CA THR A 476 27.15 8.42 -16.64
C THR A 476 25.95 9.33 -16.44
N PHE A 477 26.01 10.18 -15.43
CA PHE A 477 24.98 11.18 -15.19
C PHE A 477 25.31 12.41 -16.04
N ASP A 478 24.88 12.38 -17.30
CA ASP A 478 24.85 13.57 -18.16
C ASP A 478 23.70 14.48 -17.70
N MET A 479 23.83 14.99 -16.46
CA MET A 479 22.91 15.97 -15.89
C MET A 479 22.86 17.13 -16.89
N LEU A 480 21.65 17.45 -17.34
CA LEU A 480 21.39 18.62 -18.17
C LEU A 480 22.06 19.84 -17.51
N SER A 481 22.87 20.58 -18.26
CA SER A 481 23.55 21.76 -17.73
C SER A 481 22.52 22.80 -17.29
N ASP A 482 22.78 23.51 -16.19
CA ASP A 482 21.94 24.63 -15.75
C ASP A 482 21.66 25.59 -16.92
N GLY A 483 20.39 25.91 -17.15
CA GLY A 483 19.93 26.69 -18.31
C GLY A 483 19.54 25.87 -19.55
N SER A 484 19.29 24.56 -19.40
CA SER A 484 18.65 23.71 -20.43
C SER A 484 17.30 23.15 -19.97
N TYR A 485 16.83 23.65 -18.83
CA TYR A 485 15.57 23.31 -18.17
C TYR A 485 15.13 24.51 -17.33
N THR A 486 13.82 24.66 -17.13
CA THR A 486 13.24 25.71 -16.28
C THR A 486 12.59 25.08 -15.05
N VAL A 487 12.80 25.69 -13.88
CA VAL A 487 12.11 25.36 -12.63
C VAL A 487 11.62 26.66 -12.02
N ALA A 488 10.32 26.84 -11.91
CA ALA A 488 9.73 27.98 -11.21
C ALA A 488 8.93 27.50 -10.00
N LYS A 489 9.13 28.14 -8.86
CA LYS A 489 8.54 27.77 -7.57
C LYS A 489 7.70 28.94 -7.04
N GLN A 490 6.53 28.65 -6.46
CA GLN A 490 5.84 29.56 -5.53
C GLN A 490 6.09 29.14 -4.07
N LYS A 491 5.95 30.11 -3.15
CA LYS A 491 6.00 29.90 -1.70
C LYS A 491 4.58 29.67 -1.15
N ASP A 492 4.46 28.57 -0.38
CA ASP A 492 3.33 28.13 0.46
C ASP A 492 2.11 27.60 -0.29
N GLY A 493 1.74 26.34 0.00
CA GLY A 493 0.98 25.47 -0.89
C GLY A 493 -0.49 25.26 -0.53
N ALA A 494 -1.31 25.33 -1.56
CA ALA A 494 -2.50 24.52 -1.75
C ALA A 494 -2.53 23.98 -3.19
N LEU A 495 -3.42 23.02 -3.46
CA LEU A 495 -3.64 22.46 -4.79
C LEU A 495 -4.04 23.59 -5.77
N ALA A 496 -3.46 23.64 -6.97
CA ALA A 496 -3.79 24.67 -7.97
C ALA A 496 -5.24 24.52 -8.46
N GLN A 497 -6.17 25.19 -7.77
CA GLN A 497 -7.59 25.16 -8.06
C GLN A 497 -8.10 26.59 -8.19
N LEU A 498 -9.06 26.77 -9.08
CA LEU A 498 -9.95 27.93 -9.01
C LEU A 498 -10.86 27.74 -7.79
N LEU A 499 -10.92 28.72 -6.90
CA LEU A 499 -11.67 28.61 -5.65
C LEU A 499 -13.18 28.67 -5.89
N GLU A 500 -13.61 29.47 -6.88
CA GLU A 500 -15.02 29.70 -7.22
C GLU A 500 -15.09 30.09 -8.69
N VAL A 501 -15.78 29.29 -9.52
CA VAL A 501 -16.10 29.65 -10.92
C VAL A 501 -17.61 29.72 -11.03
N SER A 502 -18.15 30.86 -11.46
CA SER A 502 -19.59 31.07 -11.55
C SER A 502 -19.96 31.81 -12.83
N ALA A 503 -21.18 31.57 -13.31
CA ALA A 503 -21.67 32.20 -14.53
C ALA A 503 -22.73 33.27 -14.23
N GLY A 504 -22.62 34.37 -14.96
CA GLY A 504 -23.73 35.26 -15.28
C GLY A 504 -24.41 34.82 -16.59
N ALA A 505 -25.34 35.64 -17.08
CA ALA A 505 -26.05 35.32 -18.33
C ALA A 505 -25.11 35.23 -19.55
N ASP A 506 -24.13 36.12 -19.64
CA ASP A 506 -23.17 36.27 -20.75
C ASP A 506 -21.73 36.50 -20.24
N SER A 507 -21.42 36.00 -19.05
CA SER A 507 -20.13 36.20 -18.40
C SER A 507 -19.74 35.01 -17.52
N ILE A 508 -18.44 34.75 -17.38
CA ILE A 508 -17.89 33.80 -16.40
C ILE A 508 -16.97 34.56 -15.46
N THR A 509 -17.16 34.38 -14.15
CA THR A 509 -16.28 34.93 -13.12
C THR A 509 -15.54 33.79 -12.45
N PHE A 510 -14.22 33.92 -12.32
CA PHE A 510 -13.41 32.97 -11.57
C PHE A 510 -12.57 33.66 -10.50
N LYS A 511 -12.27 32.92 -9.43
CA LYS A 511 -11.36 33.33 -8.36
C LYS A 511 -10.15 32.42 -8.25
N THR A 512 -9.00 33.00 -7.97
CA THR A 512 -7.76 32.32 -7.60
C THR A 512 -7.47 32.53 -6.11
N GLU A 513 -6.58 31.71 -5.54
CA GLU A 513 -6.12 31.91 -4.15
C GLU A 513 -5.39 33.26 -4.00
N GLU A 514 -5.48 33.89 -2.82
CA GLU A 514 -4.68 35.08 -2.49
C GLU A 514 -3.20 34.72 -2.61
N ALA A 515 -2.54 35.24 -3.64
CA ALA A 515 -1.13 35.02 -3.82
C ALA A 515 -0.36 35.69 -2.67
N SER A 516 0.55 34.96 -2.03
CA SER A 516 1.25 35.39 -0.83
C SER A 516 2.14 36.61 -1.10
N ALA A 517 1.61 37.82 -0.86
CA ALA A 517 2.24 39.11 -0.59
C ALA A 517 3.45 39.61 -1.42
N ASP A 518 3.83 39.00 -2.55
CA ASP A 518 4.97 39.44 -3.37
C ASP A 518 4.68 39.40 -4.89
N THR A 519 3.42 39.42 -5.33
CA THR A 519 3.03 38.97 -6.67
C THR A 519 2.86 40.06 -7.73
N ASP A 520 3.79 40.08 -8.68
CA ASP A 520 3.52 40.38 -10.09
C ASP A 520 2.91 39.14 -10.79
N ALA A 521 1.82 38.57 -10.26
CA ALA A 521 1.16 37.42 -10.89
C ALA A 521 0.51 37.88 -12.21
N ALA A 522 1.09 37.49 -13.34
CA ALA A 522 0.46 37.58 -14.65
C ALA A 522 -0.36 36.31 -14.84
N LEU A 523 -1.67 36.42 -15.07
CA LEU A 523 -2.49 35.25 -15.42
C LEU A 523 -3.00 35.40 -16.86
N GLU A 524 -3.21 34.28 -17.51
CA GLU A 524 -3.94 34.20 -18.78
C GLU A 524 -5.15 33.30 -18.60
N TYR A 525 -6.14 33.41 -19.48
CA TYR A 525 -7.24 32.46 -19.55
C TYR A 525 -7.50 32.04 -20.99
N THR A 526 -8.12 30.87 -21.17
CA THR A 526 -8.74 30.41 -22.42
C THR A 526 -10.10 29.79 -22.11
N LEU A 527 -11.15 30.20 -22.80
CA LEU A 527 -12.48 29.58 -22.79
C LEU A 527 -12.72 28.93 -24.14
N THR A 528 -12.97 27.63 -24.19
CA THR A 528 -13.34 26.94 -25.44
C THR A 528 -14.83 26.60 -25.43
N ASP A 529 -15.56 27.00 -26.46
CA ASP A 529 -16.99 26.70 -26.59
C ASP A 529 -17.29 25.36 -27.27
N SER A 530 -18.58 25.02 -27.44
CA SER A 530 -19.01 23.77 -28.07
C SER A 530 -18.64 23.60 -29.54
N LYS A 531 -18.28 24.69 -30.25
CA LYS A 531 -17.78 24.66 -31.62
C LYS A 531 -16.25 24.62 -31.70
N GLY A 532 -15.57 24.59 -30.55
CA GLY A 532 -14.10 24.66 -30.50
C GLY A 532 -13.53 26.08 -30.65
N ILE A 533 -14.37 27.12 -30.65
CA ILE A 533 -13.89 28.50 -30.66
C ILE A 533 -13.31 28.81 -29.28
N SER A 534 -12.06 29.23 -29.27
CA SER A 534 -11.28 29.57 -28.10
C SER A 534 -11.20 31.07 -27.92
N ILE A 535 -11.52 31.53 -26.71
CA ILE A 535 -11.46 32.91 -26.29
C ILE A 535 -10.36 33.03 -25.24
N SER A 536 -9.28 33.76 -25.51
CA SER A 536 -8.18 33.93 -24.57
C SER A 536 -7.86 35.39 -24.26
N GLY A 537 -7.18 35.63 -23.15
CA GLY A 537 -6.72 36.96 -22.75
C GLY A 537 -5.89 36.94 -21.49
N GLU A 538 -5.33 38.07 -21.13
CA GLU A 538 -4.58 38.29 -19.89
C GLU A 538 -5.49 38.84 -18.78
N VAL A 539 -5.23 38.44 -17.54
CA VAL A 539 -5.83 39.01 -16.34
C VAL A 539 -4.92 40.14 -15.86
N PRO A 540 -5.47 41.32 -15.49
CA PRO A 540 -4.69 42.39 -14.92
C PRO A 540 -3.88 41.94 -13.69
N ALA A 541 -2.61 42.34 -13.63
CA ALA A 541 -1.72 41.95 -12.53
C ALA A 541 -2.30 42.38 -11.17
N GLY A 542 -2.38 41.44 -10.23
CA GLY A 542 -2.91 41.65 -8.89
C GLY A 542 -4.39 41.35 -8.70
N ASP A 543 -5.15 41.06 -9.76
CA ASP A 543 -6.55 40.65 -9.65
C ASP A 543 -6.64 39.16 -9.26
N THR A 544 -7.31 38.87 -8.14
CA THR A 544 -7.60 37.51 -7.66
C THR A 544 -9.03 37.05 -7.99
N GLU A 545 -9.84 37.93 -8.57
CA GLU A 545 -11.18 37.68 -9.08
C GLU A 545 -11.30 38.38 -10.43
N PHE A 546 -11.67 37.65 -11.48
CA PHE A 546 -11.76 38.22 -12.82
C PHE A 546 -13.02 37.74 -13.55
N THR A 547 -13.68 38.67 -14.25
CA THR A 547 -14.91 38.41 -15.01
C THR A 547 -14.65 38.52 -16.51
N ILE A 548 -14.87 37.43 -17.21
CA ILE A 548 -14.83 37.35 -18.66
C ILE A 548 -16.25 37.59 -19.19
N GLY A 549 -16.54 38.82 -19.66
CA GLY A 549 -17.84 39.19 -20.24
C GLY A 549 -17.96 38.97 -21.75
N GLY A 550 -19.13 39.25 -22.32
CA GLY A 550 -19.38 39.17 -23.77
C GLY A 550 -19.36 37.75 -24.32
N LEU A 551 -19.80 36.78 -23.53
CA LEU A 551 -19.89 35.37 -23.91
C LEU A 551 -21.27 35.04 -24.50
N LYS A 552 -21.34 33.98 -25.29
CA LYS A 552 -22.63 33.46 -25.79
C LYS A 552 -23.44 32.93 -24.62
N LYS A 553 -24.74 33.22 -24.59
CA LYS A 553 -25.65 32.72 -23.54
C LYS A 553 -26.00 31.25 -23.76
N TYR A 554 -26.18 30.53 -22.66
CA TYR A 554 -26.48 29.09 -22.63
C TYR A 554 -25.47 28.24 -23.40
N GLU A 555 -24.26 28.77 -23.57
CA GLU A 555 -23.14 28.10 -24.20
C GLU A 555 -22.31 27.40 -23.12
N GLN A 556 -21.91 26.17 -23.39
CA GLN A 556 -21.00 25.45 -22.53
C GLN A 556 -19.58 25.90 -22.87
N TYR A 557 -18.85 26.41 -21.88
CA TYR A 557 -17.45 26.74 -22.03
C TYR A 557 -16.57 25.81 -21.18
N LEU A 558 -15.39 25.50 -21.70
CA LEU A 558 -14.28 24.93 -20.95
C LEU A 558 -13.28 26.04 -20.62
N LEU A 559 -13.21 26.43 -19.35
CA LEU A 559 -12.28 27.43 -18.84
C LEU A 559 -10.95 26.80 -18.46
N HIS A 560 -9.89 27.28 -19.09
CA HIS A 560 -8.51 27.13 -18.66
C HIS A 560 -8.03 28.48 -18.11
N VAL A 561 -7.35 28.47 -16.97
CA VAL A 561 -6.61 29.63 -16.46
C VAL A 561 -5.16 29.21 -16.38
N TYR A 562 -4.25 30.13 -16.70
CA TYR A 562 -2.82 29.91 -16.66
C TYR A 562 -2.14 30.97 -15.78
N ASP A 563 -1.15 30.59 -14.98
CA ASP A 563 -0.20 31.51 -14.34
C ASP A 563 1.04 31.64 -15.24
N THR A 564 1.34 32.88 -15.63
CA THR A 564 2.46 33.29 -16.49
C THR A 564 3.44 34.22 -15.77
N GLY A 565 3.24 34.51 -14.48
CA GLY A 565 4.14 35.37 -13.69
C GLY A 565 5.52 34.76 -13.43
N ARG A 566 5.79 33.54 -13.92
CA ARG A 566 6.95 32.70 -13.59
C ARG A 566 7.96 32.55 -14.74
N GLY A 567 8.46 33.66 -15.28
CA GLY A 567 9.46 33.64 -16.35
C GLY A 567 8.91 33.00 -17.64
N SER A 568 9.55 31.94 -18.15
CA SER A 568 9.11 31.22 -19.37
C SER A 568 8.16 30.05 -19.11
N VAL A 569 7.70 29.85 -17.86
CA VAL A 569 6.83 28.73 -17.48
C VAL A 569 5.37 29.19 -17.45
N ARG A 570 4.52 28.48 -18.21
CA ARG A 570 3.07 28.66 -18.27
C ARG A 570 2.38 27.52 -17.52
N GLU A 571 1.76 27.81 -16.37
CA GLU A 571 1.14 26.80 -15.50
C GLU A 571 -0.38 26.81 -15.65
N SER A 572 -1.03 25.69 -16.00
CA SER A 572 -2.50 25.62 -16.10
C SER A 572 -3.14 25.23 -14.76
N TYR A 573 -4.16 25.97 -14.34
CA TYR A 573 -5.13 25.53 -13.33
C TYR A 573 -5.96 24.37 -13.89
N GLN A 574 -6.61 23.59 -13.00
CA GLN A 574 -7.55 22.55 -13.40
C GLN A 574 -8.67 23.17 -14.28
N PRO A 575 -8.94 22.63 -15.48
CA PRO A 575 -9.97 23.18 -16.34
C PRO A 575 -11.36 23.04 -15.71
N VAL A 576 -12.23 24.02 -15.95
CA VAL A 576 -13.58 24.07 -15.40
C VAL A 576 -14.59 24.16 -16.54
N SER A 577 -15.47 23.16 -16.64
CA SER A 577 -16.62 23.22 -17.52
C SER A 577 -17.72 24.06 -16.86
N ILE A 578 -18.27 25.03 -17.57
CA ILE A 578 -19.31 25.91 -17.04
C ILE A 578 -20.29 26.33 -18.13
N LEU A 579 -21.58 26.23 -17.80
CA LEU A 579 -22.66 26.75 -18.63
C LEU A 579 -22.86 28.23 -18.33
N THR A 580 -22.92 29.06 -19.37
CA THR A 580 -23.25 30.49 -19.25
C THR A 580 -24.75 30.70 -19.03
N ALA A 581 -25.20 30.47 -17.79
CA ALA A 581 -26.54 30.79 -17.34
C ALA A 581 -26.49 31.37 -15.91
N GLU A 582 -27.42 32.27 -15.59
CA GLU A 582 -27.39 33.03 -14.35
C GLU A 582 -27.41 32.11 -13.11
N GLY A 583 -26.33 32.16 -12.31
CA GLY A 583 -26.21 31.42 -11.07
C GLY A 583 -25.57 30.02 -11.19
N GLU A 584 -25.26 29.57 -12.40
CA GLU A 584 -24.55 28.30 -12.61
C GLU A 584 -23.15 28.32 -11.99
N GLN A 585 -22.73 27.17 -11.49
CA GLN A 585 -21.41 26.97 -10.89
C GLN A 585 -20.58 26.09 -11.81
N GLY A 586 -19.32 26.47 -11.98
CA GLY A 586 -18.37 25.71 -12.75
C GLY A 586 -18.07 24.38 -12.07
N THR A 587 -18.05 23.32 -12.86
CA THR A 587 -17.62 21.99 -12.43
C THR A 587 -16.26 21.71 -13.04
N ALA A 588 -15.32 21.17 -12.26
CA ALA A 588 -14.06 20.68 -12.81
C ALA A 588 -14.34 19.79 -14.02
N ALA A 589 -13.69 20.08 -15.15
CA ALA A 589 -13.91 19.34 -16.38
C ALA A 589 -13.52 17.88 -16.18
N GLU A 590 -14.37 16.96 -16.64
CA GLU A 590 -13.99 15.55 -16.69
C GLU A 590 -12.89 15.37 -17.73
N TYR A 591 -11.90 14.55 -17.40
CA TYR A 591 -11.09 13.91 -18.44
C TYR A 591 -12.03 12.97 -19.23
N GLU A 592 -11.78 12.76 -20.53
CA GLU A 592 -12.63 11.95 -21.44
C GLU A 592 -12.95 10.52 -20.94
N ASP A 593 -12.40 10.10 -19.80
CA ASP A 593 -12.46 8.76 -19.21
C ASP A 593 -13.42 8.61 -18.02
N HIS A 594 -14.19 9.65 -17.65
CA HIS A 594 -15.20 9.64 -16.57
C HIS A 594 -14.68 9.31 -15.16
N ASN A 595 -13.40 9.57 -14.85
CA ASN A 595 -12.75 9.16 -13.58
C ASN A 595 -13.05 10.04 -12.33
N ARG A 596 -14.12 10.84 -12.32
CA ARG A 596 -14.38 11.88 -11.29
C ARG A 596 -14.33 11.38 -9.83
N SER A 597 -15.03 10.30 -9.49
CA SER A 597 -15.08 9.77 -8.12
C SER A 597 -13.74 9.20 -7.63
N VAL A 598 -12.90 8.76 -8.57
CA VAL A 598 -11.60 8.15 -8.29
C VAL A 598 -10.55 9.17 -7.92
N ASN A 599 -10.54 10.26 -8.67
CA ASN A 599 -9.66 11.39 -8.42
C ASN A 599 -9.96 12.05 -7.07
N GLU A 600 -11.24 12.20 -6.71
CA GLU A 600 -11.63 12.78 -5.42
C GLU A 600 -11.11 11.96 -4.22
N LYS A 601 -11.30 10.63 -4.22
CA LYS A 601 -10.82 9.79 -3.11
C LYS A 601 -9.29 9.65 -3.06
N ILE A 602 -8.61 9.64 -4.21
CA ILE A 602 -7.14 9.67 -4.27
C ILE A 602 -6.62 11.00 -3.71
N LYS A 603 -7.27 12.11 -4.07
CA LYS A 603 -6.98 13.45 -3.56
C LYS A 603 -7.25 13.56 -2.05
N GLU A 604 -8.34 13.00 -1.54
CA GLU A 604 -8.59 12.88 -0.09
C GLU A 604 -7.48 12.08 0.60
N THR A 605 -7.06 10.96 -0.02
CA THR A 605 -5.96 10.12 0.50
C THR A 605 -4.62 10.87 0.54
N PHE A 606 -4.40 11.78 -0.42
CA PHE A 606 -3.22 12.64 -0.48
C PHE A 606 -3.26 13.81 0.50
N THR A 607 -4.44 14.39 0.76
CA THR A 607 -4.60 15.60 1.59
C THR A 607 -4.91 15.34 3.07
N GLN A 608 -5.28 14.11 3.43
CA GLN A 608 -5.51 13.71 4.84
C GLN A 608 -4.22 13.78 5.68
N ASP A 609 -4.35 13.91 7.01
CA ASP A 609 -3.20 13.86 7.95
C ASP A 609 -2.58 12.45 8.09
N GLU A 610 -3.29 11.42 7.63
CA GLU A 610 -2.94 10.02 7.84
C GLU A 610 -1.94 9.53 6.79
N ALA A 611 -0.95 8.76 7.22
CA ALA A 611 0.00 8.12 6.33
C ALA A 611 -0.72 7.16 5.37
N ALA A 612 -0.36 7.21 4.10
CA ALA A 612 -0.88 6.33 3.06
C ALA A 612 0.20 5.40 2.49
N THR A 613 -0.21 4.21 2.05
CA THR A 613 0.65 3.28 1.31
C THR A 613 0.28 3.31 -0.18
N TRP A 614 1.23 3.77 -0.99
CA TRP A 614 1.11 3.90 -2.45
C TRP A 614 1.88 2.78 -3.13
N LEU A 615 1.17 1.84 -3.75
CA LEU A 615 1.79 0.68 -4.41
C LEU A 615 1.82 0.87 -5.93
N PHE A 616 3.01 0.84 -6.52
CA PHE A 616 3.21 0.75 -7.96
C PHE A 616 3.56 -0.68 -8.34
N MET A 617 2.68 -1.31 -9.12
CA MET A 617 2.82 -2.67 -9.62
C MET A 617 2.94 -2.64 -11.14
N GLY A 618 3.96 -3.35 -11.67
CA GLY A 618 4.14 -3.42 -13.12
C GLY A 618 5.28 -4.29 -13.58
N ASP A 619 5.77 -4.02 -14.78
CA ASP A 619 6.84 -4.76 -15.42
C ASP A 619 8.22 -4.05 -15.34
N SER A 620 9.06 -4.23 -16.36
CA SER A 620 10.38 -3.60 -16.49
C SER A 620 10.33 -2.07 -16.55
N ILE A 621 9.24 -1.47 -17.03
CA ILE A 621 9.07 -0.01 -17.07
C ILE A 621 8.83 0.50 -15.64
N THR A 622 7.94 -0.14 -14.89
CA THR A 622 7.67 0.22 -13.48
C THR A 622 8.86 -0.11 -12.58
N HIS A 623 9.59 -1.19 -12.85
CA HIS A 623 10.88 -1.47 -12.22
C HIS A 623 11.92 -0.38 -12.57
N GLY A 624 11.89 0.14 -13.80
CA GLY A 624 12.87 1.12 -14.29
C GLY A 624 14.24 0.50 -14.57
N VAL A 625 14.31 -0.71 -15.11
CA VAL A 625 15.59 -1.43 -15.24
C VAL A 625 16.56 -0.78 -16.26
N VAL A 626 16.04 -0.06 -17.26
CA VAL A 626 16.85 0.54 -18.35
C VAL A 626 16.87 2.07 -18.33
N THR A 627 16.52 2.70 -17.21
CA THR A 627 16.53 4.17 -17.10
C THR A 627 17.94 4.75 -16.97
N GLN A 628 19.00 3.93 -16.94
CA GLN A 628 20.41 4.38 -16.84
C GLN A 628 20.71 5.29 -15.64
N GLY A 629 20.10 5.01 -14.49
CA GLY A 629 20.30 5.80 -13.25
C GLY A 629 19.30 6.95 -13.07
N TYR A 630 18.48 7.25 -14.07
CA TYR A 630 17.36 8.19 -13.94
C TYR A 630 16.15 7.54 -13.22
N ASP A 631 15.32 8.37 -12.62
CA ASP A 631 14.12 7.92 -11.91
C ASP A 631 13.10 7.30 -12.86
N ASN A 632 12.41 6.28 -12.37
CA ASN A 632 11.13 5.85 -12.91
C ASN A 632 9.97 6.57 -12.19
N VAL A 633 8.74 6.36 -12.65
CA VAL A 633 7.55 6.98 -12.06
C VAL A 633 7.42 6.74 -10.53
N PRO A 634 7.58 5.51 -9.99
CA PRO A 634 7.52 5.30 -8.54
C PRO A 634 8.56 6.11 -7.74
N GLN A 635 9.78 6.23 -8.27
CA GLN A 635 10.85 6.99 -7.61
C GLN A 635 10.58 8.51 -7.65
N MET A 636 10.08 9.02 -8.78
CA MET A 636 9.60 10.41 -8.87
C MET A 636 8.44 10.66 -7.90
N PHE A 637 7.49 9.73 -7.80
CA PHE A 637 6.37 9.87 -6.86
C PHE A 637 6.83 9.92 -5.40
N ALA A 638 7.85 9.14 -5.02
CA ALA A 638 8.42 9.22 -3.67
C ALA A 638 9.05 10.59 -3.37
N LYS A 639 9.78 11.18 -4.34
CA LYS A 639 10.33 12.53 -4.22
C LYS A 639 9.24 13.59 -4.15
N TYR A 640 8.19 13.42 -4.94
CA TYR A 640 7.04 14.31 -4.96
C TYR A 640 6.33 14.36 -3.61
N LEU A 641 6.14 13.21 -2.95
CA LEU A 641 5.57 13.17 -1.60
C LEU A 641 6.44 13.90 -0.56
N ASP A 642 7.78 13.83 -0.68
CA ASP A 642 8.68 14.62 0.18
C ASP A 642 8.51 16.13 -0.05
N GLU A 643 8.45 16.58 -1.31
CA GLU A 643 8.18 17.99 -1.65
C GLU A 643 6.82 18.46 -1.14
N ALA A 644 5.81 17.60 -1.19
CA ALA A 644 4.45 17.86 -0.69
C ALA A 644 4.34 17.76 0.84
N GLY A 645 5.42 17.47 1.56
CA GLY A 645 5.43 17.33 3.02
C GLY A 645 4.80 16.02 3.55
N ARG A 646 4.44 15.09 2.67
CA ARG A 646 3.88 13.76 2.97
C ARG A 646 4.96 12.74 3.38
N THR A 647 5.84 13.14 4.30
CA THR A 647 7.02 12.35 4.73
C THR A 647 6.70 11.06 5.50
N ASP A 648 5.43 10.89 5.90
CA ASP A 648 4.93 9.67 6.53
C ASP A 648 4.37 8.64 5.54
N ASP A 649 4.21 9.00 4.26
CA ASP A 649 3.72 8.10 3.23
C ASP A 649 4.81 7.16 2.75
N ILE A 650 4.38 5.95 2.35
CA ILE A 650 5.28 4.91 1.87
C ILE A 650 4.94 4.59 0.42
N VAL A 651 5.96 4.65 -0.44
CA VAL A 651 5.88 4.21 -1.83
C VAL A 651 6.51 2.83 -1.97
N LEU A 652 5.74 1.88 -2.48
CA LEU A 652 6.19 0.52 -2.76
C LEU A 652 6.30 0.33 -4.26
N ASN A 653 7.49 -0.04 -4.74
CA ASN A 653 7.69 -0.47 -6.12
C ASN A 653 7.78 -2.00 -6.18
N THR A 654 6.72 -2.65 -6.66
CA THR A 654 6.69 -4.09 -6.90
C THR A 654 6.75 -4.42 -8.39
N GLY A 655 7.27 -3.50 -9.22
CA GLY A 655 7.59 -3.75 -10.63
C GLY A 655 8.64 -4.85 -10.79
N VAL A 656 8.50 -5.73 -11.78
CA VAL A 656 9.44 -6.84 -12.03
C VAL A 656 9.75 -6.92 -13.52
N THR A 657 11.04 -6.97 -13.87
CA THR A 657 11.45 -7.12 -15.27
C THR A 657 10.86 -8.38 -15.90
N ASN A 658 10.38 -8.27 -17.14
CA ASN A 658 9.73 -9.33 -17.91
C ASN A 658 8.42 -9.86 -17.30
N ALA A 659 7.84 -9.15 -16.33
CA ALA A 659 6.58 -9.58 -15.73
C ALA A 659 5.41 -9.46 -16.71
N THR A 660 4.55 -10.46 -16.63
CA THR A 660 3.22 -10.57 -17.23
C THR A 660 2.17 -10.53 -16.12
N ILE A 661 0.90 -10.44 -16.46
CA ILE A 661 -0.18 -10.58 -15.48
C ILE A 661 -0.15 -11.97 -14.84
N ALA A 662 0.16 -13.02 -15.60
CA ALA A 662 0.25 -14.39 -15.09
C ALA A 662 1.34 -14.56 -14.02
N THR A 663 2.55 -14.08 -14.28
CA THR A 663 3.64 -14.11 -13.29
C THR A 663 3.36 -13.21 -12.08
N THR A 664 2.68 -12.08 -12.30
CA THR A 664 2.24 -11.19 -11.22
C THR A 664 1.21 -11.85 -10.31
N LEU A 665 0.19 -12.50 -10.86
CA LEU A 665 -0.81 -13.25 -10.10
C LEU A 665 -0.19 -14.42 -9.32
N HIS A 666 0.78 -15.13 -9.90
CA HIS A 666 1.53 -16.15 -9.18
C HIS A 666 2.33 -15.59 -8.00
N GLN A 667 2.73 -14.32 -8.05
CA GLN A 667 3.44 -13.61 -6.98
C GLN A 667 2.52 -12.60 -6.24
N ILE A 668 1.21 -12.80 -6.24
CA ILE A 668 0.28 -11.78 -5.74
C ILE A 668 0.47 -11.48 -4.25
N GLU A 669 0.88 -12.46 -3.44
CA GLU A 669 1.14 -12.22 -2.00
C GLU A 669 2.28 -11.22 -1.77
N PRO A 670 3.51 -11.46 -2.28
CA PRO A 670 4.63 -10.54 -2.06
C PRO A 670 4.56 -9.27 -2.91
N ARG A 671 3.63 -9.18 -3.87
CA ARG A 671 3.45 -8.00 -4.73
C ARG A 671 2.30 -7.08 -4.31
N LEU A 672 1.33 -7.59 -3.55
CA LEU A 672 0.10 -6.89 -3.21
C LEU A 672 -0.44 -7.22 -1.81
N LYS A 673 -0.80 -8.49 -1.57
CA LYS A 673 -1.68 -8.87 -0.43
C LYS A 673 -1.08 -8.49 0.92
N ARG A 674 0.24 -8.62 1.05
CA ARG A 674 0.97 -8.33 2.29
C ARG A 674 0.83 -6.88 2.75
N TYR A 675 0.76 -5.95 1.80
CA TYR A 675 0.90 -4.52 2.09
C TYR A 675 -0.44 -3.83 2.31
N ARG A 676 -1.54 -4.40 1.80
CA ARG A 676 -2.89 -3.82 1.87
C ARG A 676 -2.91 -2.32 1.53
N PRO A 677 -2.40 -1.93 0.35
CA PRO A 677 -2.19 -0.53 -0.02
C PRO A 677 -3.49 0.27 -0.03
N ASP A 678 -3.38 1.58 0.19
CA ASP A 678 -4.48 2.54 0.08
C ASP A 678 -4.72 2.93 -1.38
N VAL A 679 -3.64 3.01 -2.18
CA VAL A 679 -3.70 3.29 -3.62
C VAL A 679 -2.80 2.32 -4.38
N VAL A 680 -3.31 1.75 -5.48
CA VAL A 680 -2.58 0.81 -6.34
C VAL A 680 -2.53 1.31 -7.78
N PHE A 681 -1.34 1.59 -8.28
CA PHE A 681 -1.07 1.88 -9.68
C PHE A 681 -0.65 0.59 -10.38
N VAL A 682 -1.37 0.19 -11.43
CA VAL A 682 -1.06 -1.02 -12.21
C VAL A 682 -0.66 -0.64 -13.62
N MET A 683 0.57 -0.97 -14.03
CA MET A 683 1.01 -0.84 -15.42
C MET A 683 1.65 -2.16 -15.88
N LEU A 684 0.82 -3.01 -16.49
CA LEU A 684 1.19 -4.30 -17.07
C LEU A 684 0.61 -4.39 -18.48
N GLY A 685 1.26 -5.18 -19.33
CA GLY A 685 0.78 -5.45 -20.68
C GLY A 685 1.89 -5.55 -21.71
N THR A 686 2.98 -4.78 -21.55
CA THR A 686 4.11 -4.75 -22.49
C THR A 686 4.66 -6.15 -22.80
N ASN A 687 4.82 -6.99 -21.78
CA ASN A 687 5.26 -8.38 -21.98
C ASN A 687 4.11 -9.32 -22.32
N ASP A 688 2.90 -9.08 -21.81
CA ASP A 688 1.72 -9.91 -22.11
C ASP A 688 1.37 -9.89 -23.60
N VAL A 689 1.50 -8.72 -24.25
CA VAL A 689 1.30 -8.59 -25.70
C VAL A 689 2.43 -9.20 -26.51
N SER A 690 3.59 -9.41 -25.89
CA SER A 690 4.78 -9.96 -26.53
C SER A 690 4.68 -11.46 -26.75
N VAL A 691 5.04 -11.96 -27.94
CA VAL A 691 5.25 -13.41 -28.15
C VAL A 691 6.35 -13.99 -27.25
N ASN A 692 7.22 -13.12 -26.71
CA ASN A 692 8.27 -13.46 -25.76
C ASN A 692 7.84 -13.37 -24.30
N GLY A 693 6.59 -12.98 -24.01
CA GLY A 693 6.07 -12.84 -22.66
C GLY A 693 5.96 -14.16 -21.93
N GLU A 694 6.33 -14.16 -20.64
CA GLU A 694 6.21 -15.28 -19.70
C GLU A 694 4.74 -15.51 -19.29
N ASN A 695 3.87 -15.91 -20.22
CA ASN A 695 2.41 -15.97 -20.04
C ASN A 695 1.86 -17.29 -19.50
N THR A 696 2.70 -18.32 -19.37
CA THR A 696 2.32 -19.62 -18.80
C THR A 696 3.27 -19.96 -17.65
N VAL A 697 2.75 -19.89 -16.42
CA VAL A 697 3.50 -20.19 -15.20
C VAL A 697 3.32 -21.65 -14.79
N THR A 698 4.36 -22.23 -14.20
CA THR A 698 4.35 -23.57 -13.61
C THR A 698 4.38 -23.46 -12.09
N ASP A 699 3.81 -24.45 -11.40
CA ASP A 699 3.83 -24.53 -9.93
C ASP A 699 5.25 -24.54 -9.33
N ALA A 700 6.26 -24.87 -10.15
CA ALA A 700 7.67 -24.88 -9.76
C ALA A 700 8.36 -23.50 -9.80
N GLY A 701 7.62 -22.40 -10.05
CA GLY A 701 8.19 -21.04 -10.07
C GLY A 701 9.00 -20.72 -11.34
N SER A 702 8.70 -21.42 -12.44
CA SER A 702 9.23 -21.13 -13.77
C SER A 702 8.10 -20.76 -14.74
N ALA A 703 8.41 -19.98 -15.78
CA ALA A 703 7.45 -19.57 -16.78
C ALA A 703 7.96 -19.85 -18.19
N VAL A 704 7.06 -20.17 -19.10
CA VAL A 704 7.35 -20.38 -20.52
C VAL A 704 6.72 -19.27 -21.36
N LYS A 705 7.39 -18.96 -22.48
CA LYS A 705 6.98 -17.90 -23.40
C LYS A 705 5.76 -18.30 -24.23
N GLY A 706 4.88 -17.36 -24.54
CA GLY A 706 3.79 -17.53 -25.49
C GLY A 706 2.86 -16.34 -25.53
N GLY A 707 2.33 -16.01 -26.71
CA GLY A 707 1.33 -14.94 -26.84
C GLY A 707 -0.03 -15.33 -26.22
N ILE A 708 -0.82 -14.32 -25.87
CA ILE A 708 -2.21 -14.47 -25.41
C ILE A 708 -3.16 -13.65 -26.28
N THR A 709 -4.44 -14.03 -26.30
CA THR A 709 -5.51 -13.28 -26.99
C THR A 709 -5.93 -12.04 -26.19
N PRO A 710 -6.59 -11.04 -26.81
CA PRO A 710 -7.19 -9.91 -26.10
C PRO A 710 -8.13 -10.32 -24.96
N GLU A 711 -8.95 -11.34 -25.16
CA GLU A 711 -9.87 -11.84 -24.12
C GLU A 711 -9.11 -12.49 -22.96
N GLN A 712 -8.07 -13.29 -23.26
CA GLN A 712 -7.22 -13.86 -22.21
C GLN A 712 -6.49 -12.78 -21.41
N TYR A 713 -6.07 -11.71 -22.07
CA TYR A 713 -5.49 -10.53 -21.43
C TYR A 713 -6.51 -9.85 -20.50
N LYS A 714 -7.72 -9.57 -21.00
CA LYS A 714 -8.82 -8.97 -20.25
C LYS A 714 -9.15 -9.75 -18.96
N GLU A 715 -9.44 -11.05 -19.08
CA GLU A 715 -9.84 -11.89 -17.95
C GLU A 715 -8.76 -11.97 -16.86
N ARG A 716 -7.48 -12.06 -17.27
CA ARG A 716 -6.35 -12.07 -16.33
C ARG A 716 -6.21 -10.73 -15.63
N TYR A 717 -6.33 -9.63 -16.37
CA TYR A 717 -6.23 -8.29 -15.82
C TYR A 717 -7.36 -8.03 -14.83
N LYS A 718 -8.60 -8.41 -15.17
CA LYS A 718 -9.75 -8.37 -14.27
C LYS A 718 -9.53 -9.19 -13.01
N THR A 719 -8.99 -10.40 -13.12
CA THR A 719 -8.61 -11.24 -11.96
C THR A 719 -7.62 -10.51 -11.05
N LEU A 720 -6.61 -9.83 -11.62
CA LEU A 720 -5.65 -9.03 -10.85
C LEU A 720 -6.33 -7.87 -10.11
N VAL A 721 -7.26 -7.16 -10.75
CA VAL A 721 -8.01 -6.07 -10.13
C VAL A 721 -8.95 -6.60 -9.03
N GLY A 722 -9.55 -7.77 -9.22
CA GLY A 722 -10.30 -8.49 -8.19
C GLY A 722 -9.44 -8.84 -6.96
N GLU A 723 -8.18 -9.25 -7.16
CA GLU A 723 -7.26 -9.49 -6.05
C GLU A 723 -6.91 -8.21 -5.26
N ILE A 724 -6.91 -7.04 -5.92
CA ILE A 724 -6.77 -5.74 -5.26
C ILE A 724 -7.99 -5.44 -4.40
N TYR A 725 -9.19 -5.63 -4.95
CA TYR A 725 -10.45 -5.47 -4.21
C TYR A 725 -10.51 -6.39 -2.98
N GLU A 726 -10.23 -7.68 -3.14
CA GLU A 726 -10.22 -8.64 -2.02
C GLU A 726 -9.16 -8.30 -0.96
N THR A 727 -8.02 -7.77 -1.41
CA THR A 727 -6.97 -7.30 -0.51
C THR A 727 -7.45 -6.08 0.29
N ASN A 728 -7.99 -5.05 -0.37
CA ASN A 728 -8.49 -3.86 0.28
C ASN A 728 -9.66 -3.27 -0.54
N PRO A 729 -10.92 -3.53 -0.16
CA PRO A 729 -12.09 -2.99 -0.88
C PRO A 729 -12.14 -1.46 -0.89
N ASN A 730 -11.43 -0.82 0.05
CA ASN A 730 -11.34 0.62 0.15
C ASN A 730 -10.17 1.21 -0.64
N ALA A 731 -9.34 0.40 -1.30
CA ALA A 731 -8.24 0.93 -2.10
C ALA A 731 -8.76 1.68 -3.33
N SER A 732 -8.01 2.70 -3.74
CA SER A 732 -8.14 3.30 -5.06
C SER A 732 -7.21 2.58 -6.04
N VAL A 733 -7.68 2.29 -7.24
CA VAL A 733 -6.93 1.57 -8.27
C VAL A 733 -6.78 2.47 -9.49
N VAL A 734 -5.55 2.64 -9.97
CA VAL A 734 -5.23 3.39 -11.18
C VAL A 734 -4.61 2.43 -12.18
N LEU A 735 -5.39 2.08 -13.21
CA LEU A 735 -4.95 1.25 -14.32
C LEU A 735 -4.25 2.14 -15.35
N ARG A 736 -3.00 1.85 -15.64
CA ARG A 736 -2.19 2.64 -16.56
C ARG A 736 -2.07 1.89 -17.87
N VAL A 737 -2.62 2.45 -18.94
CA VAL A 737 -2.35 1.96 -20.29
C VAL A 737 -0.88 2.26 -20.61
N PRO A 738 -0.06 1.27 -21.01
CA PRO A 738 1.36 1.51 -21.31
C PRO A 738 1.56 2.53 -22.44
N CYS A 739 2.72 3.19 -22.47
CA CYS A 739 3.06 4.22 -23.46
C CYS A 739 3.24 3.67 -24.90
N GLU A 740 3.33 4.58 -25.88
CA GLU A 740 3.58 4.19 -27.28
C GLU A 740 4.92 3.45 -27.42
N MET A 741 4.89 2.32 -28.13
CA MET A 741 6.07 1.52 -28.46
C MET A 741 6.37 1.63 -29.94
N LYS A 742 7.65 1.74 -30.30
CA LYS A 742 8.08 1.67 -31.70
C LYS A 742 8.30 0.22 -32.11
N ASN A 743 7.63 -0.18 -33.19
CA ASN A 743 8.09 -1.28 -34.04
C ASN A 743 9.36 -0.82 -34.77
N ALA A 744 10.48 -0.72 -34.05
CA ALA A 744 11.72 -0.20 -34.61
C ALA A 744 12.25 -1.18 -35.67
N GLY A 745 12.21 -0.75 -36.92
CA GLY A 745 12.95 -1.33 -38.06
C GLY A 745 14.47 -1.15 -37.95
N GLN A 746 15.05 -1.27 -36.76
CA GLN A 746 16.50 -1.30 -36.52
C GLN A 746 16.91 -2.54 -35.71
N GLY A 747 16.42 -3.67 -36.18
CA GLY A 747 16.99 -4.99 -35.94
C GLY A 747 16.54 -5.83 -37.12
N ASN A 748 17.43 -6.63 -37.69
CA ASN A 748 17.02 -7.65 -38.66
C ASN A 748 16.98 -9.00 -37.93
N PRO A 749 15.79 -9.62 -37.74
CA PRO A 749 14.49 -9.18 -38.24
C PRO A 749 13.84 -8.10 -37.36
N PRO A 750 12.93 -7.27 -37.92
CA PRO A 750 12.15 -6.27 -37.18
C PRO A 750 11.40 -6.98 -36.06
N PHE A 751 11.32 -6.42 -34.84
CA PHE A 751 10.66 -7.06 -33.70
C PHE A 751 9.15 -7.23 -33.99
N PRO A 752 8.65 -8.42 -34.42
CA PRO A 752 7.23 -8.69 -34.62
C PRO A 752 6.58 -9.11 -33.28
N ALA A 753 7.30 -8.87 -32.17
CA ALA A 753 6.99 -9.49 -30.90
C ALA A 753 5.78 -8.85 -30.25
N HIS A 754 5.60 -7.53 -30.41
CA HIS A 754 4.55 -6.74 -29.76
C HIS A 754 3.39 -6.38 -30.69
N ASP A 755 3.28 -7.02 -31.87
CA ASP A 755 2.21 -6.73 -32.82
C ASP A 755 0.80 -6.93 -32.19
N GLY A 756 -0.11 -6.00 -32.48
CA GLY A 756 -1.48 -6.01 -31.96
C GLY A 756 -1.59 -5.63 -30.47
N TYR A 757 -0.67 -4.82 -29.96
CA TYR A 757 -0.73 -4.34 -28.57
C TYR A 757 -1.92 -3.41 -28.34
N GLU A 758 -2.34 -2.66 -29.35
CA GLU A 758 -3.43 -1.68 -29.25
C GLU A 758 -4.77 -2.36 -28.89
N GLU A 759 -5.09 -3.47 -29.53
CA GLU A 759 -6.33 -4.22 -29.27
C GLU A 759 -6.36 -4.76 -27.83
N LYS A 760 -5.22 -5.20 -27.31
CA LYS A 760 -5.10 -5.70 -25.93
C LYS A 760 -5.16 -4.55 -24.93
N PHE A 761 -4.47 -3.44 -25.19
CA PHE A 761 -4.48 -2.26 -24.32
C PHE A 761 -5.87 -1.62 -24.22
N ALA A 762 -6.64 -1.62 -25.30
CA ALA A 762 -8.04 -1.17 -25.29
C ALA A 762 -8.91 -1.95 -24.29
N LYS A 763 -8.60 -3.23 -24.02
CA LYS A 763 -9.33 -4.05 -23.03
C LYS A 763 -9.18 -3.56 -21.59
N ILE A 764 -8.21 -2.69 -21.27
CA ILE A 764 -8.06 -2.13 -19.91
C ILE A 764 -9.29 -1.30 -19.52
N TYR A 765 -9.90 -0.60 -20.48
CA TYR A 765 -11.15 0.13 -20.25
C TYR A 765 -12.31 -0.80 -19.93
N GLU A 766 -12.48 -1.88 -20.69
CA GLU A 766 -13.50 -2.91 -20.41
C GLU A 766 -13.31 -3.51 -19.01
N VAL A 767 -12.08 -3.73 -18.56
CA VAL A 767 -11.80 -4.22 -17.20
C VAL A 767 -12.26 -3.21 -16.14
N ALA A 768 -11.98 -1.92 -16.33
CA ALA A 768 -12.39 -0.90 -15.38
C ALA A 768 -13.92 -0.83 -15.27
N GLU A 769 -14.63 -0.84 -16.41
CA GLU A 769 -16.10 -0.86 -16.42
C GLU A 769 -16.67 -2.11 -15.74
N GLU A 770 -16.24 -3.30 -16.14
CA GLU A 770 -16.74 -4.55 -15.57
C GLU A 770 -16.47 -4.63 -14.06
N MET A 771 -15.33 -4.12 -13.58
CA MET A 771 -15.04 -4.09 -12.13
C MET A 771 -15.91 -3.10 -11.37
N ARG A 772 -16.26 -1.95 -11.97
CA ARG A 772 -17.21 -1.00 -11.38
C ARG A 772 -18.62 -1.57 -11.34
N GLU A 773 -19.04 -2.28 -12.38
CA GLU A 773 -20.32 -2.98 -12.44
C GLU A 773 -20.42 -4.11 -11.40
N GLU A 774 -19.39 -4.96 -11.30
CA GLU A 774 -19.37 -6.09 -10.36
C GLU A 774 -19.25 -5.65 -8.89
N HIS A 775 -18.52 -4.56 -8.66
CA HIS A 775 -18.24 -4.01 -7.33
C HIS A 775 -18.59 -2.53 -7.24
N PRO A 776 -19.88 -2.17 -7.15
CA PRO A 776 -20.20 -0.75 -7.13
C PRO A 776 -19.66 0.00 -5.91
N GLY A 777 -19.19 1.22 -6.17
CA GLY A 777 -18.40 2.01 -5.23
C GLY A 777 -16.92 1.62 -5.15
N PHE A 778 -16.47 0.60 -5.90
CA PHE A 778 -15.06 0.30 -6.04
C PHE A 778 -14.38 1.34 -6.92
N ASN A 779 -13.25 1.85 -6.43
CA ASN A 779 -12.67 3.08 -6.93
C ASN A 779 -11.57 2.78 -7.96
N VAL A 780 -11.92 2.64 -9.24
CA VAL A 780 -11.01 2.25 -10.33
C VAL A 780 -10.97 3.33 -11.42
N ALA A 781 -9.79 3.85 -11.75
CA ALA A 781 -9.53 4.80 -12.84
C ALA A 781 -8.60 4.21 -13.91
N VAL A 782 -8.64 4.78 -15.11
CA VAL A 782 -7.73 4.44 -16.22
C VAL A 782 -6.96 5.70 -16.66
N VAL A 783 -5.62 5.65 -16.67
CA VAL A 783 -4.74 6.71 -17.20
C VAL A 783 -4.07 6.22 -18.47
N ASN A 784 -4.18 6.96 -19.57
CA ASN A 784 -3.78 6.49 -20.90
C ASN A 784 -2.50 7.14 -21.42
N HIS A 785 -1.35 6.54 -21.12
CA HIS A 785 -0.06 7.04 -21.61
C HIS A 785 0.11 6.89 -23.14
N LEU A 786 -0.54 5.89 -23.77
CA LEU A 786 -0.49 5.70 -25.22
C LEU A 786 -1.13 6.88 -25.96
N LYS A 787 -2.32 7.31 -25.52
CA LYS A 787 -3.05 8.43 -26.11
C LYS A 787 -2.25 9.73 -25.97
N GLU A 788 -1.81 10.06 -24.76
CA GLU A 788 -1.04 11.29 -24.49
C GLU A 788 0.22 11.40 -25.36
N TRP A 789 0.95 10.30 -25.54
CA TRP A 789 2.17 10.30 -26.35
C TRP A 789 1.88 10.47 -27.85
N ARG A 790 0.79 9.89 -28.36
CA ARG A 790 0.34 10.09 -29.74
C ARG A 790 -0.14 11.52 -29.97
N ASP A 791 -0.93 12.04 -29.03
CA ASP A 791 -1.45 13.41 -29.08
C ASP A 791 -0.29 14.40 -29.08
N TYR A 792 0.73 14.21 -28.24
CA TYR A 792 1.95 15.04 -28.28
C TYR A 792 2.70 14.90 -29.61
N ARG A 793 2.85 13.68 -30.14
CA ARG A 793 3.56 13.45 -31.42
C ARG A 793 2.88 14.17 -32.57
N ASP A 794 1.56 14.06 -32.65
CA ASP A 794 0.76 14.50 -33.78
C ASP A 794 0.41 16.00 -33.69
N ASN A 795 0.35 16.55 -32.46
CA ASN A 795 -0.12 17.92 -32.24
C ASN A 795 0.92 18.86 -31.61
N VAL A 796 1.99 18.38 -30.99
CA VAL A 796 2.98 19.23 -30.32
C VAL A 796 4.32 19.16 -31.04
N ARG A 797 5.01 18.01 -30.96
CA ARG A 797 6.27 17.76 -31.68
C ARG A 797 6.39 16.28 -32.02
N ASN A 798 6.74 15.99 -33.27
CA ASN A 798 6.89 14.62 -33.76
C ASN A 798 8.18 13.91 -33.31
N ASP A 799 9.03 14.56 -32.49
CA ASP A 799 10.31 14.04 -32.01
C ASP A 799 10.21 13.21 -30.71
N ASN A 800 9.04 13.17 -30.07
CA ASN A 800 8.86 12.55 -28.75
C ASN A 800 9.08 11.03 -28.72
N ILE A 801 8.74 10.27 -29.77
CA ILE A 801 8.97 8.82 -29.82
C ILE A 801 10.30 8.44 -30.48
N MET A 802 11.22 9.39 -30.69
CA MET A 802 12.55 9.10 -31.24
C MET A 802 13.42 8.33 -30.24
N THR A 803 14.45 7.64 -30.75
CA THR A 803 15.46 6.95 -29.92
C THR A 803 16.79 7.72 -29.88
N SER A 804 16.84 8.91 -30.51
CA SER A 804 17.97 9.84 -30.50
C SER A 804 17.88 10.83 -29.33
N GLY A 805 18.85 11.74 -29.21
CA GLY A 805 19.05 12.61 -28.04
C GLY A 805 17.88 13.49 -27.57
N TYR A 806 16.81 13.62 -28.36
CA TYR A 806 15.62 14.40 -28.02
C TYR A 806 14.33 13.55 -27.87
N GLY A 807 14.40 12.22 -27.93
CA GLY A 807 13.23 11.36 -27.78
C GLY A 807 12.92 10.93 -26.34
N TRP A 808 11.80 10.23 -26.14
CA TRP A 808 11.31 9.71 -24.84
C TRP A 808 11.59 8.22 -24.65
N LEU A 809 12.01 7.51 -25.70
CA LEU A 809 12.35 6.09 -25.65
C LEU A 809 13.86 5.88 -25.64
N VAL A 810 14.31 4.81 -25.01
CA VAL A 810 15.67 4.30 -25.22
C VAL A 810 15.73 3.53 -26.54
N ALA A 811 16.94 3.10 -26.94
CA ALA A 811 17.20 2.48 -28.24
C ALA A 811 16.39 1.19 -28.53
N ASP A 812 15.81 0.54 -27.52
CA ASP A 812 15.01 -0.67 -27.70
C ASP A 812 13.57 -0.42 -28.20
N GLY A 813 13.13 0.85 -28.24
CA GLY A 813 11.81 1.23 -28.75
C GLY A 813 10.64 0.85 -27.84
N VAL A 814 10.88 0.34 -26.63
CA VAL A 814 9.86 -0.09 -25.68
C VAL A 814 9.94 0.70 -24.38
N HIS A 815 11.15 0.89 -23.84
CA HIS A 815 11.29 1.49 -22.52
C HIS A 815 11.47 3.01 -22.58
N PRO A 816 10.75 3.77 -21.73
CA PRO A 816 10.95 5.19 -21.60
C PRO A 816 12.28 5.52 -20.94
N ASN A 817 12.97 6.55 -21.45
CA ASN A 817 14.13 7.16 -20.79
C ASN A 817 13.67 8.10 -19.65
N GLY A 818 14.59 8.87 -19.05
CA GLY A 818 14.26 9.81 -17.97
C GLY A 818 13.18 10.82 -18.37
N ARG A 819 13.23 11.38 -19.59
CA ARG A 819 12.23 12.33 -20.10
C ARG A 819 10.87 11.67 -20.31
N GLY A 820 10.84 10.45 -20.85
CA GLY A 820 9.59 9.68 -21.01
C GLY A 820 8.94 9.33 -19.68
N ASN A 821 9.73 8.94 -18.66
CA ASN A 821 9.19 8.68 -17.32
C ASN A 821 8.65 9.95 -16.65
N LEU A 822 9.32 11.09 -16.85
CA LEU A 822 8.83 12.38 -16.34
C LEU A 822 7.49 12.76 -16.97
N SER A 823 7.36 12.61 -18.30
CA SER A 823 6.10 12.84 -19.02
C SER A 823 4.95 12.00 -18.43
N MET A 824 5.15 10.69 -18.26
CA MET A 824 4.14 9.82 -17.64
C MET A 824 3.83 10.19 -16.18
N PHE A 825 4.82 10.60 -15.40
CA PHE A 825 4.62 11.05 -14.02
C PHE A 825 3.79 12.34 -13.98
N GLN A 826 4.11 13.33 -14.82
CA GLN A 826 3.38 14.60 -14.88
C GLN A 826 1.94 14.41 -15.37
N GLN A 827 1.72 13.52 -16.33
CA GLN A 827 0.37 13.12 -16.75
C GLN A 827 -0.42 12.56 -15.56
N LEU A 828 0.15 11.61 -14.80
CA LEU A 828 -0.50 11.05 -13.60
C LEU A 828 -0.86 12.13 -12.58
N MET A 829 0.03 13.08 -12.31
CA MET A 829 -0.25 14.13 -11.31
C MET A 829 -1.39 15.04 -11.75
N LYS A 830 -1.47 15.36 -13.05
CA LYS A 830 -2.55 16.17 -13.62
C LYS A 830 -3.87 15.41 -13.63
N GLU A 831 -3.90 14.24 -14.27
CA GLU A 831 -5.13 13.46 -14.48
C GLU A 831 -5.76 12.96 -13.17
N LEU A 832 -4.96 12.73 -12.13
CA LEU A 832 -5.45 12.29 -10.81
C LEU A 832 -5.75 13.43 -9.85
N GLY A 833 -5.62 14.69 -10.28
CA GLY A 833 -5.84 15.86 -9.42
C GLY A 833 -4.84 15.98 -8.26
N LEU A 834 -3.64 15.41 -8.44
CA LEU A 834 -2.54 15.44 -7.49
C LEU A 834 -1.54 16.56 -7.78
N TYR A 835 -1.79 17.44 -8.74
CA TYR A 835 -0.86 18.52 -9.12
C TYR A 835 -0.73 19.57 -8.00
N VAL A 836 0.49 19.78 -7.52
CA VAL A 836 0.84 20.83 -6.55
C VAL A 836 1.79 21.82 -7.23
N HIS A 837 1.35 23.05 -7.43
CA HIS A 837 2.10 24.09 -8.15
C HIS A 837 3.41 24.52 -7.47
N THR A 838 3.60 24.20 -6.18
CA THR A 838 4.84 24.46 -5.45
C THR A 838 5.90 23.36 -5.62
N SER A 839 5.56 22.23 -6.25
CA SER A 839 6.50 21.13 -6.51
C SER A 839 7.46 21.49 -7.65
N GLU A 840 8.76 21.36 -7.42
CA GLU A 840 9.76 21.57 -8.47
C GLU A 840 9.74 20.41 -9.48
N LEU A 841 9.50 19.19 -8.99
CA LEU A 841 9.47 17.99 -9.83
C LEU A 841 8.30 17.98 -10.80
N VAL A 842 7.08 18.30 -10.34
CA VAL A 842 5.90 18.31 -11.21
C VAL A 842 5.99 19.41 -12.27
N ASN A 843 6.69 20.51 -11.97
CA ASN A 843 6.91 21.63 -12.89
C ASN A 843 8.19 21.53 -13.72
N TYR A 844 8.96 20.46 -13.58
CA TYR A 844 10.23 20.31 -14.29
C TYR A 844 10.02 20.19 -15.81
N GLN A 845 10.59 21.10 -16.60
CA GLN A 845 10.48 21.09 -18.06
C GLN A 845 11.83 21.24 -18.75
N TYR A 846 11.97 20.60 -19.91
CA TYR A 846 13.14 20.73 -20.77
C TYR A 846 13.00 21.99 -21.63
N GLU A 847 14.05 22.81 -21.74
CA GLU A 847 14.07 23.89 -22.71
C GLU A 847 14.20 23.30 -24.13
N LEU A 848 13.22 23.62 -24.98
CA LEU A 848 13.19 23.21 -26.37
C LEU A 848 13.34 24.44 -27.25
N SER A 849 14.08 24.32 -28.37
CA SER A 849 14.20 25.39 -29.35
C SER A 849 12.84 25.80 -29.94
N ASP A 850 12.71 27.07 -30.32
CA ASP A 850 11.53 27.64 -30.99
C ASP A 850 11.01 26.73 -32.11
N TRP A 851 9.70 26.50 -32.09
CA TRP A 851 8.99 25.55 -32.94
C TRP A 851 7.95 26.24 -33.84
N THR A 852 8.27 27.45 -34.28
CA THR A 852 7.42 28.32 -35.13
C THR A 852 8.20 28.78 -36.37
N ASP A 853 7.49 29.10 -37.45
CA ASP A 853 8.03 29.70 -38.68
C ASP A 853 7.00 30.68 -39.29
N THR A 854 7.39 31.42 -40.33
CA THR A 854 6.53 32.41 -41.01
C THR A 854 6.47 32.17 -42.52
N SER A 855 5.34 32.52 -43.14
CA SER A 855 5.16 32.50 -44.59
C SER A 855 4.70 33.88 -45.10
N ASP A 856 5.26 34.32 -46.23
CA ASP A 856 4.90 35.58 -46.89
C ASP A 856 3.57 35.51 -47.66
N LEU A 857 2.86 34.37 -47.66
CA LEU A 857 1.54 34.26 -48.28
C LEU A 857 0.53 35.14 -47.55
N GLU A 858 -0.16 36.00 -48.31
CA GLU A 858 -1.14 36.95 -47.78
C GLU A 858 -2.56 36.39 -47.89
N VAL A 859 -3.33 36.56 -46.81
CA VAL A 859 -4.68 36.03 -46.66
C VAL A 859 -5.64 37.13 -46.21
N THR A 860 -6.81 37.21 -46.82
CA THR A 860 -7.87 38.17 -46.44
C THR A 860 -8.93 37.49 -45.57
N VAL A 861 -9.13 38.02 -44.37
CA VAL A 861 -10.20 37.67 -43.43
C VAL A 861 -11.36 38.65 -43.61
N THR A 862 -12.58 38.14 -43.74
CA THR A 862 -13.79 38.95 -43.91
C THR A 862 -14.65 38.91 -42.65
N GLN A 863 -14.94 40.07 -42.04
CA GLN A 863 -15.88 40.20 -40.92
C GLN A 863 -17.23 40.74 -41.37
N ARG A 864 -18.31 40.09 -40.91
CA ARG A 864 -19.71 40.48 -41.07
C ARG A 864 -20.41 40.40 -39.72
N GLY A 865 -20.75 41.55 -39.14
CA GLY A 865 -21.39 41.61 -37.81
C GLY A 865 -20.55 40.90 -36.73
N SER A 866 -21.17 39.92 -36.07
CA SER A 866 -20.60 39.09 -34.99
C SER A 866 -19.72 37.94 -35.50
N ARG A 867 -19.47 37.83 -36.81
CA ARG A 867 -18.81 36.68 -37.44
C ARG A 867 -17.66 37.11 -38.33
N ALA A 868 -16.60 36.32 -38.40
CA ALA A 868 -15.50 36.52 -39.34
C ALA A 868 -15.00 35.21 -39.92
N SER A 869 -14.62 35.20 -41.19
CA SER A 869 -14.20 33.99 -41.88
C SER A 869 -13.04 34.21 -42.84
N VAL A 870 -12.35 33.11 -43.16
CA VAL A 870 -11.29 33.08 -44.16
C VAL A 870 -11.39 31.82 -44.99
N ARG A 871 -11.21 31.95 -46.32
CA ARG A 871 -11.16 30.79 -47.23
C ARG A 871 -9.76 30.22 -47.27
N MET A 872 -9.66 28.91 -47.08
CA MET A 872 -8.37 28.22 -46.99
C MET A 872 -7.67 28.06 -48.36
N ASN A 873 -8.39 28.24 -49.48
CA ASN A 873 -7.77 28.24 -50.81
C ASN A 873 -6.67 29.31 -50.96
N ALA A 874 -6.70 30.38 -50.19
CA ALA A 874 -5.65 31.41 -50.15
C ALA A 874 -4.31 30.85 -49.65
N LEU A 875 -4.32 29.76 -48.87
CA LEU A 875 -3.14 29.09 -48.34
C LEU A 875 -2.56 28.03 -49.30
N SER A 876 -3.20 27.78 -50.46
CA SER A 876 -2.80 26.68 -51.37
C SER A 876 -1.40 26.84 -51.96
N GLY A 877 -0.79 28.02 -51.82
CA GLY A 877 0.60 28.28 -52.21
C GLY A 877 1.64 27.63 -51.28
N TYR A 878 1.25 27.15 -50.09
CA TYR A 878 2.17 26.51 -49.14
C TYR A 878 2.41 25.04 -49.53
N THR A 879 3.60 24.74 -50.07
CA THR A 879 3.88 23.49 -50.80
C THR A 879 4.07 22.25 -49.92
N ASN A 880 4.45 22.41 -48.66
CA ASN A 880 4.65 21.27 -47.74
C ASN A 880 3.32 20.70 -47.24
N GLY A 881 2.18 21.33 -47.59
CA GLY A 881 0.87 21.01 -47.05
C GLY A 881 0.69 21.52 -45.61
N LEU A 882 -0.56 21.67 -45.20
CA LEU A 882 -0.95 22.17 -43.88
C LEU A 882 -1.89 21.19 -43.18
N LYS A 883 -1.88 21.26 -41.85
CA LYS A 883 -2.86 20.67 -40.92
C LYS A 883 -3.28 21.76 -39.94
N ASN A 884 -4.47 21.63 -39.33
CA ASN A 884 -4.89 22.49 -38.21
C ASN A 884 -4.68 24.00 -38.46
N VAL A 885 -5.37 24.55 -39.48
CA VAL A 885 -5.37 26.00 -39.75
C VAL A 885 -6.15 26.71 -38.66
N THR A 886 -5.56 27.74 -38.06
CA THR A 886 -6.18 28.54 -37.00
C THR A 886 -6.41 29.97 -37.48
N LEU A 887 -7.61 30.48 -37.28
CA LEU A 887 -7.94 31.91 -37.43
C LEU A 887 -8.13 32.50 -36.04
N THR A 888 -7.38 33.55 -35.70
CA THR A 888 -7.48 34.27 -34.43
C THR A 888 -7.73 35.75 -34.69
N LEU A 889 -8.73 36.33 -34.02
CA LEU A 889 -9.03 37.75 -34.03
C LEU A 889 -8.78 38.36 -32.65
N THR A 890 -7.94 39.39 -32.58
CA THR A 890 -7.53 40.04 -31.32
C THR A 890 -8.05 41.46 -31.22
N ALA A 891 -8.71 41.83 -30.12
CA ALA A 891 -9.11 43.19 -29.78
C ALA A 891 -9.02 43.42 -28.26
N ASP A 892 -8.53 44.59 -27.83
CA ASP A 892 -8.40 44.97 -26.41
C ASP A 892 -7.65 43.93 -25.54
N GLY A 893 -6.64 43.26 -26.07
CA GLY A 893 -5.88 42.21 -25.35
C GLY A 893 -6.61 40.87 -25.22
N ARG A 894 -7.79 40.72 -25.84
CA ARG A 894 -8.55 39.48 -25.91
C ARG A 894 -8.54 38.91 -27.33
N SER A 895 -8.25 37.63 -27.44
CA SER A 895 -8.22 36.87 -28.68
C SER A 895 -9.43 35.94 -28.76
N ILE A 896 -10.04 35.83 -29.93
CA ILE A 896 -11.11 34.87 -30.24
C ILE A 896 -10.69 34.15 -31.51
N GLY A 897 -10.53 32.83 -31.45
CA GLY A 897 -10.05 32.07 -32.59
C GLY A 897 -10.57 30.65 -32.62
N THR A 898 -10.40 30.00 -33.75
CA THR A 898 -10.79 28.60 -33.94
C THR A 898 -9.79 27.90 -34.85
N THR A 899 -9.74 26.58 -34.78
CA THR A 899 -8.84 25.73 -35.56
C THR A 899 -9.64 24.69 -36.33
N ALA A 900 -9.31 24.47 -37.60
CA ALA A 900 -9.92 23.45 -38.45
C ALA A 900 -8.88 22.76 -39.32
N ASP A 901 -9.16 21.52 -39.74
CA ASP A 901 -8.33 20.82 -40.71
C ASP A 901 -8.23 21.59 -42.03
N TYR A 902 -7.06 21.55 -42.65
CA TYR A 902 -6.85 22.23 -43.93
C TYR A 902 -7.61 21.50 -45.05
N ALA A 903 -8.60 22.19 -45.63
CA ALA A 903 -9.28 21.79 -46.84
C ALA A 903 -9.14 22.90 -47.89
N ALA A 904 -8.62 22.59 -49.07
CA ALA A 904 -8.32 23.59 -50.08
C ALA A 904 -9.55 24.39 -50.54
N ASP A 905 -10.75 23.80 -50.52
CA ASP A 905 -12.04 24.45 -50.81
C ASP A 905 -12.82 24.85 -49.55
N GLY A 906 -12.25 24.62 -48.37
CA GLY A 906 -12.86 24.92 -47.08
C GLY A 906 -12.72 26.37 -46.64
N SER A 907 -13.39 26.69 -45.54
CA SER A 907 -13.28 27.96 -44.83
C SER A 907 -13.27 27.72 -43.33
N ILE A 908 -12.66 28.64 -42.60
CA ILE A 908 -12.75 28.68 -41.14
C ILE A 908 -13.47 29.96 -40.71
N THR A 909 -14.36 29.84 -39.73
CA THR A 909 -15.25 30.91 -39.29
C THR A 909 -15.25 31.00 -37.77
N VAL A 910 -15.09 32.22 -37.25
CA VAL A 910 -15.25 32.58 -35.85
C VAL A 910 -16.58 33.33 -35.68
N ASP A 911 -17.35 33.00 -34.64
CA ASP A 911 -18.58 33.70 -34.24
C ASP A 911 -18.44 34.32 -32.83
N GLY A 912 -19.46 35.05 -32.37
CA GLY A 912 -19.48 35.66 -31.04
C GLY A 912 -18.59 36.91 -30.91
N LEU A 913 -18.27 37.58 -32.02
CA LEU A 913 -17.53 38.85 -32.03
C LEU A 913 -18.44 40.01 -31.62
N ASP A 914 -17.87 41.01 -30.96
CA ASP A 914 -18.52 42.31 -30.78
C ASP A 914 -18.33 43.12 -32.06
N ALA A 915 -19.41 43.31 -32.83
CA ALA A 915 -19.38 44.01 -34.11
C ALA A 915 -18.87 45.47 -34.01
N SER A 916 -18.81 46.06 -32.81
CA SER A 916 -18.30 47.41 -32.59
C SER A 916 -16.78 47.48 -32.37
N LYS A 917 -16.10 46.35 -32.15
CA LYS A 917 -14.67 46.31 -31.82
C LYS A 917 -13.75 46.21 -33.04
N PRO A 918 -12.58 46.89 -33.03
CA PRO A 918 -11.58 46.77 -34.09
C PRO A 918 -10.66 45.56 -33.86
N TYR A 919 -10.88 44.48 -34.61
CA TYR A 919 -10.08 43.25 -34.49
C TYR A 919 -8.84 43.25 -35.41
N THR A 920 -7.78 42.60 -34.94
CA THR A 920 -6.57 42.27 -35.73
C THR A 920 -6.54 40.77 -36.02
N PRO A 921 -6.49 40.33 -37.30
CA PRO A 921 -6.48 38.92 -37.66
C PRO A 921 -5.08 38.32 -37.62
N SER A 922 -5.00 37.05 -37.24
CA SER A 922 -3.84 36.17 -37.39
C SER A 922 -4.32 34.84 -37.97
N VAL A 923 -3.61 34.34 -38.99
CA VAL A 923 -3.88 33.03 -39.59
C VAL A 923 -2.62 32.19 -39.45
N THR A 924 -2.74 31.03 -38.79
CA THR A 924 -1.63 30.07 -38.64
C THR A 924 -2.03 28.68 -39.17
N GLY A 925 -1.07 27.81 -39.42
CA GLY A 925 -1.31 26.40 -39.75
C GLY A 925 -0.09 25.54 -39.44
N LYS A 926 -0.27 24.25 -39.17
CA LYS A 926 0.84 23.32 -38.90
C LYS A 926 1.37 22.73 -40.20
N ASP A 927 2.69 22.77 -40.40
CA ASP A 927 3.35 22.10 -41.53
C ASP A 927 3.03 20.59 -41.49
N ALA A 928 2.55 20.04 -42.60
CA ALA A 928 2.05 18.66 -42.62
C ALA A 928 3.16 17.59 -42.47
N GLU A 929 4.42 17.94 -42.77
CA GLU A 929 5.57 17.04 -42.70
C GLU A 929 6.21 17.03 -41.30
N ASN A 930 6.39 18.20 -40.69
CA ASN A 930 7.17 18.36 -39.45
C ASN A 930 6.37 18.93 -38.25
N SER A 931 5.12 19.35 -38.45
CA SER A 931 4.24 19.89 -37.40
C SER A 931 4.73 21.19 -36.74
N LYS A 932 5.63 21.95 -37.37
CA LYS A 932 5.92 23.33 -36.97
C LYS A 932 4.71 24.23 -37.20
N GLU A 933 4.48 25.19 -36.31
CA GLU A 933 3.44 26.20 -36.50
C GLU A 933 3.92 27.30 -37.46
N ILE A 934 3.17 27.54 -38.53
CA ILE A 934 3.47 28.52 -39.57
C ILE A 934 2.50 29.68 -39.46
N THR A 935 3.01 30.90 -39.32
CA THR A 935 2.19 32.13 -39.33
C THR A 935 2.15 32.76 -40.72
N PHE A 936 0.96 33.11 -41.20
CA PHE A 936 0.73 33.74 -42.50
C PHE A 936 0.42 35.24 -42.36
N ALA A 937 0.73 36.03 -43.39
CA ALA A 937 0.32 37.43 -43.43
C ALA A 937 -1.21 37.53 -43.59
N ALA A 938 -1.89 38.30 -42.72
CA ALA A 938 -3.35 38.40 -42.71
C ALA A 938 -3.85 39.85 -42.67
N SER A 939 -4.92 40.15 -43.42
CA SER A 939 -5.63 41.44 -43.39
C SER A 939 -7.12 41.26 -43.13
N LEU A 940 -7.78 42.24 -42.48
CA LEU A 940 -9.21 42.20 -42.16
C LEU A 940 -9.99 43.18 -43.05
N VAL A 941 -11.09 42.72 -43.64
CA VAL A 941 -12.06 43.55 -44.36
C VAL A 941 -13.46 43.40 -43.76
N HIS A 942 -14.25 44.47 -43.77
CA HIS A 942 -15.63 44.45 -43.25
C HIS A 942 -16.65 44.44 -44.40
N GLU A 943 -17.61 43.52 -44.34
CA GLU A 943 -18.72 43.40 -45.30
C GLU A 943 -20.08 43.33 -44.60
N GLY A 944 -20.94 44.34 -44.79
CA GLY A 944 -22.30 44.36 -44.23
C GLY A 944 -22.36 44.61 -42.72
N GLY A 945 -23.58 44.68 -42.16
CA GLY A 945 -23.84 44.85 -40.72
C GLY A 945 -24.83 43.80 -40.21
N SER A 946 -25.04 43.66 -38.89
CA SER A 946 -25.89 42.59 -38.31
C SER A 946 -27.34 42.55 -38.77
N ASP A 947 -27.86 43.68 -39.28
CA ASP A 947 -29.21 43.81 -39.84
C ASP A 947 -29.29 43.46 -41.34
N SER A 948 -28.18 43.05 -41.96
CA SER A 948 -28.19 42.55 -43.33
C SER A 948 -28.89 41.20 -43.43
N GLU A 949 -29.46 40.92 -44.60
CA GLU A 949 -29.97 39.59 -44.91
C GLU A 949 -28.88 38.54 -44.69
N ALA A 950 -29.23 37.46 -43.99
CA ALA A 950 -28.32 36.37 -43.71
C ALA A 950 -27.80 35.73 -45.01
N SER A 951 -26.52 35.38 -45.01
CA SER A 951 -25.87 34.66 -46.09
C SER A 951 -26.43 33.23 -46.22
N ALA A 952 -26.17 32.61 -47.36
CA ALA A 952 -26.54 31.22 -47.58
C ALA A 952 -25.92 30.27 -46.53
N ASP A 953 -24.69 30.54 -46.10
CA ASP A 953 -23.99 29.73 -45.11
C ASP A 953 -24.59 29.91 -43.70
N GLU A 954 -25.05 31.12 -43.36
CA GLU A 954 -25.69 31.41 -42.06
C GLU A 954 -27.08 30.79 -41.97
N LYS A 955 -27.87 30.85 -43.05
CA LYS A 955 -29.18 30.19 -43.13
C LYS A 955 -29.04 28.67 -43.05
N ARG A 956 -28.03 28.12 -43.73
CA ARG A 956 -27.69 26.70 -43.69
C ARG A 956 -27.27 26.24 -42.29
N GLU A 957 -26.50 27.04 -41.56
CA GLU A 957 -26.15 26.72 -40.16
C GLU A 957 -27.39 26.59 -39.27
N LEU A 958 -28.37 27.50 -39.40
CA LEU A 958 -29.63 27.40 -38.66
C LEU A 958 -30.42 26.15 -39.07
N GLU A 959 -30.50 25.86 -40.37
CA GLU A 959 -31.16 24.67 -40.91
C GLU A 959 -30.54 23.38 -40.35
N ASP A 960 -29.21 23.25 -40.47
CA ASP A 960 -28.44 22.11 -39.98
C ASP A 960 -28.59 21.96 -38.46
N THR A 961 -28.60 23.07 -37.69
CA THR A 961 -28.77 23.05 -36.23
C THR A 961 -30.17 22.63 -35.81
N LEU A 962 -31.21 23.13 -36.49
CA LEU A 962 -32.60 22.71 -36.25
C LEU A 962 -32.81 21.24 -36.60
N GLN A 963 -32.27 20.80 -37.74
CA GLN A 963 -32.32 19.40 -38.14
C GLN A 963 -31.63 18.51 -37.11
N ALA A 964 -30.41 18.86 -36.68
CA ALA A 964 -29.70 18.12 -35.65
C ALA A 964 -30.46 18.08 -34.31
N ALA A 965 -31.15 19.17 -33.94
CA ALA A 965 -31.96 19.22 -32.74
C ALA A 965 -33.22 18.33 -32.82
N GLU A 966 -33.84 18.21 -34.01
CA GLU A 966 -34.99 17.33 -34.27
C GLU A 966 -34.60 15.84 -34.37
N GLU A 967 -33.43 15.56 -34.96
CA GLU A 967 -32.89 14.21 -35.14
C GLU A 967 -32.17 13.68 -33.89
N LEU A 968 -32.00 14.52 -32.86
CA LEU A 968 -31.39 14.10 -31.60
C LEU A 968 -32.12 12.87 -31.06
N ASP A 969 -31.39 11.75 -30.95
CA ASP A 969 -31.95 10.52 -30.42
C ASP A 969 -32.25 10.71 -28.93
N VAL A 970 -33.51 10.99 -28.65
CA VAL A 970 -33.99 11.14 -27.29
C VAL A 970 -34.50 9.82 -26.70
N THR A 971 -34.44 8.70 -27.41
CA THR A 971 -35.04 7.42 -26.95
C THR A 971 -34.41 6.85 -25.67
N GLU A 972 -33.18 7.25 -25.36
CA GLU A 972 -32.51 6.90 -24.09
C GLU A 972 -32.96 7.77 -22.90
N TYR A 973 -33.65 8.88 -23.15
CA TYR A 973 -34.11 9.80 -22.11
C TYR A 973 -35.45 9.34 -21.54
N PRO A 974 -35.71 9.55 -20.24
CA PRO A 974 -37.01 9.26 -19.62
C PRO A 974 -38.15 9.91 -20.38
N GLN A 975 -39.29 9.21 -20.44
CA GLN A 975 -40.45 9.64 -21.24
C GLN A 975 -40.90 11.08 -20.93
N VAL A 976 -40.80 11.50 -19.66
CA VAL A 976 -41.16 12.86 -19.22
C VAL A 976 -40.24 13.93 -19.82
N ILE A 977 -38.94 13.67 -19.94
CA ILE A 977 -37.94 14.62 -20.47
C ILE A 977 -38.02 14.71 -21.99
N ARG A 978 -38.24 13.57 -22.68
CA ARG A 978 -38.41 13.52 -24.14
C ARG A 978 -39.50 14.46 -24.63
N ASN A 979 -40.66 14.40 -23.98
CA ASN A 979 -41.84 15.15 -24.39
C ASN A 979 -41.62 16.67 -24.28
N ASP A 980 -40.96 17.11 -23.21
CA ASP A 980 -40.70 18.53 -22.97
C ASP A 980 -39.68 19.10 -23.96
N TYR A 981 -38.63 18.35 -24.31
CA TYR A 981 -37.63 18.75 -25.31
C TYR A 981 -38.23 18.90 -26.71
N GLN A 982 -38.99 17.88 -27.16
CA GLN A 982 -39.60 17.88 -28.50
C GLN A 982 -40.58 19.04 -28.69
N ALA A 983 -41.39 19.35 -27.67
CA ALA A 983 -42.32 20.48 -27.73
C ALA A 983 -41.60 21.83 -27.84
N ALA A 984 -40.44 21.98 -27.18
CA ALA A 984 -39.68 23.22 -27.17
C ALA A 984 -38.93 23.46 -28.49
N ILE A 985 -38.31 22.44 -29.10
CA ILE A 985 -37.65 22.58 -30.42
C ILE A 985 -38.64 22.94 -31.53
N LEU A 986 -39.83 22.32 -31.51
CA LEU A 986 -40.89 22.64 -32.48
C LEU A 986 -41.28 24.13 -32.41
N ALA A 987 -41.39 24.70 -31.21
CA ALA A 987 -41.72 26.10 -31.02
C ALA A 987 -40.65 27.06 -31.59
N VAL A 988 -39.36 26.69 -31.52
CA VAL A 988 -38.27 27.50 -32.11
C VAL A 988 -38.33 27.46 -33.64
N LYS A 989 -38.57 26.29 -34.23
CA LYS A 989 -38.71 26.11 -35.69
C LYS A 989 -39.88 26.89 -36.27
N GLU A 990 -41.01 26.94 -35.57
CA GLU A 990 -42.17 27.75 -35.98
C GLU A 990 -41.89 29.26 -35.90
N LYS A 991 -41.03 29.69 -34.97
CA LYS A 991 -40.67 31.10 -34.77
C LYS A 991 -39.60 31.60 -35.75
N TYR A 992 -38.67 30.75 -36.17
CA TYR A 992 -37.57 31.08 -37.09
C TYR A 992 -37.46 30.05 -38.23
N PRO A 993 -38.29 30.18 -39.30
CA PRO A 993 -38.23 29.25 -40.43
C PRO A 993 -36.94 29.45 -41.24
N ALA A 994 -36.20 28.36 -41.48
CA ALA A 994 -34.89 28.40 -42.14
C ALA A 994 -34.92 28.92 -43.60
N ASP A 995 -36.06 28.80 -44.29
CA ASP A 995 -36.30 29.33 -45.64
C ASP A 995 -36.81 30.79 -45.65
N GLY A 996 -36.95 31.42 -44.47
CA GLY A 996 -37.39 32.80 -44.32
C GLY A 996 -36.33 33.86 -44.67
N GLU A 997 -36.79 35.10 -44.89
CA GLU A 997 -35.93 36.28 -44.98
C GLU A 997 -35.45 36.69 -43.57
N LEU A 998 -34.51 35.90 -43.02
CA LEU A 998 -33.89 36.17 -41.72
C LEU A 998 -32.65 37.06 -41.87
N THR A 999 -32.44 37.95 -40.91
CA THR A 999 -31.19 38.70 -40.71
C THR A 999 -30.19 37.87 -39.93
N SER A 1000 -28.89 38.19 -40.02
CA SER A 1000 -27.85 37.51 -39.22
C SER A 1000 -28.15 37.57 -37.71
N ALA A 1001 -28.70 38.69 -37.21
CA ALA A 1001 -29.11 38.83 -35.81
C ALA A 1001 -30.28 37.89 -35.40
N GLN A 1002 -31.23 37.64 -36.30
CA GLN A 1002 -32.33 36.70 -36.04
C GLN A 1002 -31.84 35.25 -36.03
N ILE A 1003 -30.83 34.91 -36.84
CA ILE A 1003 -30.19 33.60 -36.81
C ILE A 1003 -29.45 33.39 -35.48
N ASP A 1004 -28.65 34.36 -35.04
CA ASP A 1004 -27.96 34.29 -33.74
C ASP A 1004 -28.95 34.10 -32.57
N ALA A 1005 -30.10 34.79 -32.60
CA ALA A 1005 -31.16 34.63 -31.62
C ALA A 1005 -31.83 33.24 -31.66
N ALA A 1006 -32.07 32.69 -32.85
CA ALA A 1006 -32.62 31.34 -33.00
C ALA A 1006 -31.66 30.27 -32.44
N LEU A 1007 -30.36 30.39 -32.72
CA LEU A 1007 -29.32 29.49 -32.19
C LEU A 1007 -29.21 29.58 -30.65
N GLU A 1008 -29.40 30.77 -30.06
CA GLU A 1008 -29.48 30.92 -28.59
C GLU A 1008 -30.68 30.19 -27.98
N GLU A 1009 -31.86 30.30 -28.60
CA GLU A 1009 -33.07 29.60 -28.13
C GLU A 1009 -32.92 28.07 -28.21
N ILE A 1010 -32.26 27.54 -29.26
CA ILE A 1010 -31.96 26.11 -29.36
C ILE A 1010 -31.01 25.67 -28.24
N ARG A 1011 -29.93 26.43 -27.99
CA ARG A 1011 -28.99 26.15 -26.89
C ARG A 1011 -29.69 26.12 -25.53
N PHE A 1012 -30.58 27.06 -25.25
CA PHE A 1012 -31.38 27.09 -24.03
C PHE A 1012 -32.19 25.80 -23.85
N VAL A 1013 -32.89 25.34 -24.89
CA VAL A 1013 -33.71 24.13 -24.86
C VAL A 1013 -32.85 22.89 -24.60
N GLN A 1014 -31.69 22.78 -25.26
CA GLN A 1014 -30.74 21.68 -25.06
C GLN A 1014 -30.12 21.67 -23.65
N ALA A 1015 -29.73 22.83 -23.12
CA ALA A 1015 -29.17 22.97 -21.77
C ALA A 1015 -30.19 22.59 -20.69
N ASN A 1016 -31.45 23.00 -20.85
CA ASN A 1016 -32.52 22.63 -19.92
C ASN A 1016 -32.79 21.12 -19.93
N MET A 1017 -32.79 20.48 -21.10
CA MET A 1017 -32.93 19.02 -21.22
C MET A 1017 -31.82 18.27 -20.48
N LYS A 1018 -30.55 18.66 -20.68
CA LYS A 1018 -29.40 18.06 -19.98
C LYS A 1018 -29.52 18.20 -18.46
N THR A 1019 -29.96 19.36 -17.99
CA THR A 1019 -30.17 19.63 -16.56
C THR A 1019 -31.23 18.72 -15.95
N LEU A 1020 -32.34 18.49 -16.67
CA LEU A 1020 -33.40 17.57 -16.24
C LEU A 1020 -32.92 16.12 -16.25
N LEU A 1021 -32.14 15.72 -17.27
CA LEU A 1021 -31.60 14.37 -17.37
C LEU A 1021 -30.63 14.08 -16.23
N ALA A 1022 -29.66 14.96 -15.97
CA ALA A 1022 -28.65 14.76 -14.92
C ALA A 1022 -29.29 14.51 -13.54
N LYS A 1023 -30.31 15.31 -13.18
CA LYS A 1023 -31.07 15.12 -11.93
C LYS A 1023 -31.78 13.77 -11.89
N PHE A 1024 -32.35 13.34 -13.01
CA PHE A 1024 -33.03 12.05 -13.10
C PHE A 1024 -32.06 10.88 -13.01
N THR A 1025 -30.94 10.92 -13.74
CA THR A 1025 -29.92 9.88 -13.76
C THR A 1025 -29.30 9.69 -12.38
N GLU A 1026 -28.88 10.77 -11.71
CA GLU A 1026 -28.33 10.72 -10.34
C GLU A 1026 -29.31 10.07 -9.36
N ALA A 1027 -30.59 10.44 -9.46
CA ALA A 1027 -31.65 9.87 -8.64
C ALA A 1027 -31.88 8.37 -8.89
N LYS A 1028 -31.79 7.95 -10.17
CA LYS A 1028 -31.97 6.57 -10.60
C LYS A 1028 -30.78 5.69 -10.23
N GLU A 1029 -29.55 6.14 -10.47
CA GLU A 1029 -28.33 5.43 -10.10
C GLU A 1029 -28.26 5.24 -8.58
N ALA A 1030 -28.54 6.29 -7.80
CA ALA A 1030 -28.59 6.17 -6.34
C ALA A 1030 -29.59 5.08 -5.89
N LEU A 1031 -30.76 5.00 -6.54
CA LEU A 1031 -31.77 3.98 -6.26
C LEU A 1031 -31.32 2.56 -6.64
N GLU A 1032 -30.73 2.39 -7.83
CA GLU A 1032 -30.24 1.11 -8.34
C GLU A 1032 -29.06 0.57 -7.51
N GLN A 1033 -28.17 1.46 -7.08
CA GLN A 1033 -27.08 1.13 -6.17
C GLN A 1033 -27.57 0.66 -4.80
N ALA A 1034 -28.54 1.39 -4.24
CA ALA A 1034 -29.21 0.97 -3.02
C ALA A 1034 -29.93 -0.38 -3.19
N LEU A 1035 -30.53 -0.64 -4.36
CA LEU A 1035 -31.17 -1.91 -4.69
C LEU A 1035 -30.16 -3.06 -4.78
N LEU A 1036 -28.99 -2.86 -5.39
CA LEU A 1036 -28.00 -3.91 -5.50
C LEU A 1036 -27.46 -4.34 -4.14
N LEU A 1037 -27.14 -3.37 -3.27
CA LEU A 1037 -26.70 -3.64 -1.90
C LEU A 1037 -27.80 -4.39 -1.12
N ALA A 1038 -29.03 -3.88 -1.19
CA ALA A 1038 -30.19 -4.49 -0.57
C ALA A 1038 -30.49 -5.89 -1.12
N LYS A 1039 -30.25 -6.16 -2.39
CA LYS A 1039 -30.43 -7.49 -2.99
C LYS A 1039 -29.47 -8.52 -2.40
N LYS A 1040 -28.19 -8.15 -2.17
CA LYS A 1040 -27.23 -9.00 -1.44
C LYS A 1040 -27.71 -9.30 -0.02
N THR A 1041 -28.27 -8.30 0.66
CA THR A 1041 -28.90 -8.46 1.99
C THR A 1041 -30.12 -9.41 1.93
N LEU A 1042 -30.95 -9.31 0.88
CA LEU A 1042 -32.13 -10.16 0.64
C LEU A 1042 -31.75 -11.63 0.35
N ASP A 1043 -30.77 -11.86 -0.54
CA ASP A 1043 -30.29 -13.17 -0.96
C ASP A 1043 -29.58 -13.93 0.18
N GLY A 1044 -28.98 -13.20 1.13
CA GLY A 1044 -28.41 -13.76 2.36
C GLY A 1044 -29.44 -14.38 3.31
N GLY A 1045 -30.74 -14.12 3.10
CA GLY A 1045 -31.85 -14.75 3.79
C GLY A 1045 -32.04 -14.37 5.27
N LYS A 1046 -33.24 -14.65 5.79
CA LYS A 1046 -33.68 -14.33 7.16
C LYS A 1046 -32.98 -15.14 8.27
N GLU A 1047 -31.99 -15.98 7.95
CA GLU A 1047 -31.46 -17.00 8.88
C GLU A 1047 -30.88 -16.37 10.17
N ALA A 1048 -31.71 -16.36 11.23
CA ALA A 1048 -31.42 -16.01 12.62
C ALA A 1048 -30.73 -14.65 12.93
N ARG A 1049 -30.54 -13.76 11.95
CA ARG A 1049 -29.75 -12.51 12.12
C ARG A 1049 -30.55 -11.24 12.42
N TYR A 1050 -31.83 -11.15 12.02
CA TYR A 1050 -32.61 -9.91 12.08
C TYR A 1050 -34.00 -10.11 12.71
N SER A 1051 -34.58 -9.03 13.27
CA SER A 1051 -35.95 -9.08 13.80
C SER A 1051 -36.95 -9.26 12.66
N LYS A 1052 -38.10 -9.88 12.95
CA LYS A 1052 -39.15 -10.09 11.94
C LYS A 1052 -39.67 -8.76 11.39
N ASP A 1053 -39.87 -7.77 12.25
CA ASP A 1053 -40.46 -6.48 11.86
C ASP A 1053 -39.47 -5.66 11.02
N ASP A 1054 -38.18 -5.67 11.34
CA ASP A 1054 -37.15 -4.96 10.58
C ASP A 1054 -36.94 -5.60 9.19
N TRP A 1055 -36.98 -6.93 9.13
CA TRP A 1055 -36.87 -7.68 7.87
C TRP A 1055 -38.10 -7.49 6.96
N ASP A 1056 -39.31 -7.58 7.53
CA ASP A 1056 -40.54 -7.43 6.77
C ASP A 1056 -40.69 -5.96 6.25
N ASN A 1057 -40.23 -4.97 7.03
CA ASN A 1057 -40.14 -3.57 6.60
C ASN A 1057 -39.12 -3.37 5.46
N PHE A 1058 -37.91 -3.92 5.61
CA PHE A 1058 -36.87 -3.87 4.58
C PHE A 1058 -37.33 -4.49 3.26
N THR A 1059 -37.90 -5.70 3.30
CA THR A 1059 -38.37 -6.39 2.09
C THR A 1059 -39.53 -5.67 1.39
N THR A 1060 -40.37 -4.96 2.14
CA THR A 1060 -41.45 -4.13 1.57
C THR A 1060 -40.88 -2.94 0.82
N ILE A 1061 -39.93 -2.22 1.43
CA ILE A 1061 -39.29 -1.05 0.83
C ILE A 1061 -38.42 -1.45 -0.37
N TYR A 1062 -37.74 -2.60 -0.29
CA TYR A 1062 -36.99 -3.17 -1.41
C TYR A 1062 -37.89 -3.38 -2.65
N ARG A 1063 -39.09 -3.96 -2.49
CA ARG A 1063 -40.04 -4.15 -3.61
C ARG A 1063 -40.57 -2.85 -4.18
N GLN A 1064 -40.78 -1.84 -3.33
CA GLN A 1064 -41.20 -0.51 -3.78
C GLN A 1064 -40.09 0.17 -4.59
N ALA A 1065 -38.85 0.07 -4.14
CA ALA A 1065 -37.67 0.54 -4.86
C ALA A 1065 -37.49 -0.19 -6.20
N GLU A 1066 -37.69 -1.52 -6.22
CA GLU A 1066 -37.57 -2.34 -7.44
C GLU A 1066 -38.62 -1.95 -8.49
N ALA A 1067 -39.86 -1.67 -8.06
CA ALA A 1067 -40.90 -1.18 -8.96
C ALA A 1067 -40.61 0.24 -9.48
N ALA A 1068 -40.10 1.13 -8.62
CA ALA A 1068 -39.78 2.51 -8.99
C ALA A 1068 -38.60 2.61 -9.96
N ALA A 1069 -37.60 1.73 -9.84
CA ALA A 1069 -36.47 1.67 -10.77
C ALA A 1069 -36.89 1.33 -12.21
N ALA A 1070 -38.05 0.68 -12.39
CA ALA A 1070 -38.60 0.31 -13.68
C ALA A 1070 -39.63 1.31 -14.25
N ASP A 1071 -39.95 2.41 -13.54
CA ASP A 1071 -40.97 3.38 -13.95
C ASP A 1071 -40.35 4.65 -14.53
N GLU A 1072 -40.34 4.75 -15.86
CA GLU A 1072 -39.79 5.88 -16.62
C GLU A 1072 -40.68 7.16 -16.59
N SER A 1073 -41.82 7.11 -15.90
CA SER A 1073 -42.74 8.26 -15.75
C SER A 1073 -42.52 9.06 -14.47
N LEU A 1074 -41.74 8.54 -13.51
CA LEU A 1074 -41.44 9.20 -12.25
C LEU A 1074 -40.46 10.37 -12.43
N SER A 1075 -40.51 11.34 -11.53
CA SER A 1075 -39.54 12.43 -11.46
C SER A 1075 -38.30 12.07 -10.62
N ALA A 1076 -37.20 12.80 -10.81
CA ALA A 1076 -35.98 12.66 -10.01
C ALA A 1076 -36.23 12.73 -8.48
N ASP A 1077 -37.08 13.66 -8.04
CA ASP A 1077 -37.43 13.83 -6.62
C ASP A 1077 -38.16 12.62 -6.03
N GLU A 1078 -38.96 11.92 -6.84
CA GLU A 1078 -39.68 10.72 -6.42
C GLU A 1078 -38.73 9.53 -6.26
N LEU A 1079 -37.78 9.37 -7.18
CA LEU A 1079 -36.73 8.33 -7.11
C LEU A 1079 -35.83 8.51 -5.88
N LEU A 1080 -35.35 9.73 -5.60
CA LEU A 1080 -34.49 10.02 -4.44
C LEU A 1080 -35.16 9.74 -3.09
N ARG A 1081 -36.46 10.02 -2.98
CA ARG A 1081 -37.25 9.72 -1.76
C ARG A 1081 -37.35 8.21 -1.51
N ILE A 1082 -37.52 7.43 -2.57
CA ILE A 1082 -37.61 5.97 -2.49
C ILE A 1082 -36.23 5.36 -2.17
N CYS A 1083 -35.16 5.86 -2.80
CA CYS A 1083 -33.78 5.48 -2.51
C CYS A 1083 -33.41 5.71 -1.04
N SER A 1084 -33.66 6.92 -0.52
CA SER A 1084 -33.39 7.27 0.88
C SER A 1084 -34.11 6.36 1.87
N SER A 1085 -35.32 5.92 1.51
CA SER A 1085 -36.12 4.99 2.32
C SER A 1085 -35.52 3.59 2.33
N LEU A 1086 -35.00 3.11 1.20
CA LEU A 1086 -34.34 1.80 1.07
C LEU A 1086 -33.04 1.73 1.87
N ILE A 1087 -32.15 2.71 1.71
CA ILE A 1087 -30.88 2.80 2.45
C ILE A 1087 -31.14 2.82 3.96
N SER A 1088 -32.11 3.61 4.41
CA SER A 1088 -32.49 3.69 5.82
C SER A 1088 -33.06 2.38 6.39
N ALA A 1089 -33.71 1.58 5.55
CA ALA A 1089 -34.25 0.28 5.92
C ALA A 1089 -33.16 -0.80 5.97
N GLU A 1090 -32.20 -0.75 5.04
CA GLU A 1090 -31.07 -1.69 4.97
C GLU A 1090 -30.04 -1.47 6.08
N GLN A 1091 -29.69 -0.21 6.39
CA GLN A 1091 -28.74 0.11 7.46
C GLN A 1091 -29.21 -0.36 8.85
N LYS A 1092 -30.52 -0.55 9.03
CA LYS A 1092 -31.07 -1.15 10.25
C LYS A 1092 -30.82 -2.66 10.37
N LEU A 1093 -30.45 -3.33 9.27
CA LEU A 1093 -30.13 -4.76 9.23
C LEU A 1093 -28.64 -5.05 9.45
N LEU A 1094 -27.70 -4.29 8.88
CA LEU A 1094 -26.28 -4.71 8.77
C LEU A 1094 -25.42 -4.47 10.03
N ASN A 1095 -24.87 -5.56 10.62
CA ASN A 1095 -23.65 -5.52 11.44
C ASN A 1095 -22.86 -6.86 11.30
N PRO A 1096 -21.81 -6.94 10.45
CA PRO A 1096 -21.02 -8.17 10.23
C PRO A 1096 -19.62 -8.22 10.90
N PRO A 1097 -18.99 -9.43 11.01
CA PRO A 1097 -17.68 -9.68 11.61
C PRO A 1097 -16.48 -9.40 10.68
N GLN A 1098 -15.29 -9.23 11.28
CA GLN A 1098 -14.09 -8.69 10.64
C GLN A 1098 -13.07 -9.73 10.16
N ILE A 1099 -12.40 -9.38 9.04
CA ILE A 1099 -11.16 -9.97 8.51
C ILE A 1099 -9.94 -9.23 9.13
N LEU A 1100 -8.80 -9.92 9.20
CA LEU A 1100 -7.54 -9.54 9.84
C LEU A 1100 -7.06 -8.11 9.47
N PRO A 1101 -6.44 -7.37 10.42
CA PRO A 1101 -6.23 -5.94 10.31
C PRO A 1101 -4.98 -5.52 9.50
N PRO A 1102 -5.05 -4.38 8.76
CA PRO A 1102 -3.93 -3.72 8.10
C PRO A 1102 -2.87 -3.15 9.08
N PRO A 1103 -1.73 -2.63 8.59
CA PRO A 1103 -0.80 -1.85 9.41
C PRO A 1103 -1.54 -0.78 10.24
N PRO A 1104 -1.19 -0.60 11.52
CA PRO A 1104 -2.02 0.18 12.43
C PRO A 1104 -1.97 1.69 12.11
N LYS A 1105 -3.12 2.25 11.72
CA LYS A 1105 -3.41 3.71 11.78
C LYS A 1105 -3.54 4.23 13.23
N VAL A 1106 -3.43 3.35 14.22
CA VAL A 1106 -3.62 3.64 15.65
C VAL A 1106 -2.26 3.77 16.33
N LYS A 1107 -2.00 4.90 17.01
CA LYS A 1107 -0.76 5.21 17.70
C LYS A 1107 -0.91 5.03 19.22
N LYS A 1108 0.13 4.50 19.88
CA LYS A 1108 0.21 4.45 21.35
C LYS A 1108 0.15 5.87 21.91
N ASN A 1109 -0.47 6.04 23.07
CA ASN A 1109 -0.67 7.33 23.76
C ASN A 1109 -1.56 8.36 23.03
N LYS A 1110 -2.22 8.00 21.92
CA LYS A 1110 -3.23 8.85 21.29
C LYS A 1110 -4.64 8.47 21.75
N THR A 1111 -5.52 9.46 21.84
CA THR A 1111 -6.94 9.31 22.21
C THR A 1111 -7.81 9.30 20.96
N TYR A 1112 -8.79 8.40 20.93
CA TYR A 1112 -9.72 8.21 19.82
C TYR A 1112 -11.17 8.23 20.30
N ASP A 1113 -12.05 8.79 19.47
CA ASP A 1113 -13.47 8.91 19.76
C ASP A 1113 -14.25 7.76 19.12
N ILE A 1114 -14.73 6.82 19.93
CA ILE A 1114 -15.47 5.65 19.45
C ILE A 1114 -16.86 5.65 20.08
N GLY A 1115 -17.88 5.86 19.22
CA GLY A 1115 -19.25 6.10 19.66
C GLY A 1115 -19.30 7.34 20.57
N ASP A 1116 -19.91 7.20 21.74
CA ASP A 1116 -20.02 8.28 22.73
C ASP A 1116 -18.76 8.47 23.60
N TYR A 1117 -17.72 7.63 23.51
CA TYR A 1117 -16.63 7.56 24.49
C TYR A 1117 -15.25 7.92 23.92
N HIS A 1118 -14.39 8.47 24.77
CA HIS A 1118 -12.98 8.74 24.46
C HIS A 1118 -12.09 7.58 24.96
N TYR A 1119 -11.21 7.06 24.11
CA TYR A 1119 -10.31 5.94 24.43
C TYR A 1119 -8.85 6.28 24.17
N LEU A 1120 -8.02 6.24 25.21
CA LEU A 1120 -6.56 6.36 25.11
C LEU A 1120 -5.94 4.99 24.87
N VAL A 1121 -5.15 4.86 23.81
CA VAL A 1121 -4.39 3.62 23.51
C VAL A 1121 -3.21 3.52 24.45
N THR A 1122 -3.21 2.51 25.32
CA THR A 1122 -2.14 2.31 26.29
C THR A 1122 -1.05 1.35 25.82
N ASP A 1123 -1.41 0.38 24.97
CA ASP A 1123 -0.47 -0.63 24.46
C ASP A 1123 -1.02 -1.21 23.15
N LEU A 1124 -0.27 -1.07 22.05
CA LEU A 1124 -0.63 -1.58 20.72
C LEU A 1124 -0.46 -3.09 20.60
N VAL A 1125 0.52 -3.66 21.31
CA VAL A 1125 0.84 -5.10 21.27
C VAL A 1125 -0.16 -5.89 22.10
N LYS A 1126 -0.45 -5.42 23.32
CA LYS A 1126 -1.45 -6.02 24.20
C LYS A 1126 -2.88 -5.63 23.84
N GLN A 1127 -3.03 -4.70 22.89
CA GLN A 1127 -4.31 -4.14 22.46
C GLN A 1127 -5.13 -3.68 23.66
N THR A 1128 -4.58 -2.75 24.44
CA THR A 1128 -5.27 -2.23 25.63
C THR A 1128 -5.55 -0.74 25.51
N VAL A 1129 -6.70 -0.33 26.07
CA VAL A 1129 -7.11 1.07 26.13
C VAL A 1129 -7.61 1.45 27.51
N THR A 1130 -7.51 2.75 27.80
CA THR A 1130 -8.17 3.41 28.93
C THR A 1130 -9.34 4.24 28.40
N VAL A 1131 -10.55 4.06 28.96
CA VAL A 1131 -11.64 5.01 28.68
C VAL A 1131 -11.41 6.29 29.48
N THR A 1132 -11.20 7.40 28.79
CA THR A 1132 -10.83 8.69 29.38
C THR A 1132 -12.00 9.64 29.54
N GLY A 1133 -13.15 9.35 28.92
CA GLY A 1133 -14.38 10.09 29.15
C GLY A 1133 -15.45 9.83 28.10
N THR A 1134 -16.33 10.82 27.89
CA THR A 1134 -17.41 10.77 26.91
C THR A 1134 -17.63 12.14 26.26
N LYS A 1135 -17.90 12.14 24.95
CA LYS A 1135 -18.32 13.34 24.22
C LYS A 1135 -19.79 13.70 24.48
N ASN A 1136 -20.58 12.73 24.97
CA ASN A 1136 -22.02 12.88 25.19
C ASN A 1136 -22.33 13.04 26.69
N ALA A 1137 -22.31 14.30 27.16
CA ALA A 1137 -22.73 14.65 28.52
C ALA A 1137 -24.22 14.34 28.81
N GLY A 1138 -25.00 14.01 27.78
CA GLY A 1138 -26.42 13.68 27.82
C GLY A 1138 -26.75 12.28 28.35
N LEU A 1139 -25.76 11.39 28.44
CA LEU A 1139 -26.01 9.97 28.70
C LEU A 1139 -26.73 9.70 30.03
N SER A 1140 -27.91 9.08 29.93
CA SER A 1140 -28.69 8.65 31.09
C SER A 1140 -28.15 7.35 31.69
N LYS A 1141 -27.35 6.58 30.94
CA LYS A 1141 -26.70 5.34 31.36
C LYS A 1141 -25.28 5.28 30.77
N ILE A 1142 -24.28 5.09 31.63
CA ILE A 1142 -22.88 4.91 31.22
C ILE A 1142 -22.61 3.41 31.12
N VAL A 1143 -22.17 2.95 29.95
CA VAL A 1143 -21.83 1.55 29.65
C VAL A 1143 -20.40 1.50 29.12
N ILE A 1144 -19.48 1.14 30.00
CA ILE A 1144 -18.08 0.90 29.64
C ILE A 1144 -17.98 -0.55 29.20
N LEU A 1145 -17.61 -0.75 27.94
CA LEU A 1145 -17.55 -2.06 27.31
C LEU A 1145 -16.40 -2.91 27.85
N ASP A 1146 -16.46 -4.21 27.59
CA ASP A 1146 -15.39 -5.16 27.89
C ASP A 1146 -14.18 -4.90 26.99
N GLN A 1147 -14.47 -4.54 25.74
CA GLN A 1147 -13.53 -4.28 24.66
C GLN A 1147 -14.16 -3.27 23.68
N VAL A 1148 -13.33 -2.57 22.92
CA VAL A 1148 -13.75 -1.58 21.92
C VAL A 1148 -12.97 -1.84 20.63
N LYS A 1149 -13.62 -1.67 19.48
CA LYS A 1149 -12.98 -1.72 18.18
C LYS A 1149 -12.47 -0.32 17.82
N LEU A 1150 -11.18 -0.16 17.52
CA LEU A 1150 -10.60 1.13 17.12
C LEU A 1150 -10.55 1.28 15.59
N LEU A 1151 -10.02 2.42 15.11
CA LEU A 1151 -9.95 2.80 13.69
C LEU A 1151 -9.08 1.86 12.84
N ASP A 1152 -8.14 1.13 13.46
CA ASP A 1152 -7.37 0.04 12.81
C ASP A 1152 -8.18 -1.25 12.63
N GLY A 1153 -9.45 -1.23 13.02
CA GLY A 1153 -10.31 -2.40 13.04
C GLY A 1153 -9.93 -3.43 14.10
N LYS A 1154 -8.94 -3.21 14.97
CA LYS A 1154 -8.59 -4.18 16.02
C LYS A 1154 -9.45 -3.98 17.26
N THR A 1155 -9.65 -5.06 18.00
CA THR A 1155 -10.40 -5.04 19.26
C THR A 1155 -9.45 -4.85 20.43
N TYR A 1156 -9.56 -3.69 21.10
CA TYR A 1156 -8.78 -3.35 22.28
C TYR A 1156 -9.56 -3.64 23.56
N GLN A 1157 -8.90 -4.27 24.52
CA GLN A 1157 -9.45 -4.55 25.84
C GLN A 1157 -9.49 -3.26 26.67
N VAL A 1158 -10.66 -2.92 27.22
CA VAL A 1158 -10.80 -1.77 28.12
C VAL A 1158 -10.32 -2.18 29.50
N THR A 1159 -9.10 -1.78 29.87
CA THR A 1159 -8.44 -2.22 31.11
C THR A 1159 -8.53 -1.19 32.23
N GLU A 1160 -8.74 0.09 31.91
CA GLU A 1160 -8.87 1.14 32.92
C GLU A 1160 -10.01 2.13 32.59
N VAL A 1161 -10.67 2.60 33.65
CA VAL A 1161 -11.45 3.84 33.61
C VAL A 1161 -10.55 4.95 34.11
N GLY A 1162 -10.22 5.92 33.25
CA GLY A 1162 -9.28 6.99 33.53
C GLY A 1162 -9.67 7.83 34.75
N SER A 1163 -8.68 8.50 35.33
CA SER A 1163 -8.96 9.46 36.41
C SER A 1163 -9.81 10.61 35.89
N LYS A 1164 -10.84 10.99 36.66
CA LYS A 1164 -11.84 12.02 36.30
C LYS A 1164 -12.66 11.74 35.03
N ALA A 1165 -12.62 10.52 34.47
CA ALA A 1165 -13.22 10.24 33.16
C ALA A 1165 -14.70 10.67 33.01
N PHE A 1166 -15.50 10.49 34.05
CA PHE A 1166 -16.92 10.88 34.10
C PHE A 1166 -17.20 11.83 35.27
N LEU A 1167 -16.22 12.67 35.62
CA LEU A 1167 -16.37 13.69 36.65
C LEU A 1167 -17.55 14.62 36.29
N ASN A 1168 -18.41 14.90 37.27
CA ASN A 1168 -19.58 15.78 37.12
C ASN A 1168 -20.64 15.29 36.11
N HIS A 1169 -20.73 14.00 35.80
CA HIS A 1169 -21.73 13.51 34.84
C HIS A 1169 -23.15 13.55 35.43
N LYS A 1170 -23.86 14.67 35.18
CA LYS A 1170 -25.11 15.02 35.90
C LYS A 1170 -26.30 14.10 35.60
N LYS A 1171 -26.38 13.54 34.38
CA LYS A 1171 -27.58 12.81 33.90
C LYS A 1171 -27.52 11.29 34.09
N ALA A 1172 -26.35 10.70 34.35
CA ALA A 1172 -26.19 9.25 34.39
C ALA A 1172 -26.86 8.67 35.65
N ASN A 1173 -27.91 7.87 35.45
CA ASN A 1173 -28.65 7.21 36.52
C ASN A 1173 -28.08 5.83 36.86
N SER A 1174 -27.32 5.22 35.95
CA SER A 1174 -26.68 3.93 36.16
C SER A 1174 -25.36 3.80 35.41
N ILE A 1175 -24.44 3.03 35.99
CA ILE A 1175 -23.14 2.67 35.41
C ILE A 1175 -23.05 1.15 35.28
N GLN A 1176 -22.54 0.70 34.15
CA GLN A 1176 -22.08 -0.66 33.93
C GLN A 1176 -20.62 -0.64 33.47
N ILE A 1177 -19.74 -1.36 34.16
CA ILE A 1177 -18.31 -1.47 33.81
C ILE A 1177 -18.02 -2.89 33.34
N GLY A 1178 -17.29 -3.00 32.22
CA GLY A 1178 -16.95 -4.24 31.56
C GLY A 1178 -16.09 -5.22 32.37
N LYS A 1179 -15.99 -6.45 31.87
CA LYS A 1179 -15.37 -7.61 32.55
C LYS A 1179 -13.84 -7.51 32.68
N ASN A 1180 -13.19 -6.73 31.82
CA ASN A 1180 -11.73 -6.66 31.70
C ASN A 1180 -11.08 -5.53 32.52
N VAL A 1181 -11.87 -4.57 33.00
CA VAL A 1181 -11.36 -3.39 33.70
C VAL A 1181 -10.64 -3.78 35.00
N GLU A 1182 -9.35 -3.50 35.06
CA GLU A 1182 -8.47 -3.78 36.20
C GLU A 1182 -8.45 -2.63 37.21
N LYS A 1183 -8.68 -1.41 36.73
CA LYS A 1183 -8.59 -0.19 37.56
C LYS A 1183 -9.69 0.80 37.25
N ILE A 1184 -10.24 1.39 38.32
CA ILE A 1184 -11.10 2.58 38.25
C ILE A 1184 -10.30 3.73 38.83
N GLY A 1185 -10.03 4.76 38.02
CA GLY A 1185 -9.19 5.90 38.35
C GLY A 1185 -9.73 6.78 39.49
N ALA A 1186 -8.88 7.68 39.97
CA ALA A 1186 -9.28 8.62 41.00
C ALA A 1186 -10.35 9.57 40.46
N GLN A 1187 -11.40 9.83 41.26
CA GLN A 1187 -12.53 10.69 40.89
C GLN A 1187 -13.28 10.29 39.60
N ALA A 1188 -13.10 9.06 39.10
CA ALA A 1188 -13.64 8.62 37.81
C ALA A 1188 -15.15 8.88 37.64
N PHE A 1189 -15.95 8.75 38.70
CA PHE A 1189 -17.40 9.02 38.68
C PHE A 1189 -17.81 10.05 39.75
N SER A 1190 -16.90 10.92 40.18
CA SER A 1190 -17.18 11.88 41.25
C SER A 1190 -18.24 12.89 40.81
N ASN A 1191 -19.12 13.25 41.76
CA ASN A 1191 -20.15 14.28 41.62
C ASN A 1191 -21.17 13.97 40.51
N CYS A 1192 -21.64 12.72 40.46
CA CYS A 1192 -22.71 12.24 39.59
C CYS A 1192 -24.05 12.20 40.36
N PRO A 1193 -24.79 13.32 40.48
CA PRO A 1193 -25.94 13.43 41.37
C PRO A 1193 -27.13 12.55 40.99
N ALA A 1194 -27.29 12.16 39.72
CA ALA A 1194 -28.37 11.29 39.27
C ALA A 1194 -28.08 9.79 39.47
N LEU A 1195 -26.83 9.42 39.75
CA LEU A 1195 -26.38 8.04 39.76
C LEU A 1195 -27.03 7.26 40.90
N LYS A 1196 -27.79 6.21 40.57
CA LYS A 1196 -28.51 5.36 41.53
C LYS A 1196 -27.87 4.00 41.74
N LYS A 1197 -27.21 3.46 40.71
CA LYS A 1197 -26.67 2.09 40.70
C LYS A 1197 -25.39 2.00 39.87
N ALA A 1198 -24.37 1.31 40.38
CA ALA A 1198 -23.18 0.93 39.63
C ALA A 1198 -23.01 -0.60 39.64
N VAL A 1199 -22.80 -1.20 38.46
CA VAL A 1199 -22.54 -2.63 38.29
C VAL A 1199 -21.16 -2.80 37.69
N ILE A 1200 -20.20 -3.23 38.49
CA ILE A 1200 -18.83 -3.47 38.07
C ILE A 1200 -18.72 -4.96 37.74
N ARG A 1201 -18.93 -5.29 36.45
CA ARG A 1201 -18.91 -6.68 35.95
C ARG A 1201 -17.50 -7.26 35.92
N SER A 1202 -16.49 -6.41 36.04
CA SER A 1202 -15.09 -6.80 36.06
C SER A 1202 -14.80 -8.01 36.96
N THR A 1203 -14.13 -9.01 36.37
CA THR A 1203 -13.55 -10.15 37.08
C THR A 1203 -12.09 -9.90 37.46
N ARG A 1204 -11.45 -8.89 36.83
CA ARG A 1204 -10.03 -8.54 36.96
C ARG A 1204 -9.76 -7.33 37.86
N LEU A 1205 -10.79 -6.58 38.27
CA LEU A 1205 -10.65 -5.34 39.03
C LEU A 1205 -9.77 -5.54 40.27
N ALA A 1206 -8.62 -4.86 40.28
CA ALA A 1206 -7.62 -4.88 41.34
C ALA A 1206 -7.67 -3.59 42.18
N GLU A 1207 -8.04 -2.46 41.58
CA GLU A 1207 -8.02 -1.15 42.25
C GLU A 1207 -9.26 -0.28 41.98
N ILE A 1208 -9.77 0.36 43.04
CA ILE A 1208 -10.71 1.49 42.97
C ILE A 1208 -10.00 2.73 43.54
N GLY A 1209 -9.86 3.78 42.75
CA GLY A 1209 -9.13 5.00 43.09
C GLY A 1209 -9.76 5.83 44.20
N GLY A 1210 -8.98 6.77 44.72
CA GLY A 1210 -9.47 7.73 45.73
C GLY A 1210 -10.63 8.57 45.18
N LYS A 1211 -11.66 8.81 46.00
CA LYS A 1211 -12.85 9.60 45.62
C LYS A 1211 -13.58 9.10 44.35
N ALA A 1212 -13.41 7.84 43.94
CA ALA A 1212 -13.98 7.32 42.68
C ALA A 1212 -15.50 7.55 42.54
N PHE A 1213 -16.27 7.43 43.62
CA PHE A 1213 -17.72 7.69 43.71
C PHE A 1213 -18.04 8.79 44.73
N TYR A 1214 -17.24 9.86 44.74
CA TYR A 1214 -17.35 10.94 45.72
C TYR A 1214 -18.54 11.87 45.40
N LYS A 1215 -19.35 12.20 46.41
CA LYS A 1215 -20.55 13.06 46.30
C LYS A 1215 -21.65 12.52 45.37
N ASP A 1216 -21.69 11.21 45.13
CA ASP A 1216 -22.78 10.57 44.37
C ASP A 1216 -24.01 10.31 45.26
N LYS A 1217 -24.68 11.40 45.65
CA LYS A 1217 -25.70 11.43 46.71
C LYS A 1217 -26.83 10.40 46.57
N ASN A 1218 -27.15 10.01 45.34
CA ASN A 1218 -28.23 9.08 45.04
C ASN A 1218 -27.77 7.63 44.83
N LEU A 1219 -26.47 7.33 44.92
CA LEU A 1219 -25.93 6.01 44.64
C LEU A 1219 -26.28 5.06 45.78
N LYS A 1220 -27.26 4.19 45.54
CA LYS A 1220 -27.84 3.27 46.52
C LYS A 1220 -27.22 1.88 46.48
N SER A 1221 -26.62 1.48 45.36
CA SER A 1221 -26.07 0.13 45.19
C SER A 1221 -24.84 0.11 44.30
N ILE A 1222 -23.79 -0.56 44.76
CA ILE A 1222 -22.61 -0.90 43.95
C ILE A 1222 -22.42 -2.41 44.02
N GLU A 1223 -22.41 -3.07 42.87
CA GLU A 1223 -22.10 -4.49 42.75
C GLU A 1223 -20.69 -4.68 42.19
N ILE A 1224 -19.83 -5.38 42.93
CA ILE A 1224 -18.45 -5.69 42.54
C ILE A 1224 -18.36 -7.20 42.32
N LYS A 1225 -18.08 -7.65 41.08
CA LYS A 1225 -17.94 -9.07 40.77
C LYS A 1225 -16.52 -9.62 40.93
N SER A 1226 -15.50 -8.76 40.93
CA SER A 1226 -14.10 -9.17 40.98
C SER A 1226 -13.73 -9.91 42.26
N LYS A 1227 -12.94 -10.98 42.11
CA LYS A 1227 -12.29 -11.70 43.23
C LYS A 1227 -10.83 -11.26 43.43
N LYS A 1228 -10.34 -10.31 42.64
CA LYS A 1228 -8.95 -9.81 42.59
C LYS A 1228 -8.77 -8.41 43.20
N LEU A 1229 -9.78 -7.81 43.84
CA LEU A 1229 -9.68 -6.45 44.40
C LEU A 1229 -8.70 -6.41 45.58
N LYS A 1230 -7.64 -5.61 45.43
CA LYS A 1230 -6.56 -5.45 46.42
C LYS A 1230 -6.59 -4.08 47.08
N LYS A 1231 -6.99 -3.04 46.36
CA LYS A 1231 -6.87 -1.64 46.82
C LYS A 1231 -8.16 -0.84 46.59
N VAL A 1232 -8.54 -0.06 47.61
CA VAL A 1232 -9.62 0.92 47.53
C VAL A 1232 -9.14 2.22 48.16
N GLY A 1233 -9.18 3.29 47.38
CA GLY A 1233 -8.65 4.60 47.75
C GLY A 1233 -9.44 5.30 48.85
N LYS A 1234 -8.80 6.29 49.48
CA LYS A 1234 -9.42 7.10 50.54
C LYS A 1234 -10.67 7.82 49.98
N ASN A 1235 -11.75 7.82 50.76
CA ASN A 1235 -13.01 8.49 50.43
C ASN A 1235 -13.69 8.01 49.14
N ALA A 1236 -13.37 6.82 48.62
CA ALA A 1236 -13.96 6.28 47.40
C ALA A 1236 -15.50 6.34 47.37
N PHE A 1237 -16.18 6.22 48.52
CA PHE A 1237 -17.64 6.24 48.62
C PHE A 1237 -18.18 7.40 49.48
N LYS A 1238 -17.38 8.44 49.74
CA LYS A 1238 -17.81 9.55 50.60
C LYS A 1238 -18.87 10.41 49.91
N GLY A 1239 -19.99 10.65 50.58
CA GLY A 1239 -21.11 11.41 50.01
C GLY A 1239 -22.03 10.59 49.10
N THR A 1240 -21.97 9.25 49.19
CA THR A 1240 -22.96 8.33 48.62
C THR A 1240 -24.21 8.23 49.50
N ALA A 1241 -25.27 7.54 49.05
CA ALA A 1241 -26.51 7.42 49.81
C ALA A 1241 -26.29 6.77 51.19
N ALA A 1242 -27.03 7.23 52.21
CA ALA A 1242 -26.86 6.78 53.60
C ALA A 1242 -26.96 5.24 53.75
N LYS A 1243 -27.89 4.60 53.04
CA LYS A 1243 -28.12 3.15 53.05
C LYS A 1243 -27.46 2.44 51.85
N LEU A 1244 -26.27 2.88 51.42
CA LEU A 1244 -25.53 2.25 50.32
C LEU A 1244 -25.36 0.74 50.54
N LYS A 1245 -25.67 -0.05 49.51
CA LYS A 1245 -25.45 -1.50 49.47
C LYS A 1245 -24.21 -1.80 48.63
N LEU A 1246 -23.17 -2.32 49.26
CA LEU A 1246 -21.99 -2.87 48.58
C LEU A 1246 -22.16 -4.37 48.45
N ILE A 1247 -22.39 -4.84 47.24
CA ILE A 1247 -22.65 -6.25 46.94
C ILE A 1247 -21.35 -6.87 46.41
N ILE A 1248 -20.82 -7.87 47.12
CA ILE A 1248 -19.49 -8.45 46.87
C ILE A 1248 -19.54 -9.99 46.83
N PRO A 1249 -18.55 -10.67 46.21
CA PRO A 1249 -18.59 -12.12 46.04
C PRO A 1249 -18.53 -12.86 47.38
N LYS A 1250 -19.42 -13.85 47.60
CA LYS A 1250 -19.48 -14.66 48.83
C LYS A 1250 -18.11 -15.15 49.32
N LYS A 1251 -17.26 -15.64 48.41
CA LYS A 1251 -15.92 -16.19 48.71
C LYS A 1251 -14.91 -15.13 49.21
N LYS A 1252 -15.10 -13.84 48.93
CA LYS A 1252 -14.18 -12.75 49.32
C LYS A 1252 -14.76 -11.83 50.41
N TYR A 1253 -15.93 -12.19 50.96
CA TYR A 1253 -16.67 -11.35 51.91
C TYR A 1253 -15.83 -10.87 53.11
N ALA A 1254 -15.12 -11.76 53.79
CA ALA A 1254 -14.33 -11.39 54.97
C ALA A 1254 -13.19 -10.41 54.64
N ALA A 1255 -12.45 -10.67 53.56
CA ALA A 1255 -11.35 -9.82 53.11
C ALA A 1255 -11.87 -8.45 52.64
N TYR A 1256 -12.91 -8.41 51.82
CA TYR A 1256 -13.44 -7.16 51.28
C TYR A 1256 -14.21 -6.35 52.32
N LYS A 1257 -14.83 -6.98 53.32
CA LYS A 1257 -15.43 -6.25 54.46
C LYS A 1257 -14.39 -5.42 55.19
N LYS A 1258 -13.16 -5.94 55.36
CA LYS A 1258 -12.02 -5.18 55.91
C LYS A 1258 -11.53 -4.12 54.93
N LEU A 1259 -11.29 -4.50 53.66
CA LEU A 1259 -10.74 -3.61 52.64
C LEU A 1259 -11.64 -2.39 52.36
N LEU A 1260 -12.96 -2.60 52.34
CA LEU A 1260 -13.95 -1.56 52.10
C LEU A 1260 -14.27 -0.76 53.36
N ALA A 1261 -13.84 -1.17 54.55
CA ALA A 1261 -14.10 -0.42 55.79
C ALA A 1261 -13.45 0.97 55.74
N LYS A 1262 -14.17 1.98 56.27
CA LYS A 1262 -13.68 3.36 56.38
C LYS A 1262 -13.27 4.01 55.04
N LYS A 1263 -13.82 3.57 53.91
CA LYS A 1263 -13.58 4.16 52.57
C LYS A 1263 -14.55 5.30 52.23
N GLY A 1264 -15.16 5.92 53.24
CA GLY A 1264 -15.99 7.11 53.12
C GLY A 1264 -17.50 6.85 53.14
N GLN A 1265 -17.95 5.60 53.03
CA GLN A 1265 -19.36 5.25 53.16
C GLN A 1265 -19.94 5.57 54.55
N ASN A 1266 -21.24 5.83 54.63
CA ASN A 1266 -21.96 6.14 55.87
C ASN A 1266 -22.00 4.92 56.83
N LYS A 1267 -22.14 5.16 58.14
CA LYS A 1267 -22.31 4.12 59.17
C LYS A 1267 -23.47 3.16 58.87
N SER A 1268 -24.55 3.63 58.22
CA SER A 1268 -25.69 2.80 57.83
C SER A 1268 -25.52 2.04 56.50
N ALA A 1269 -24.36 2.12 55.85
CA ALA A 1269 -24.08 1.34 54.65
C ALA A 1269 -23.95 -0.16 54.99
N SER A 1270 -24.43 -1.03 54.10
CA SER A 1270 -24.41 -2.48 54.27
C SER A 1270 -23.53 -3.15 53.22
N ILE A 1271 -22.71 -4.11 53.65
CA ILE A 1271 -21.93 -4.97 52.77
C ILE A 1271 -22.65 -6.32 52.70
N LYS A 1272 -23.09 -6.73 51.51
CA LYS A 1272 -23.89 -7.93 51.28
C LYS A 1272 -23.14 -8.96 50.43
N LYS A 1273 -23.40 -10.23 50.69
CA LYS A 1273 -22.91 -11.36 49.88
C LYS A 1273 -23.80 -11.51 48.65
N LYS A 1274 -23.18 -11.80 47.51
CA LYS A 1274 -23.84 -12.32 46.31
C LYS A 1274 -23.27 -13.69 45.96
#